data_AF-A0A3C1TMH6-F1
#
_entry.id   AF-A0A3C1TMH6-F1
#
_cell.length_a   1.000
_cell.length_b   1.000
_cell.length_c   1.000
_cell.angle_alpha   90.00
_cell.angle_beta   90.00
_cell.angle_gamma   90.00
#
_symmetry.space_group_name_H-M   'P 1'
#
loop_
_entity.id
_entity.type
_entity.pdbx_description
1 polymer ?
#
loop_
_entity_poly.entity_id
_entity_poly.type
_entity_poly.pdbx_seq_one_letter_code
_entity_poly.pdbx_strand_id
1 'polypeptide(L)'
;MEGQRRKLLYLFIIIFSFFFFSFAKAESILDIPFITQFPPGTGWSFTKNCGPTSYLMIDSFYTDRNLSLQSIKDVDDWLYLNYSKSINNYNGSLTDIDDLKNIAIKFGSFFEEDVKLSNSFNDVKSAIQNNLPVIIKVYTNMRIKGDYDIVHFMVLTGISGDTVYTNDPGKTNGKNKAYPLSQFIYAWSLQNNAALIFYPPGHEKILENKFSGLFLDLFNFGNNIFDIKNILPDENSQVVKGKTEVAVQPENNNFVYTASITDKNQSLEVETGQIINVVVKAKNTGDITWQKNLISLNVLGGEVDNQKFFVDNWKTHLRPALLSSDVASGETGVFSFQLKIPNDVGNYNFRTMIVRQNGLQFTQVGSDIFSLNLNVKEKKVEEVLSPLTKEENEINIFDQVKNTVDNVINKVNEVVNDIVKSIPTFFGGGSSNGSTNNTNSDNDSASSEILEPELFFTASASSTLTNIVTTTIFGEKSAELVNLKINNLENIFSSSGKSWSADVNLVEGKNDLLLSFSNFDQTKIVTGTLPIILDSISPDKPILNSVLNTDNSPHLNLSWQSADVGSGLAYYILENKIATSTEWQTLLENTTTTVFHLAVEVGQTYEFRVKAVDLVGNVSSWSNDGQDNPILVDYSKEVIINEIAYAPTYQGACGGEWIELYNPENLDLSGWNLDILSADSSSTVMISSSSTDKYLVIGSLNIPDTGAKIVLKNNVGKIIDETDQSLGWFATPNFSHARSLEKINVSLSSNLANNWRENNSLRFPLFNSMCNQDCSSRGFDNNSYYFLSNNLAQDYIFSTTSTSDKILILSKEHNPYILDSRVILPAGYTLQIGSGVVIVGEWDDSYLQVEGNLEINGTVDDPVYFTSARDKTVQDWYLSGLPSRLEVGEATPGDWGLIIVKPGGTMQADYTNFFYGGQTYRTGSCFSCFTENVIRNEGGHVILNNSNFDKLFVKDDYNNGTDSYILNGGNLEVNNSNFNNGYRAILSNKDTHVSVSNNKFSNFSFDSVSPVNVQDAILDKWENNVFENNKINNISLPTLNISEDYTLTTDYNDVYFNGINVSAGAIMTIMPGVNINLNENTWLKVEGSLQAIGTENNHISICPNQPKCSGLWFSNSQNNILSYVDIRNGGYHSNHTYPYLYLNYYSSLWLVNSQLAINNSSIMDSRRPSGFGICGVNSDLDIINSEFGWSADYPPPKYSNWIDGGIKINGGSLHLDNDTFLMMNYAVDASQGGEVTSENMSSTNFIDMYDVKYSLPNNIFSF
;
A
#
# COMPACT_ATOMS: atom_id res chain seq x y z
N MET A 1 21.20 6.32 65.19
CA MET A 1 19.80 6.79 65.11
C MET A 1 19.44 7.37 63.74
N GLU A 2 20.37 8.01 63.00
CA GLU A 2 20.14 8.40 61.59
C GLU A 2 19.99 7.22 60.61
N GLY A 3 20.64 6.08 60.87
CA GLY A 3 20.55 4.90 60.00
C GLY A 3 19.19 4.18 59.99
N GLN A 4 18.38 4.29 61.06
CA GLN A 4 17.04 3.71 61.11
C GLN A 4 15.94 4.66 60.62
N ARG A 5 16.14 5.99 60.70
CA ARG A 5 15.24 6.98 60.09
C ARG A 5 15.29 6.95 58.56
N ARG A 6 16.46 6.74 57.95
CA ARG A 6 16.55 6.50 56.49
C ARG A 6 15.82 5.24 56.06
N LYS A 7 15.93 4.14 56.81
CA LYS A 7 15.24 2.88 56.46
C LYS A 7 13.71 2.94 56.62
N LEU A 8 13.16 3.67 57.60
CA LEU A 8 11.71 3.88 57.70
C LEU A 8 11.16 4.87 56.65
N LEU A 9 11.92 5.89 56.26
CA LEU A 9 11.50 6.82 55.20
C LEU A 9 11.53 6.14 53.82
N TYR A 10 12.51 5.28 53.54
CA TYR A 10 12.53 4.45 52.32
C TYR A 10 11.41 3.42 52.31
N LEU A 11 11.05 2.80 53.45
CA LEU A 11 9.94 1.85 53.50
C LEU A 11 8.57 2.53 53.37
N PHE A 12 8.41 3.76 53.87
CA PHE A 12 7.18 4.56 53.72
C PHE A 12 7.02 5.11 52.30
N ILE A 13 8.11 5.51 51.63
CA ILE A 13 8.09 5.92 50.21
C ILE A 13 7.82 4.72 49.28
N ILE A 14 8.35 3.54 49.61
CA ILE A 14 8.07 2.31 48.84
C ILE A 14 6.60 1.89 48.99
N ILE A 15 6.01 1.96 50.19
CA ILE A 15 4.61 1.55 50.40
C ILE A 15 3.60 2.60 49.86
N PHE A 16 3.92 3.90 49.91
CA PHE A 16 3.05 4.94 49.35
C PHE A 16 3.14 5.05 47.82
N SER A 17 4.28 4.69 47.22
CA SER A 17 4.44 4.62 45.75
C SER A 17 3.80 3.37 45.13
N PHE A 18 3.40 2.39 45.94
CA PHE A 18 2.70 1.19 45.47
C PHE A 18 1.17 1.37 45.31
N PHE A 19 0.60 2.53 45.70
CA PHE A 19 -0.86 2.75 45.62
C PHE A 19 -1.34 3.73 44.54
N PHE A 20 -0.46 4.40 43.79
CA PHE A 20 -0.87 5.24 42.65
C PHE A 20 0.15 5.16 41.49
N PHE A 21 0.14 4.06 40.75
CA PHE A 21 0.51 4.07 39.34
C PHE A 21 -0.57 3.32 38.55
N SER A 22 -1.45 4.11 37.94
CA SER A 22 -2.31 3.63 36.85
C SER A 22 -1.42 3.47 35.63
N PHE A 23 -1.01 2.23 35.34
CA PHE A 23 -0.28 1.92 34.11
C PHE A 23 -1.28 1.84 32.95
N ALA A 24 -1.06 2.65 31.90
CA ALA A 24 -1.67 2.43 30.59
C ALA A 24 -1.15 1.09 30.04
N LYS A 25 -2.01 0.07 30.10
CA LYS A 25 -1.74 -1.32 29.71
C LYS A 25 -1.73 -1.44 28.18
N ALA A 26 -0.72 -2.11 27.63
CA ALA A 26 -0.74 -2.55 26.23
C ALA A 26 -1.93 -3.50 25.99
N GLU A 27 -2.61 -3.31 24.86
CA GLU A 27 -3.84 -4.00 24.49
C GLU A 27 -3.66 -5.53 24.47
N SER A 28 -4.41 -6.22 25.33
CA SER A 28 -4.36 -7.67 25.52
C SER A 28 -5.64 -8.33 25.01
N ILE A 29 -5.60 -8.96 23.83
CA ILE A 29 -6.66 -9.89 23.41
C ILE A 29 -6.42 -11.21 24.16
N LEU A 30 -7.42 -11.65 24.93
CA LEU A 30 -7.43 -12.91 25.67
C LEU A 30 -7.49 -14.09 24.69
N ASP A 31 -6.54 -15.03 24.80
CA ASP A 31 -6.55 -16.27 24.01
C ASP A 31 -7.49 -17.30 24.63
N ILE A 32 -8.79 -17.05 24.46
CA ILE A 32 -9.85 -17.94 24.94
C ILE A 32 -10.06 -19.07 23.92
N PRO A 33 -10.09 -20.36 24.35
CA PRO A 33 -10.43 -21.49 23.49
C PRO A 33 -11.73 -21.27 22.73
N PHE A 34 -11.80 -21.75 21.48
CA PHE A 34 -12.93 -21.49 20.58
C PHE A 34 -13.58 -22.78 20.10
N ILE A 35 -14.92 -22.82 20.12
CA ILE A 35 -15.75 -23.83 19.45
C ILE A 35 -17.02 -23.17 18.93
N THR A 36 -17.53 -23.68 17.81
CA THR A 36 -18.80 -23.26 17.22
C THR A 36 -19.98 -23.91 17.91
N GLN A 37 -21.11 -23.21 17.96
CA GLN A 37 -22.39 -23.75 18.40
C GLN A 37 -22.86 -24.90 17.49
N PHE A 38 -23.70 -25.81 18.00
CA PHE A 38 -24.08 -27.05 17.28
C PHE A 38 -25.55 -27.06 16.82
N PRO A 39 -25.88 -27.61 15.62
CA PRO A 39 -24.96 -28.02 14.54
C PRO A 39 -24.21 -26.85 13.88
N PRO A 40 -22.91 -27.02 13.56
CA PRO A 40 -22.11 -25.97 12.95
C PRO A 40 -22.61 -25.64 11.53
N GLY A 41 -22.71 -24.36 11.21
CA GLY A 41 -22.98 -23.89 9.84
C GLY A 41 -24.42 -23.98 9.34
N THR A 42 -25.39 -24.38 10.17
CA THR A 42 -26.82 -24.22 9.84
C THR A 42 -27.27 -22.82 10.27
N GLY A 43 -28.08 -22.14 9.46
CA GLY A 43 -28.45 -20.73 9.68
C GLY A 43 -28.90 -20.42 11.10
N TRP A 44 -28.48 -19.26 11.62
CA TRP A 44 -28.67 -18.75 12.99
C TRP A 44 -30.09 -18.92 13.54
N SER A 45 -31.11 -18.90 12.68
CA SER A 45 -32.52 -19.09 13.04
C SER A 45 -32.86 -20.48 13.60
N PHE A 46 -32.01 -21.49 13.37
CA PHE A 46 -32.30 -22.89 13.70
C PHE A 46 -31.54 -23.42 14.92
N THR A 47 -30.45 -22.78 15.34
CA THR A 47 -29.60 -23.21 16.47
C THR A 47 -29.53 -22.14 17.57
N LYS A 48 -29.78 -22.53 18.81
CA LYS A 48 -30.10 -21.64 19.95
C LYS A 48 -29.18 -21.87 21.16
N ASN A 49 -28.02 -22.51 20.98
CA ASN A 49 -27.05 -22.85 22.03
C ASN A 49 -25.83 -21.91 22.08
N CYS A 50 -25.93 -20.68 21.55
CA CYS A 50 -24.85 -19.68 21.62
C CYS A 50 -24.43 -19.32 23.05
N GLY A 51 -25.38 -19.28 24.00
CA GLY A 51 -25.12 -19.06 25.43
C GLY A 51 -24.33 -20.19 26.08
N PRO A 52 -24.84 -21.44 26.08
CA PRO A 52 -24.11 -22.62 26.55
C PRO A 52 -22.71 -22.75 25.95
N THR A 53 -22.58 -22.52 24.64
CA THR A 53 -21.29 -22.58 23.93
C THR A 53 -20.33 -21.48 24.39
N SER A 54 -20.84 -20.26 24.61
CA SER A 54 -20.04 -19.15 25.16
C SER A 54 -19.53 -19.46 26.56
N TYR A 55 -20.37 -20.03 27.43
CA TYR A 55 -19.95 -20.46 28.76
C TYR A 55 -18.86 -21.53 28.70
N LEU A 56 -18.99 -22.55 27.86
CA LEU A 56 -17.97 -23.60 27.74
C LEU A 56 -16.60 -23.06 27.32
N MET A 57 -16.56 -22.05 26.45
CA MET A 57 -15.30 -21.36 26.09
C MET A 57 -14.64 -20.70 27.31
N ILE A 58 -15.42 -20.10 28.22
CA ILE A 58 -14.93 -19.54 29.48
C ILE A 58 -14.48 -20.63 30.45
N ASP A 59 -15.26 -21.70 30.60
CA ASP A 59 -14.93 -22.82 31.48
C ASP A 59 -13.62 -23.50 31.04
N SER A 60 -13.44 -23.71 29.73
CA SER A 60 -12.22 -24.23 29.13
C SER A 60 -11.01 -23.31 29.37
N PHE A 61 -11.19 -21.99 29.29
CA PHE A 61 -10.14 -21.01 29.59
C PHE A 61 -9.59 -21.10 31.02
N TYR A 62 -10.42 -21.48 31.99
CA TYR A 62 -9.99 -21.60 33.40
C TYR A 62 -9.60 -23.02 33.82
N THR A 63 -10.12 -24.05 33.15
CA THR A 63 -9.99 -25.45 33.62
C THR A 63 -9.24 -26.36 32.66
N ASP A 64 -8.79 -25.83 31.51
CA ASP A 64 -8.18 -26.58 30.40
C ASP A 64 -9.05 -27.75 29.90
N ARG A 65 -10.37 -27.74 30.17
CA ARG A 65 -11.31 -28.76 29.68
C ARG A 65 -11.37 -28.72 28.16
N ASN A 66 -11.24 -29.88 27.53
CA ASN A 66 -11.34 -30.02 26.07
C ASN A 66 -12.76 -29.66 25.59
N LEU A 67 -12.86 -28.64 24.74
CA LEU A 67 -14.10 -28.28 24.06
C LEU A 67 -14.45 -29.35 23.02
N SER A 68 -15.66 -29.90 23.12
CA SER A 68 -16.17 -30.89 22.18
C SER A 68 -17.66 -30.72 21.95
N LEU A 69 -18.17 -31.34 20.88
CA LEU A 69 -19.60 -31.43 20.65
C LEU A 69 -20.35 -32.05 21.86
N GLN A 70 -19.76 -33.05 22.50
CA GLN A 70 -20.38 -33.69 23.65
C GLN A 70 -20.59 -32.72 24.81
N SER A 71 -19.63 -31.82 25.04
CA SER A 71 -19.70 -30.81 26.11
C SER A 71 -20.89 -29.85 25.92
N ILE A 72 -21.26 -29.51 24.69
CA ILE A 72 -22.44 -28.67 24.38
C ILE A 72 -23.73 -29.44 24.71
N LYS A 73 -23.78 -30.73 24.33
CA LYS A 73 -24.93 -31.61 24.62
C LYS A 73 -25.13 -31.80 26.11
N ASP A 74 -24.06 -31.93 26.88
CA ASP A 74 -24.13 -32.11 28.33
C ASP A 74 -24.75 -30.89 29.04
N VAL A 75 -24.47 -29.67 28.56
CA VAL A 75 -25.12 -28.44 29.08
C VAL A 75 -26.59 -28.38 28.69
N ASP A 76 -26.93 -28.72 27.43
CA ASP A 76 -28.32 -28.76 26.96
C ASP A 76 -29.16 -29.80 27.72
N ASP A 77 -28.60 -30.99 27.98
CA ASP A 77 -29.23 -32.05 28.77
C ASP A 77 -29.43 -31.59 30.23
N TRP A 78 -28.45 -30.89 30.80
CA TRP A 78 -28.57 -30.32 32.14
C TRP A 78 -29.63 -29.21 32.23
N LEU A 79 -29.71 -28.32 31.24
CA LEU A 79 -30.73 -27.27 31.17
C LEU A 79 -32.14 -27.88 31.03
N TYR A 80 -32.29 -28.96 30.26
CA TYR A 80 -33.53 -29.71 30.16
C TYR A 80 -33.96 -30.30 31.51
N LEU A 81 -33.03 -30.98 32.20
CA LEU A 81 -33.32 -31.63 33.47
C LEU A 81 -33.64 -30.64 34.61
N ASN A 82 -32.97 -29.49 34.66
CA ASN A 82 -33.06 -28.55 35.79
C ASN A 82 -33.98 -27.36 35.54
N TYR A 83 -34.24 -26.99 34.28
CA TYR A 83 -35.01 -25.80 33.91
C TYR A 83 -36.09 -26.07 32.84
N SER A 84 -36.33 -27.34 32.46
CA SER A 84 -37.32 -27.73 31.44
C SER A 84 -37.11 -27.07 30.06
N LYS A 85 -35.87 -26.69 29.76
CA LYS A 85 -35.45 -26.11 28.48
C LYS A 85 -35.34 -27.20 27.43
N SER A 86 -36.11 -27.14 26.34
CA SER A 86 -36.15 -28.23 25.34
C SER A 86 -34.79 -28.48 24.68
N ILE A 87 -34.38 -29.75 24.61
CA ILE A 87 -33.14 -30.19 23.92
C ILE A 87 -33.22 -29.91 22.41
N ASN A 88 -34.41 -30.00 21.81
CA ASN A 88 -34.68 -29.68 20.40
C ASN A 88 -33.68 -30.30 19.41
N ASN A 89 -33.44 -31.63 19.48
CA ASN A 89 -32.42 -32.33 18.69
C ASN A 89 -31.00 -31.74 18.85
N TYR A 90 -30.66 -31.22 20.03
CA TYR A 90 -29.43 -30.50 20.34
C TYR A 90 -29.22 -29.21 19.53
N ASN A 91 -30.29 -28.66 18.95
CA ASN A 91 -30.30 -27.27 18.50
C ASN A 91 -30.43 -26.29 19.68
N GLY A 92 -30.56 -26.79 20.92
CA GLY A 92 -30.69 -25.99 22.13
C GLY A 92 -32.01 -25.21 22.22
N SER A 93 -32.09 -24.37 23.25
CA SER A 93 -33.23 -23.48 23.50
C SER A 93 -32.73 -22.08 23.86
N LEU A 94 -33.59 -21.06 23.70
CA LEU A 94 -33.21 -19.69 24.03
C LEU A 94 -32.83 -19.58 25.51
N THR A 95 -31.59 -19.16 25.76
CA THR A 95 -31.07 -18.81 27.07
C THR A 95 -31.08 -17.30 27.29
N ASP A 96 -31.22 -16.86 28.53
CA ASP A 96 -30.97 -15.48 28.95
C ASP A 96 -29.74 -15.37 29.86
N ILE A 97 -29.44 -14.17 30.36
CA ILE A 97 -28.23 -13.93 31.15
C ILE A 97 -28.29 -14.62 32.52
N ASP A 98 -29.48 -14.86 33.06
CA ASP A 98 -29.68 -15.57 34.32
C ASP A 98 -29.49 -17.08 34.12
N ASP A 99 -29.94 -17.63 32.98
CA ASP A 99 -29.61 -18.99 32.57
C ASP A 99 -28.09 -19.19 32.50
N LEU A 100 -27.34 -18.27 31.87
CA LEU A 100 -25.88 -18.35 31.79
C LEU A 100 -25.20 -18.27 33.18
N LYS A 101 -25.67 -17.39 34.07
CA LYS A 101 -25.19 -17.34 35.47
C LYS A 101 -25.46 -18.68 36.18
N ASN A 102 -26.64 -19.26 35.99
CA ASN A 102 -27.00 -20.54 36.58
C ASN A 102 -26.17 -21.71 36.02
N ILE A 103 -25.89 -21.73 34.71
CA ILE A 103 -24.98 -22.72 34.09
C ILE A 103 -23.61 -22.60 34.78
N ALA A 104 -23.06 -21.40 34.91
CA ALA A 104 -21.74 -21.21 35.50
C ALA A 104 -21.63 -21.72 36.96
N ILE A 105 -22.66 -21.48 37.77
CA ILE A 105 -22.64 -21.78 39.22
C ILE A 105 -23.09 -23.22 39.51
N LYS A 106 -24.09 -23.74 38.79
CA LYS A 106 -24.77 -24.99 39.15
C LYS A 106 -24.43 -26.16 38.23
N PHE A 107 -23.98 -25.89 37.00
CA PHE A 107 -23.39 -26.90 36.11
C PHE A 107 -21.86 -26.84 36.16
N GLY A 108 -21.33 -25.61 36.16
CA GLY A 108 -19.91 -25.31 36.19
C GLY A 108 -19.23 -25.40 37.54
N SER A 109 -17.97 -24.96 37.59
CA SER A 109 -17.13 -24.97 38.79
C SER A 109 -16.92 -23.58 39.40
N PHE A 110 -17.74 -22.59 39.04
CA PHE A 110 -17.68 -21.23 39.60
C PHE A 110 -18.53 -21.12 40.85
N PHE A 111 -18.07 -20.38 41.85
CA PHE A 111 -18.91 -19.96 42.97
C PHE A 111 -19.77 -18.75 42.58
N GLU A 112 -20.79 -18.42 43.39
CA GLU A 112 -21.69 -17.31 43.06
C GLU A 112 -20.96 -15.96 43.03
N GLU A 113 -19.95 -15.82 43.89
CA GLU A 113 -19.04 -14.69 43.98
C GLU A 113 -18.05 -14.59 42.80
N ASP A 114 -17.80 -15.68 42.07
CA ASP A 114 -16.88 -15.69 40.93
C ASP A 114 -17.55 -15.18 39.63
N VAL A 115 -18.87 -14.94 39.63
CA VAL A 115 -19.63 -14.54 38.43
C VAL A 115 -20.39 -13.24 38.69
N LYS A 116 -19.96 -12.14 38.08
CA LYS A 116 -20.56 -10.81 38.22
C LYS A 116 -21.38 -10.44 37.00
N LEU A 117 -22.68 -10.19 37.20
CA LEU A 117 -23.53 -9.53 36.22
C LEU A 117 -23.18 -8.04 36.16
N SER A 118 -23.01 -7.50 34.96
CA SER A 118 -22.76 -6.07 34.78
C SER A 118 -23.51 -5.52 33.57
N ASN A 119 -23.89 -4.24 33.65
CA ASN A 119 -24.43 -3.44 32.56
C ASN A 119 -23.60 -2.17 32.28
N SER A 120 -22.41 -2.08 32.89
CA SER A 120 -21.51 -0.93 32.84
C SER A 120 -20.40 -1.19 31.84
N PHE A 121 -20.26 -0.31 30.84
CA PHE A 121 -19.15 -0.41 29.88
C PHE A 121 -17.80 -0.31 30.58
N ASN A 122 -17.70 0.50 31.64
CA ASN A 122 -16.49 0.64 32.43
C ASN A 122 -16.12 -0.66 33.16
N ASP A 123 -17.11 -1.42 33.65
CA ASP A 123 -16.87 -2.71 34.29
C ASP A 123 -16.37 -3.74 33.28
N VAL A 124 -16.97 -3.77 32.08
CA VAL A 124 -16.56 -4.66 30.99
C VAL A 124 -15.16 -4.30 30.50
N LYS A 125 -14.88 -3.01 30.28
CA LYS A 125 -13.55 -2.50 29.89
C LYS A 125 -12.50 -2.84 30.95
N SER A 126 -12.84 -2.62 32.22
CA SER A 126 -11.97 -2.97 33.36
C SER A 126 -11.73 -4.48 33.45
N ALA A 127 -12.75 -5.32 33.24
CA ALA A 127 -12.60 -6.78 33.24
C ALA A 127 -11.61 -7.24 32.17
N ILE A 128 -11.76 -6.78 30.93
CA ILE A 128 -10.83 -7.10 29.83
C ILE A 128 -9.42 -6.56 30.12
N GLN A 129 -9.31 -5.34 30.66
CA GLN A 129 -8.04 -4.77 31.12
C GLN A 129 -7.40 -5.56 32.28
N ASN A 130 -8.16 -6.37 33.01
CA ASN A 130 -7.66 -7.24 34.08
C ASN A 130 -7.53 -8.71 33.63
N ASN A 131 -7.57 -8.99 32.31
CA ASN A 131 -7.52 -10.33 31.74
C ASN A 131 -8.65 -11.26 32.22
N LEU A 132 -9.81 -10.69 32.54
CA LEU A 132 -11.00 -11.44 32.90
C LEU A 132 -11.88 -11.63 31.67
N PRO A 133 -12.33 -12.86 31.38
CA PRO A 133 -13.12 -13.12 30.21
C PRO A 133 -14.59 -12.71 30.46
N VAL A 134 -15.24 -12.18 29.43
CA VAL A 134 -16.59 -11.59 29.55
C VAL A 134 -17.52 -12.19 28.51
N ILE A 135 -18.71 -12.63 28.90
CA ILE A 135 -19.78 -12.98 27.96
C ILE A 135 -20.68 -11.75 27.78
N ILE A 136 -20.95 -11.39 26.53
CA ILE A 136 -21.81 -10.26 26.17
C ILE A 136 -23.07 -10.75 25.46
N LYS A 137 -24.20 -10.06 25.68
CA LYS A 137 -25.45 -10.29 24.97
C LYS A 137 -25.64 -9.22 23.91
N VAL A 138 -25.75 -9.61 22.64
CA VAL A 138 -25.86 -8.72 21.48
C VAL A 138 -26.86 -9.29 20.46
N TYR A 139 -26.97 -8.67 19.29
CA TYR A 139 -27.61 -9.27 18.12
C TYR A 139 -26.57 -9.96 17.21
N THR A 140 -27.03 -10.89 16.39
CA THR A 140 -26.22 -11.52 15.34
C THR A 140 -25.48 -10.47 14.50
N ASN A 141 -24.21 -10.73 14.17
CA ASN A 141 -23.32 -9.80 13.46
C ASN A 141 -23.15 -8.42 14.10
N MET A 142 -23.53 -8.23 15.38
CA MET A 142 -23.56 -6.93 16.07
C MET A 142 -24.41 -5.87 15.34
N ARG A 143 -25.48 -6.24 14.63
CA ARG A 143 -26.33 -5.30 13.85
C ARG A 143 -27.56 -4.80 14.62
N ILE A 144 -28.23 -3.78 14.07
CA ILE A 144 -29.58 -3.36 14.49
C ILE A 144 -30.54 -4.51 14.17
N LYS A 145 -31.56 -4.73 15.02
CA LYS A 145 -32.58 -5.77 14.83
C LYS A 145 -33.32 -5.60 13.48
N GLY A 146 -32.90 -6.32 12.44
CA GLY A 146 -33.66 -6.55 11.20
C GLY A 146 -34.57 -7.79 11.32
N ASP A 147 -35.34 -8.09 10.27
CA ASP A 147 -36.32 -9.20 10.26
C ASP A 147 -35.68 -10.61 10.45
N TYR A 148 -34.36 -10.72 10.28
CA TYR A 148 -33.59 -11.98 10.40
C TYR A 148 -32.56 -11.99 11.53
N ASP A 149 -32.35 -10.87 12.25
CA ASP A 149 -31.36 -10.78 13.33
C ASP A 149 -31.95 -11.23 14.67
N ILE A 150 -31.31 -12.19 15.31
CA ILE A 150 -31.76 -12.77 16.58
C ILE A 150 -30.79 -12.43 17.72
N VAL A 151 -31.28 -12.55 18.96
CA VAL A 151 -30.46 -12.37 20.17
C VAL A 151 -29.35 -13.42 20.19
N HIS A 152 -28.12 -12.99 20.51
CA HIS A 152 -26.93 -13.80 20.43
C HIS A 152 -25.96 -13.54 21.60
N PHE A 153 -25.22 -14.57 22.00
CA PHE A 153 -24.16 -14.47 23.00
C PHE A 153 -22.79 -14.69 22.35
N MET A 154 -21.84 -13.83 22.72
CA MET A 154 -20.45 -13.93 22.28
C MET A 154 -19.53 -13.78 23.50
N VAL A 155 -18.31 -14.31 23.41
CA VAL A 155 -17.27 -14.07 24.42
C VAL A 155 -16.41 -12.90 23.95
N LEU A 156 -16.38 -11.81 24.71
CA LEU A 156 -15.50 -10.67 24.46
C LEU A 156 -14.07 -11.03 24.90
N THR A 157 -13.16 -11.05 23.94
CA THR A 157 -11.75 -11.43 24.14
C THR A 157 -10.84 -10.20 24.22
N GLY A 158 -11.22 -9.06 23.64
CA GLY A 158 -10.41 -7.85 23.70
C GLY A 158 -11.18 -6.58 23.35
N ILE A 159 -10.68 -5.45 23.82
CA ILE A 159 -11.07 -4.11 23.38
C ILE A 159 -9.76 -3.35 23.13
N SER A 160 -9.59 -2.84 21.91
CA SER A 160 -8.36 -2.17 21.45
C SER A 160 -8.74 -1.07 20.45
N GLY A 161 -8.28 0.16 20.71
CA GLY A 161 -8.74 1.36 20.01
C GLY A 161 -10.26 1.39 19.84
N ASP A 162 -10.71 1.52 18.61
CA ASP A 162 -12.12 1.50 18.20
C ASP A 162 -12.60 0.11 17.75
N THR A 163 -12.00 -0.97 18.24
CA THR A 163 -12.33 -2.36 17.89
C THR A 163 -12.58 -3.21 19.14
N VAL A 164 -13.62 -4.04 19.09
CA VAL A 164 -13.82 -5.16 20.02
C VAL A 164 -13.55 -6.48 19.31
N TYR A 165 -12.95 -7.42 20.03
CA TYR A 165 -12.66 -8.77 19.56
C TYR A 165 -13.53 -9.74 20.31
N THR A 166 -14.21 -10.64 19.60
CA THR A 166 -15.06 -11.65 20.22
C THR A 166 -14.84 -13.04 19.65
N ASN A 167 -14.96 -14.05 20.49
CA ASN A 167 -15.22 -15.41 20.04
C ASN A 167 -16.73 -15.54 19.78
N ASP A 168 -17.11 -15.61 18.50
CA ASP A 168 -18.50 -15.69 18.04
C ASP A 168 -18.89 -17.15 17.73
N PRO A 169 -19.64 -17.82 18.62
CA PRO A 169 -19.95 -19.23 18.46
C PRO A 169 -20.92 -19.50 17.28
N GLY A 170 -21.58 -18.49 16.73
CA GLY A 170 -22.49 -18.65 15.59
C GLY A 170 -21.79 -18.76 14.22
N LYS A 171 -20.46 -18.63 14.18
CA LYS A 171 -19.67 -18.63 12.93
C LYS A 171 -18.58 -19.70 12.95
N THR A 172 -18.44 -20.44 11.86
CA THR A 172 -17.37 -21.45 11.69
C THR A 172 -15.97 -20.89 11.91
N ASN A 173 -15.72 -19.64 11.49
CA ASN A 173 -14.47 -18.88 11.73
C ASN A 173 -14.69 -17.72 12.72
N GLY A 174 -15.30 -18.02 13.86
CA GLY A 174 -15.72 -17.02 14.85
C GLY A 174 -14.68 -16.60 15.90
N LYS A 175 -13.50 -17.24 15.95
CA LYS A 175 -12.44 -16.91 16.94
C LYS A 175 -11.91 -15.49 16.72
N ASN A 176 -11.84 -14.68 17.79
CA ASN A 176 -11.32 -13.30 17.78
C ASN A 176 -11.86 -12.42 16.64
N LYS A 177 -13.13 -12.59 16.30
CA LYS A 177 -13.78 -11.78 15.28
C LYS A 177 -13.82 -10.32 15.74
N ALA A 178 -13.23 -9.46 14.94
CA ALA A 178 -13.19 -8.02 15.17
C ALA A 178 -14.51 -7.37 14.73
N TYR A 179 -15.00 -6.45 15.55
CA TYR A 179 -16.13 -5.58 15.27
C TYR A 179 -15.82 -4.17 15.76
N PRO A 180 -16.29 -3.11 15.09
CA PRO A 180 -16.14 -1.74 15.58
C PRO A 180 -16.71 -1.57 16.99
N LEU A 181 -16.01 -0.85 17.86
CA LEU A 181 -16.42 -0.56 19.23
C LEU A 181 -17.76 0.17 19.27
N SER A 182 -17.98 1.12 18.35
CA SER A 182 -19.24 1.83 18.18
C SER A 182 -20.40 0.88 17.84
N GLN A 183 -20.16 -0.08 16.93
CA GLN A 183 -21.12 -1.11 16.54
C GLN A 183 -21.46 -2.02 17.74
N PHE A 184 -20.46 -2.44 18.52
CA PHE A 184 -20.67 -3.21 19.73
C PHE A 184 -21.48 -2.45 20.77
N ILE A 185 -21.09 -1.22 21.12
CA ILE A 185 -21.78 -0.40 22.13
C ILE A 185 -23.25 -0.24 21.75
N TYR A 186 -23.53 0.01 20.47
CA TYR A 186 -24.89 0.12 19.97
C TYR A 186 -25.65 -1.21 20.09
N ALA A 187 -25.13 -2.32 19.56
CA ALA A 187 -25.80 -3.63 19.59
C ALA A 187 -26.00 -4.17 21.03
N TRP A 188 -25.06 -3.87 21.92
CA TRP A 188 -25.11 -4.20 23.34
C TRP A 188 -26.17 -3.37 24.10
N SER A 189 -26.34 -2.10 23.74
CA SER A 189 -27.39 -1.23 24.30
C SER A 189 -28.81 -1.75 24.01
N LEU A 190 -29.01 -2.37 22.85
CA LEU A 190 -30.29 -2.99 22.49
C LEU A 190 -30.61 -4.24 23.34
N GLN A 191 -29.63 -4.78 24.06
CA GLN A 191 -29.77 -5.91 24.99
C GLN A 191 -29.67 -5.48 26.46
N ASN A 192 -30.04 -4.23 26.77
CA ASN A 192 -29.94 -3.62 28.11
C ASN A 192 -28.50 -3.63 28.66
N ASN A 193 -27.50 -3.56 27.77
CA ASN A 193 -26.08 -3.67 28.11
C ASN A 193 -25.75 -4.94 28.91
N ALA A 194 -26.43 -6.07 28.72
CA ALA A 194 -26.18 -7.25 29.56
C ALA A 194 -24.80 -7.91 29.30
N ALA A 195 -24.01 -8.10 30.35
CA ALA A 195 -22.74 -8.83 30.32
C ALA A 195 -22.50 -9.65 31.62
N LEU A 196 -21.75 -10.75 31.51
CA LEU A 196 -21.26 -11.57 32.63
C LEU A 196 -19.74 -11.57 32.65
N ILE A 197 -19.17 -11.12 33.76
CA ILE A 197 -17.73 -11.11 34.03
C ILE A 197 -17.41 -12.32 34.91
N PHE A 198 -16.40 -13.09 34.54
CA PHE A 198 -15.96 -14.27 35.27
C PHE A 198 -14.62 -14.01 35.95
N TYR A 199 -14.55 -14.32 37.24
CA TYR A 199 -13.32 -14.30 38.03
C TYR A 199 -12.74 -15.71 38.14
N PRO A 200 -11.43 -15.86 38.42
CA PRO A 200 -10.82 -17.18 38.61
C PRO A 200 -11.56 -17.98 39.69
N PRO A 201 -11.94 -19.24 39.43
CA PRO A 201 -12.70 -20.05 40.39
C PRO A 201 -12.02 -20.16 41.76
N GLY A 202 -12.74 -19.85 42.84
CA GLY A 202 -12.23 -19.96 44.21
C GLY A 202 -11.52 -18.71 44.74
N HIS A 203 -11.99 -17.52 44.36
CA HIS A 203 -11.41 -16.23 44.77
C HIS A 203 -11.57 -15.88 46.27
N GLU A 204 -12.01 -16.82 47.12
CA GLU A 204 -11.84 -16.79 48.59
C GLU A 204 -11.00 -17.99 49.08
N LYS A 205 -9.69 -17.98 48.80
CA LYS A 205 -8.68 -18.71 49.60
C LYS A 205 -7.41 -17.92 49.93
N ILE A 206 -7.36 -16.63 49.59
CA ILE A 206 -6.19 -15.74 49.85
C ILE A 206 -6.56 -14.54 50.76
N LEU A 207 -7.72 -14.53 51.42
CA LEU A 207 -8.08 -13.48 52.39
C LEU A 207 -8.23 -13.93 53.84
N GLU A 208 -8.08 -15.22 54.14
CA GLU A 208 -8.11 -15.70 55.53
C GLU A 208 -6.97 -16.69 55.82
N ASN A 209 -5.80 -16.18 56.23
CA ASN A 209 -5.07 -16.71 57.41
C ASN A 209 -3.82 -15.89 57.74
N LYS A 210 -4.00 -15.00 58.74
CA LYS A 210 -3.07 -14.64 59.83
C LYS A 210 -1.55 -14.67 59.56
N PHE A 211 -1.04 -13.50 59.17
CA PHE A 211 -0.02 -12.83 59.99
C PHE A 211 -0.58 -11.48 60.47
N SER A 212 -1.42 -11.57 61.49
CA SER A 212 -1.78 -10.47 62.38
C SER A 212 -0.56 -10.08 63.22
N GLY A 213 -0.20 -8.80 63.30
CA GLY A 213 0.56 -8.32 64.45
C GLY A 213 1.39 -7.04 64.32
N LEU A 214 1.65 -6.49 63.12
CA LEU A 214 2.54 -5.32 63.05
C LEU A 214 2.20 -4.22 62.03
N PHE A 215 1.19 -4.40 61.17
CA PHE A 215 0.84 -3.40 60.15
C PHE A 215 -0.50 -2.69 60.38
N LEU A 216 -1.30 -3.11 61.37
CA LEU A 216 -2.59 -2.47 61.69
C LEU A 216 -2.44 -1.23 62.61
N ASP A 217 -1.25 -1.00 63.19
CA ASP A 217 -0.96 0.19 63.99
C ASP A 217 -0.36 1.35 63.19
N LEU A 218 0.08 1.13 61.93
CA LEU A 218 0.64 2.20 61.11
C LEU A 218 -0.42 2.98 60.31
N PHE A 219 -1.58 2.36 60.04
CA PHE A 219 -2.70 3.03 59.34
C PHE A 219 -3.74 3.67 60.27
N ASN A 220 -3.72 3.36 61.57
CA ASN A 220 -4.59 3.99 62.56
C ASN A 220 -4.03 5.29 63.17
N PHE A 221 -2.89 5.80 62.70
CA PHE A 221 -2.36 7.11 63.13
C PHE A 221 -2.76 8.29 62.22
N GLY A 222 -3.29 8.04 61.00
CA GLY A 222 -3.69 9.11 60.07
C GLY A 222 -5.16 9.52 60.15
N ASN A 223 -6.06 8.57 60.42
CA ASN A 223 -7.52 8.80 60.37
C ASN A 223 -8.14 9.21 61.71
N ASN A 224 -7.31 9.46 62.74
CA ASN A 224 -7.75 9.82 64.10
C ASN A 224 -7.10 11.10 64.63
N ILE A 225 -6.81 12.08 63.76
CA ILE A 225 -6.45 13.41 64.23
C ILE A 225 -7.56 14.46 64.06
N PHE A 226 -8.56 14.29 63.18
CA PHE A 226 -9.74 15.17 63.21
C PHE A 226 -11.04 14.48 62.76
N ASP A 227 -11.56 13.58 63.61
CA ASP A 227 -13.00 13.37 63.69
C ASP A 227 -13.60 14.49 64.57
N ILE A 228 -14.30 15.44 63.94
CA ILE A 228 -15.38 16.20 64.59
C ILE A 228 -16.56 16.28 63.61
N LYS A 229 -17.28 15.16 63.46
CA LYS A 229 -18.74 15.21 63.22
C LYS A 229 -19.48 14.69 64.44
N ASN A 230 -19.51 15.54 65.46
CA ASN A 230 -20.65 15.68 66.36
C ASN A 230 -20.76 17.16 66.73
N ILE A 231 -21.63 17.87 66.01
CA ILE A 231 -22.69 18.75 66.52
C ILE A 231 -23.45 19.22 65.26
N LEU A 232 -24.61 18.60 65.00
CA LEU A 232 -25.69 19.21 64.21
C LEU A 232 -26.41 20.23 65.13
N PRO A 233 -27.00 21.35 64.63
CA PRO A 233 -28.19 21.24 63.78
C PRO A 233 -28.29 22.23 62.59
N ASP A 234 -28.89 21.68 61.53
CA ASP A 234 -29.90 22.22 60.61
C ASP A 234 -29.94 23.67 60.11
N GLU A 235 -30.32 23.69 58.82
CA GLU A 235 -31.22 24.60 58.11
C GLU A 235 -30.67 25.82 57.33
N ASN A 236 -30.93 25.73 56.01
CA ASN A 236 -31.34 26.77 55.08
C ASN A 236 -30.26 27.52 54.25
N SER A 237 -30.32 27.22 52.95
CA SER A 237 -30.32 28.16 51.82
C SER A 237 -28.99 28.50 51.13
N GLN A 238 -28.83 27.86 49.97
CA GLN A 238 -28.42 28.39 48.66
C GLN A 238 -27.11 29.20 48.52
N VAL A 239 -26.22 28.67 47.68
CA VAL A 239 -25.75 29.22 46.38
C VAL A 239 -24.33 28.70 46.12
N VAL A 240 -24.19 27.94 45.03
CA VAL A 240 -22.93 27.35 44.55
C VAL A 240 -22.15 28.39 43.72
N LYS A 241 -20.87 28.59 44.06
CA LYS A 241 -19.81 29.05 43.14
C LYS A 241 -18.49 28.35 43.51
N GLY A 242 -17.86 27.78 42.49
CA GLY A 242 -16.72 26.87 42.61
C GLY A 242 -15.38 27.51 43.00
N LYS A 243 -14.49 26.63 43.46
CA LYS A 243 -13.05 26.87 43.59
C LYS A 243 -12.30 25.84 42.75
N THR A 244 -11.31 26.35 42.04
CA THR A 244 -10.26 25.71 41.27
C THR A 244 -9.17 25.14 42.21
N GLU A 245 -8.68 23.93 41.95
CA GLU A 245 -7.34 23.44 42.36
C GLU A 245 -6.78 22.59 41.20
N VAL A 246 -5.92 23.18 40.38
CA VAL A 246 -4.46 22.92 40.24
C VAL A 246 -4.12 21.51 39.76
N ALA A 247 -3.80 21.42 38.47
CA ALA A 247 -3.16 20.28 37.83
C ALA A 247 -1.66 20.23 38.21
N VAL A 248 -1.19 19.04 38.57
CA VAL A 248 0.24 18.70 38.69
C VAL A 248 0.68 18.11 37.33
N GLN A 249 1.73 18.68 36.75
CA GLN A 249 2.41 18.20 35.54
C GLN A 249 3.01 16.80 35.75
N PRO A 250 3.01 15.91 34.74
CA PRO A 250 3.56 14.55 34.83
C PRO A 250 5.09 14.53 34.60
N GLU A 251 5.81 13.70 35.37
CA GLU A 251 7.23 13.43 35.18
C GLU A 251 7.49 12.51 33.97
N ASN A 252 8.42 12.91 33.10
CA ASN A 252 8.95 12.13 31.98
C ASN A 252 10.01 11.12 32.47
N ASN A 253 9.73 9.81 32.40
CA ASN A 253 10.74 8.76 32.57
C ASN A 253 11.22 8.24 31.20
N ASN A 254 12.45 8.60 30.81
CA ASN A 254 13.11 8.09 29.61
C ASN A 254 13.74 6.70 29.88
N PHE A 255 13.15 5.63 29.35
CA PHE A 255 13.70 4.27 29.42
C PHE A 255 14.78 4.02 28.36
N VAL A 256 15.90 3.38 28.73
CA VAL A 256 17.06 3.15 27.86
C VAL A 256 17.06 1.70 27.33
N TYR A 257 16.80 1.54 26.03
CA TYR A 257 16.86 0.26 25.33
C TYR A 257 18.22 0.08 24.64
N THR A 258 19.08 -0.80 25.16
CA THR A 258 20.37 -1.16 24.51
C THR A 258 20.62 -2.67 24.56
N ALA A 259 21.29 -3.18 23.53
CA ALA A 259 21.63 -4.60 23.36
C ALA A 259 23.12 -4.78 23.11
N SER A 260 23.65 -5.94 23.52
CA SER A 260 24.93 -6.45 23.03
C SER A 260 24.80 -7.87 22.51
N ILE A 261 25.12 -8.10 21.24
CA ILE A 261 25.05 -9.43 20.61
C ILE A 261 26.28 -10.24 21.01
N THR A 262 26.06 -11.43 21.56
CA THR A 262 27.11 -12.26 22.18
C THR A 262 28.09 -12.81 21.15
N ASP A 263 27.64 -13.07 19.92
CA ASP A 263 28.46 -13.54 18.81
C ASP A 263 28.04 -12.80 17.52
N LYS A 264 28.78 -11.75 17.18
CA LYS A 264 28.40 -10.81 16.11
C LYS A 264 28.69 -11.34 14.71
N ASN A 265 29.63 -12.28 14.57
CA ASN A 265 30.11 -12.75 13.28
C ASN A 265 30.17 -14.28 13.25
N GLN A 266 29.26 -14.90 12.52
CA GLN A 266 29.23 -16.33 12.31
C GLN A 266 29.63 -16.68 10.88
N SER A 267 30.17 -17.87 10.68
CA SER A 267 30.49 -18.39 9.34
C SER A 267 30.08 -19.85 9.25
N LEU A 268 29.34 -20.19 8.20
CA LEU A 268 28.82 -21.53 7.97
C LEU A 268 29.13 -21.97 6.53
N GLU A 269 29.57 -23.22 6.37
CA GLU A 269 29.56 -23.90 5.08
C GLU A 269 28.22 -24.62 4.90
N VAL A 270 27.56 -24.37 3.78
CA VAL A 270 26.17 -24.79 3.53
C VAL A 270 25.97 -25.17 2.07
N GLU A 271 24.93 -25.95 1.79
CA GLU A 271 24.65 -26.43 0.44
C GLU A 271 23.56 -25.61 -0.27
N THR A 272 23.65 -25.50 -1.60
CA THR A 272 22.67 -24.78 -2.43
C THR A 272 21.23 -25.26 -2.16
N GLY A 273 20.33 -24.32 -1.88
CA GLY A 273 18.91 -24.61 -1.63
C GLY A 273 18.56 -25.24 -0.28
N GLN A 274 19.53 -25.43 0.62
CA GLN A 274 19.31 -25.93 1.98
C GLN A 274 18.49 -24.91 2.82
N ILE A 275 17.75 -25.37 3.83
CA ILE A 275 17.18 -24.49 4.88
C ILE A 275 17.95 -24.74 6.18
N ILE A 276 18.49 -23.69 6.78
CA ILE A 276 19.26 -23.76 8.03
C ILE A 276 18.53 -23.04 9.17
N ASN A 277 18.71 -23.51 10.41
CA ASN A 277 18.25 -22.79 11.61
C ASN A 277 19.39 -21.92 12.15
N VAL A 278 19.14 -20.63 12.29
CA VAL A 278 20.09 -19.64 12.83
C VAL A 278 19.62 -19.19 14.20
N VAL A 279 20.55 -19.10 15.16
CA VAL A 279 20.27 -18.66 16.53
C VAL A 279 21.16 -17.48 16.88
N VAL A 280 20.55 -16.32 17.15
CA VAL A 280 21.24 -15.11 17.60
C VAL A 280 20.96 -14.90 19.07
N LYS A 281 22.02 -14.74 19.87
CA LYS A 281 21.92 -14.47 21.32
C LYS A 281 22.34 -13.03 21.60
N ALA A 282 21.54 -12.30 22.37
CA ALA A 282 21.81 -10.92 22.70
C ALA A 282 21.51 -10.63 24.16
N LYS A 283 22.45 -9.97 24.84
CA LYS A 283 22.31 -9.52 26.21
C LYS A 283 21.58 -8.17 26.26
N ASN A 284 20.57 -8.07 27.10
CA ASN A 284 19.92 -6.79 27.41
C ASN A 284 20.83 -5.97 28.31
N THR A 285 21.37 -4.87 27.78
CA THR A 285 22.24 -3.94 28.51
C THR A 285 21.52 -2.66 28.93
N GLY A 286 20.24 -2.53 28.60
CA GLY A 286 19.37 -1.43 28.99
C GLY A 286 18.87 -1.53 30.43
N ASP A 287 18.11 -0.55 30.87
CA ASP A 287 17.54 -0.47 32.23
C ASP A 287 16.12 -1.05 32.33
N ILE A 288 15.55 -1.47 31.21
CA ILE A 288 14.18 -2.02 31.12
C ILE A 288 14.18 -3.44 30.57
N THR A 289 13.27 -4.27 31.09
CA THR A 289 13.00 -5.62 30.59
C THR A 289 12.54 -5.57 29.12
N TRP A 290 13.21 -6.31 28.26
CA TRP A 290 12.74 -6.54 26.90
C TRP A 290 11.52 -7.44 26.93
N GLN A 291 10.44 -7.02 26.27
CA GLN A 291 9.25 -7.83 26.10
C GLN A 291 9.33 -8.57 24.77
N LYS A 292 9.01 -9.87 24.78
CA LYS A 292 9.21 -10.79 23.64
C LYS A 292 8.54 -10.32 22.34
N ASN A 293 7.42 -9.63 22.45
CA ASN A 293 6.63 -9.15 21.30
C ASN A 293 7.04 -7.77 20.80
N LEU A 294 7.83 -7.01 21.57
CA LEU A 294 8.25 -5.66 21.20
C LEU A 294 9.68 -5.62 20.65
N ILE A 295 10.47 -6.68 20.82
CA ILE A 295 11.84 -6.75 20.33
C ILE A 295 11.92 -7.82 19.23
N SER A 296 12.43 -7.44 18.06
CA SER A 296 12.62 -8.34 16.92
C SER A 296 13.99 -8.21 16.30
N LEU A 297 14.36 -9.23 15.53
CA LEU A 297 15.52 -9.22 14.66
C LEU A 297 15.04 -8.86 13.25
N ASN A 298 15.61 -7.81 12.66
CA ASN A 298 15.25 -7.32 11.33
C ASN A 298 16.46 -7.39 10.38
N VAL A 299 16.21 -7.68 9.10
CA VAL A 299 17.26 -7.72 8.07
C VAL A 299 17.75 -6.33 7.68
N LEU A 300 19.02 -6.22 7.32
CA LEU A 300 19.63 -5.01 6.76
C LEU A 300 19.72 -5.13 5.22
N GLY A 301 19.47 -4.03 4.51
CA GLY A 301 19.51 -3.99 3.03
C GLY A 301 18.14 -4.00 2.34
N GLY A 302 17.04 -4.08 3.09
CA GLY A 302 15.68 -4.07 2.52
C GLY A 302 15.24 -5.41 1.95
N GLU A 303 14.01 -5.45 1.42
CA GLU A 303 13.33 -6.69 1.07
C GLU A 303 13.93 -7.37 -0.16
N VAL A 304 14.20 -6.57 -1.21
CA VAL A 304 14.73 -7.04 -2.50
C VAL A 304 16.03 -7.83 -2.32
N ASP A 305 16.99 -7.27 -1.56
CA ASP A 305 18.29 -7.90 -1.35
C ASP A 305 18.23 -9.19 -0.52
N ASN A 306 17.22 -9.30 0.34
CA ASN A 306 17.05 -10.39 1.30
C ASN A 306 16.03 -11.46 0.87
N GLN A 307 15.28 -11.25 -0.21
CA GLN A 307 14.26 -12.18 -0.70
C GLN A 307 14.82 -13.58 -0.97
N LYS A 308 16.08 -13.69 -1.43
CA LYS A 308 16.78 -14.96 -1.66
C LYS A 308 16.98 -15.82 -0.39
N PHE A 309 16.92 -15.20 0.79
CA PHE A 309 17.09 -15.86 2.09
C PHE A 309 15.76 -16.16 2.80
N PHE A 310 14.66 -15.61 2.28
CA PHE A 310 13.34 -15.64 2.90
C PHE A 310 12.75 -17.05 2.96
N VAL A 311 12.00 -17.30 4.02
CA VAL A 311 11.15 -18.48 4.24
C VAL A 311 9.83 -18.03 4.88
N ASP A 312 8.73 -18.72 4.56
CA ASP A 312 7.36 -18.30 4.93
C ASP A 312 7.09 -18.21 6.45
N ASN A 313 7.98 -18.76 7.29
CA ASN A 313 7.84 -18.72 8.75
C ASN A 313 8.46 -17.46 9.41
N TRP A 314 9.04 -16.56 8.62
CA TRP A 314 9.39 -15.22 9.09
C TRP A 314 8.12 -14.44 9.46
N LYS A 315 8.25 -13.43 10.33
CA LYS A 315 7.09 -12.61 10.72
C LYS A 315 6.63 -11.69 9.60
N THR A 316 7.57 -11.19 8.81
CA THR A 316 7.38 -10.44 7.57
C THR A 316 8.63 -10.65 6.71
N HIS A 317 8.62 -10.21 5.45
CA HIS A 317 9.79 -10.29 4.57
C HIS A 317 11.04 -9.57 5.11
N LEU A 318 10.88 -8.67 6.09
CA LEU A 318 11.97 -7.94 6.74
C LEU A 318 12.27 -8.40 8.18
N ARG A 319 11.47 -9.32 8.75
CA ARG A 319 11.49 -9.66 10.19
C ARG A 319 11.63 -11.17 10.42
N PRO A 320 12.86 -11.70 10.41
CA PRO A 320 13.12 -13.12 10.63
C PRO A 320 12.56 -13.70 11.93
N ALA A 321 12.69 -13.00 13.06
CA ALA A 321 12.30 -13.53 14.37
C ALA A 321 11.86 -12.45 15.36
N LEU A 322 10.94 -12.83 16.25
CA LEU A 322 10.73 -12.15 17.54
C LEU A 322 11.68 -12.73 18.59
N LEU A 323 11.87 -11.98 19.66
CA LEU A 323 12.54 -12.47 20.85
C LEU A 323 11.77 -13.66 21.46
N SER A 324 12.48 -14.69 21.93
CA SER A 324 11.87 -15.95 22.39
C SER A 324 11.07 -15.85 23.70
N SER A 325 11.46 -14.94 24.59
CA SER A 325 10.88 -14.74 25.92
C SER A 325 11.22 -13.34 26.44
N ASP A 326 10.55 -12.88 27.50
CA ASP A 326 10.92 -11.61 28.12
C ASP A 326 12.34 -11.72 28.73
N VAL A 327 13.14 -10.66 28.61
CA VAL A 327 14.55 -10.64 29.04
C VAL A 327 14.79 -9.43 29.94
N ALA A 328 14.95 -9.69 31.24
CA ALA A 328 15.25 -8.66 32.22
C ALA A 328 16.57 -7.94 31.91
N SER A 329 16.75 -6.74 32.47
CA SER A 329 18.03 -6.03 32.39
C SER A 329 19.17 -6.93 32.87
N GLY A 330 20.23 -7.06 32.07
CA GLY A 330 21.39 -7.92 32.34
C GLY A 330 21.27 -9.37 31.87
N GLU A 331 20.09 -9.84 31.44
CA GLU A 331 19.87 -11.21 30.96
C GLU A 331 20.11 -11.37 29.46
N THR A 332 20.23 -12.61 28.97
CA THR A 332 20.44 -12.92 27.54
C THR A 332 19.19 -13.48 26.89
N GLY A 333 18.74 -12.81 25.83
CA GLY A 333 17.66 -13.23 24.94
C GLY A 333 18.15 -14.06 23.75
N VAL A 334 17.20 -14.79 23.14
CA VAL A 334 17.45 -15.63 21.98
C VAL A 334 16.47 -15.30 20.85
N PHE A 335 16.99 -15.20 19.64
CA PHE A 335 16.23 -15.10 18.39
C PHE A 335 16.55 -16.35 17.56
N SER A 336 15.53 -17.11 17.16
CA SER A 336 15.68 -18.30 16.35
C SER A 336 14.83 -18.18 15.09
N PHE A 337 15.43 -18.41 13.92
CA PHE A 337 14.74 -18.35 12.64
C PHE A 337 15.36 -19.33 11.63
N GLN A 338 14.60 -19.62 10.59
CA GLN A 338 15.08 -20.40 9.44
C GLN A 338 15.58 -19.47 8.34
N LEU A 339 16.56 -19.91 7.57
CA LEU A 339 17.10 -19.15 6.45
C LEU A 339 17.28 -20.08 5.25
N LYS A 340 16.75 -19.68 4.09
CA LYS A 340 16.94 -20.41 2.82
C LYS A 340 18.29 -20.05 2.23
N ILE A 341 19.08 -21.06 1.90
CA ILE A 341 20.36 -20.87 1.22
C ILE A 341 20.11 -20.64 -0.28
N PRO A 342 20.72 -19.62 -0.90
CA PRO A 342 20.62 -19.38 -2.33
C PRO A 342 20.98 -20.61 -3.17
N ASN A 343 20.42 -20.69 -4.38
CA ASN A 343 20.70 -21.80 -5.30
C ASN A 343 22.05 -21.65 -6.02
N ASP A 344 22.62 -20.44 -6.06
CA ASP A 344 23.92 -20.21 -6.69
C ASP A 344 25.06 -20.43 -5.70
N VAL A 345 26.15 -21.02 -6.20
CA VAL A 345 27.39 -21.24 -5.44
C VAL A 345 28.10 -19.90 -5.25
N GLY A 346 28.55 -19.61 -4.01
CA GLY A 346 29.21 -18.34 -3.73
C GLY A 346 29.27 -17.99 -2.24
N ASN A 347 29.91 -16.86 -1.95
CA ASN A 347 29.96 -16.30 -0.60
C ASN A 347 28.88 -15.24 -0.43
N TYR A 348 28.01 -15.44 0.55
CA TYR A 348 26.93 -14.51 0.88
C TYR A 348 27.10 -13.97 2.29
N ASN A 349 26.67 -12.73 2.51
CA ASN A 349 26.69 -12.10 3.83
C ASN A 349 25.26 -11.68 4.19
N PHE A 350 24.69 -12.37 5.17
CA PHE A 350 23.36 -12.08 5.72
C PHE A 350 23.51 -11.26 7.00
N ARG A 351 22.85 -10.09 7.07
CA ARG A 351 23.03 -9.16 8.19
C ARG A 351 21.70 -8.78 8.83
N THR A 352 21.69 -8.74 10.15
CA THR A 352 20.51 -8.35 10.93
C THR A 352 20.85 -7.43 12.10
N MET A 353 19.84 -6.68 12.54
CA MET A 353 19.91 -5.81 13.72
C MET A 353 18.72 -6.06 14.63
N ILE A 354 18.88 -5.76 15.91
CA ILE A 354 17.80 -5.82 16.89
C ILE A 354 17.05 -4.50 16.85
N VAL A 355 15.73 -4.56 16.74
CA VAL A 355 14.86 -3.39 16.75
C VAL A 355 13.76 -3.54 17.79
N ARG A 356 13.32 -2.41 18.32
CA ARG A 356 12.13 -2.28 19.14
C ARG A 356 11.00 -1.76 18.27
N GLN A 357 9.87 -2.43 18.32
CA GLN A 357 8.64 -2.00 17.70
C GLN A 357 7.81 -1.16 18.68
N ASN A 358 7.35 0.00 18.23
CA ASN A 358 6.34 0.82 18.89
C ASN A 358 5.29 1.23 17.87
N GLY A 359 4.14 0.54 17.85
CA GLY A 359 3.17 0.65 16.75
C GLY A 359 3.78 0.20 15.42
N LEU A 360 3.76 1.09 14.42
CA LEU A 360 4.38 0.88 13.10
C LEU A 360 5.85 1.34 13.04
N GLN A 361 6.36 2.02 14.07
CA GLN A 361 7.74 2.51 14.08
C GLN A 361 8.70 1.45 14.64
N PHE A 362 9.85 1.30 13.99
CA PHE A 362 10.92 0.40 14.40
C PHE A 362 12.17 1.22 14.73
N THR A 363 12.64 1.12 15.98
CA THR A 363 13.82 1.82 16.46
C THR A 363 14.91 0.81 16.78
N GLN A 364 16.14 1.04 16.31
CA GLN A 364 17.25 0.13 16.59
C GLN A 364 17.56 0.06 18.08
N VAL A 365 17.84 -1.15 18.60
CA VAL A 365 18.18 -1.39 20.01
C VAL A 365 19.66 -1.72 20.09
N GLY A 366 20.44 -0.76 20.60
CA GLY A 366 21.90 -0.82 20.56
C GLY A 366 22.46 -0.61 19.14
N SER A 367 23.78 -0.75 19.00
CA SER A 367 24.48 -0.53 17.71
C SER A 367 25.01 -1.83 17.08
N ASP A 368 24.74 -2.97 17.70
CA ASP A 368 25.30 -4.26 17.28
C ASP A 368 24.56 -4.83 16.07
N ILE A 369 25.34 -5.27 15.08
CA ILE A 369 24.86 -5.96 13.88
C ILE A 369 25.36 -7.39 13.93
N PHE A 370 24.46 -8.34 13.72
CA PHE A 370 24.80 -9.74 13.50
C PHE A 370 25.08 -9.96 12.02
N SER A 371 26.23 -10.53 11.69
CA SER A 371 26.63 -10.89 10.31
C SER A 371 26.89 -12.39 10.22
N LEU A 372 26.22 -13.04 9.28
CA LEU A 372 26.39 -14.46 8.96
C LEU A 372 26.98 -14.59 7.56
N ASN A 373 28.24 -15.01 7.50
CA ASN A 373 28.91 -15.32 6.24
C ASN A 373 28.61 -16.77 5.85
N LEU A 374 27.94 -16.96 4.71
CA LEU A 374 27.56 -18.26 4.17
C LEU A 374 28.49 -18.59 3.00
N ASN A 375 29.26 -19.66 3.13
CA ASN A 375 30.02 -20.23 2.02
C ASN A 375 29.19 -21.34 1.40
N VAL A 376 28.47 -21.01 0.32
CA VAL A 376 27.51 -21.90 -0.35
C VAL A 376 28.26 -22.76 -1.36
N LYS A 377 28.22 -24.08 -1.16
CA LYS A 377 28.82 -25.09 -2.03
C LYS A 377 27.72 -25.92 -2.72
N GLU A 378 28.05 -26.57 -3.83
CA GLU A 378 27.11 -27.47 -4.51
C GLU A 378 26.63 -28.57 -3.56
N LYS A 379 25.32 -28.84 -3.62
CA LYS A 379 24.64 -29.88 -2.84
C LYS A 379 25.24 -31.26 -3.11
N LYS A 380 25.84 -31.90 -2.09
CA LYS A 380 26.31 -33.28 -2.21
C LYS A 380 25.11 -34.23 -2.15
N VAL A 381 24.91 -35.00 -3.22
CA VAL A 381 23.88 -36.05 -3.26
C VAL A 381 24.39 -37.24 -2.44
N GLU A 382 23.90 -37.41 -1.20
CA GLU A 382 24.04 -38.64 -0.41
C GLU A 382 22.77 -39.52 -0.57
N GLU A 383 22.95 -40.73 -1.10
CA GLU A 383 21.93 -41.77 -1.20
C GLU A 383 21.55 -42.31 0.20
N VAL A 384 20.24 -42.29 0.52
CA VAL A 384 19.70 -42.92 1.73
C VAL A 384 19.10 -44.29 1.39
N LEU A 385 19.67 -45.36 1.95
CA LEU A 385 19.03 -46.67 2.08
C LEU A 385 19.34 -47.29 3.45
N SER A 386 18.35 -47.92 4.11
CA SER A 386 18.54 -48.97 5.14
C SER A 386 17.19 -49.56 5.61
N PRO A 387 17.12 -50.77 6.23
CA PRO A 387 18.17 -51.78 6.50
C PRO A 387 17.78 -53.26 6.23
N LEU A 388 18.79 -54.16 6.09
CA LEU A 388 18.83 -55.49 6.73
C LEU A 388 20.24 -56.13 6.63
N THR A 389 20.92 -56.16 7.78
CA THR A 389 21.93 -57.11 8.31
C THR A 389 22.98 -57.79 7.39
N LYS A 390 24.27 -57.45 7.69
CA LYS A 390 25.53 -58.26 7.77
C LYS A 390 25.66 -59.50 6.86
N GLU A 391 26.72 -59.70 6.07
CA GLU A 391 28.16 -59.56 6.36
C GLU A 391 28.98 -59.56 5.04
N GLU A 392 30.07 -58.79 5.03
CA GLU A 392 31.30 -58.81 4.21
C GLU A 392 31.38 -59.60 2.88
N ASN A 393 31.67 -58.89 1.78
CA ASN A 393 32.91 -59.05 1.00
C ASN A 393 33.01 -58.00 -0.13
N GLU A 394 34.05 -57.18 -0.08
CA GLU A 394 34.42 -56.15 -1.06
C GLU A 394 34.75 -56.74 -2.43
N ILE A 395 34.17 -56.18 -3.51
CA ILE A 395 34.74 -56.28 -4.87
C ILE A 395 34.65 -54.91 -5.56
N ASN A 396 35.81 -54.42 -5.98
CA ASN A 396 36.08 -53.09 -6.51
C ASN A 396 35.65 -52.95 -7.99
N ILE A 397 34.56 -52.21 -8.24
CA ILE A 397 33.94 -51.99 -9.56
C ILE A 397 34.85 -51.21 -10.53
N PHE A 398 35.90 -50.54 -10.04
CA PHE A 398 36.88 -49.88 -10.91
C PHE A 398 37.79 -50.85 -11.69
N ASP A 399 37.91 -52.11 -11.26
CA ASP A 399 38.61 -53.16 -12.03
C ASP A 399 37.72 -53.78 -13.14
N GLN A 400 36.39 -53.63 -13.06
CA GLN A 400 35.45 -54.10 -14.08
C GLN A 400 35.23 -53.10 -15.21
N VAL A 401 35.26 -51.79 -14.94
CA VAL A 401 35.19 -50.78 -16.01
C VAL A 401 36.47 -50.79 -16.85
N LYS A 402 37.64 -51.01 -16.22
CA LYS A 402 38.92 -51.14 -16.92
C LYS A 402 38.98 -52.40 -17.80
N ASN A 403 38.44 -53.53 -17.34
CA ASN A 403 38.32 -54.76 -18.15
C ASN A 403 37.23 -54.71 -19.23
N THR A 404 36.25 -53.82 -19.13
CA THR A 404 35.19 -53.69 -20.15
C THR A 404 35.66 -52.84 -21.33
N VAL A 405 36.46 -51.80 -21.07
CA VAL A 405 37.09 -50.98 -22.12
C VAL A 405 38.15 -51.78 -22.89
N ASP A 406 38.96 -52.60 -22.20
CA ASP A 406 39.95 -53.48 -22.85
C ASP A 406 39.30 -54.64 -23.64
N ASN A 407 38.11 -55.11 -23.25
CA ASN A 407 37.34 -56.11 -24.01
C ASN A 407 36.60 -55.52 -25.22
N VAL A 408 36.18 -54.26 -25.18
CA VAL A 408 35.56 -53.57 -26.32
C VAL A 408 36.60 -53.23 -27.39
N ILE A 409 37.81 -52.79 -27.00
CA ILE A 409 38.91 -52.52 -27.93
C ILE A 409 39.38 -53.82 -28.63
N ASN A 410 39.43 -54.95 -27.92
CA ASN A 410 39.77 -56.24 -28.53
C ASN A 410 38.65 -56.82 -29.42
N LYS A 411 37.37 -56.55 -29.14
CA LYS A 411 36.24 -56.92 -30.02
C LYS A 411 36.13 -56.04 -31.27
N VAL A 412 36.48 -54.77 -31.20
CA VAL A 412 36.54 -53.89 -32.39
C VAL A 412 37.65 -54.37 -33.35
N ASN A 413 38.78 -54.86 -32.82
CA ASN A 413 39.87 -55.42 -33.63
C ASN A 413 39.57 -56.81 -34.24
N GLU A 414 38.66 -57.60 -33.66
CA GLU A 414 38.14 -58.82 -34.32
C GLU A 414 37.08 -58.49 -35.39
N VAL A 415 36.19 -57.53 -35.15
CA VAL A 415 35.15 -57.14 -36.13
C VAL A 415 35.75 -56.45 -37.37
N VAL A 416 36.82 -55.67 -37.23
CA VAL A 416 37.54 -55.09 -38.38
C VAL A 416 38.26 -56.17 -39.21
N ASN A 417 38.69 -57.28 -38.60
CA ASN A 417 39.32 -58.39 -39.33
C ASN A 417 38.32 -59.37 -39.97
N ASP A 418 37.07 -59.45 -39.47
CA ASP A 418 36.00 -60.25 -40.08
C ASP A 418 35.25 -59.50 -41.20
N ILE A 419 35.22 -58.16 -41.19
CA ILE A 419 34.67 -57.35 -42.30
C ILE A 419 35.55 -57.38 -43.57
N VAL A 420 36.84 -57.76 -43.45
CA VAL A 420 37.71 -58.02 -44.61
C VAL A 420 37.48 -59.40 -45.25
N LYS A 421 36.61 -60.26 -44.68
CA LYS A 421 36.41 -61.63 -45.18
C LYS A 421 35.01 -62.05 -45.61
N SER A 422 33.99 -61.20 -45.52
CA SER A 422 32.68 -61.56 -46.07
C SER A 422 31.73 -60.38 -46.15
N ILE A 423 31.43 -59.92 -47.38
CA ILE A 423 30.10 -60.05 -48.02
C ILE A 423 30.14 -59.51 -49.46
N PRO A 424 29.33 -60.07 -50.37
CA PRO A 424 29.65 -60.25 -51.77
C PRO A 424 29.02 -59.24 -52.73
N THR A 425 29.58 -59.19 -53.93
CA THR A 425 29.05 -58.60 -55.15
C THR A 425 27.65 -59.10 -55.51
N PHE A 426 26.72 -58.20 -55.85
CA PHE A 426 25.59 -58.53 -56.71
C PHE A 426 25.13 -57.33 -57.57
N PHE A 427 25.50 -57.35 -58.85
CA PHE A 427 24.64 -56.99 -59.99
C PHE A 427 24.84 -58.07 -61.06
N GLY A 428 23.72 -58.53 -61.63
CA GLY A 428 23.59 -59.84 -62.27
C GLY A 428 23.93 -59.95 -63.76
N GLY A 429 23.82 -61.18 -64.27
CA GLY A 429 23.82 -61.48 -65.70
C GLY A 429 24.14 -62.92 -66.09
N GLY A 430 23.14 -63.82 -66.07
CA GLY A 430 22.93 -64.81 -67.14
C GLY A 430 23.88 -66.01 -67.34
N SER A 431 23.34 -67.18 -66.99
CA SER A 431 23.29 -68.42 -67.81
C SER A 431 24.53 -69.33 -68.04
N SER A 432 24.33 -70.56 -67.57
CA SER A 432 24.63 -71.87 -68.21
C SER A 432 25.88 -72.67 -67.81
N ASN A 433 25.55 -73.85 -67.26
CA ASN A 433 26.17 -75.18 -67.39
C ASN A 433 27.64 -75.42 -66.99
N GLY A 434 27.79 -76.33 -66.01
CA GLY A 434 28.20 -77.69 -66.35
C GLY A 434 29.57 -78.17 -65.88
N SER A 435 29.56 -78.79 -64.69
CA SER A 435 30.20 -80.09 -64.39
C SER A 435 31.72 -80.30 -64.55
N THR A 436 32.37 -80.41 -63.38
CA THR A 436 33.24 -81.52 -62.92
C THR A 436 34.52 -81.92 -63.68
N ASN A 437 35.64 -81.84 -62.94
CA ASN A 437 36.48 -82.95 -62.44
C ASN A 437 37.99 -82.87 -62.71
N ASN A 438 38.71 -83.10 -61.60
CA ASN A 438 39.97 -83.85 -61.42
C ASN A 438 41.36 -83.27 -61.79
N THR A 439 42.09 -83.03 -60.69
CA THR A 439 43.44 -83.52 -60.31
C THR A 439 44.69 -83.29 -61.19
N ASN A 440 45.63 -82.62 -60.51
CA ASN A 440 47.07 -82.94 -60.30
C ASN A 440 48.19 -82.35 -61.18
N SER A 441 49.13 -81.76 -60.41
CA SER A 441 50.61 -81.85 -60.41
C SER A 441 51.50 -80.91 -61.25
N ASP A 442 52.35 -80.20 -60.49
CA ASP A 442 53.82 -80.04 -60.57
C ASP A 442 54.53 -78.91 -61.39
N ASN A 443 55.28 -78.13 -60.61
CA ASN A 443 56.68 -77.64 -60.71
C ASN A 443 57.21 -76.54 -61.69
N ASP A 444 57.84 -75.54 -61.03
CA ASP A 444 59.17 -74.90 -61.18
C ASP A 444 59.55 -73.78 -62.21
N SER A 445 59.97 -72.64 -61.62
CA SER A 445 61.19 -71.79 -61.78
C SER A 445 61.52 -70.86 -63.00
N ALA A 446 61.58 -69.54 -62.69
CA ALA A 446 62.64 -68.49 -62.83
C ALA A 446 63.28 -67.98 -64.16
N SER A 447 63.38 -66.63 -64.34
CA SER A 447 64.61 -65.75 -64.32
C SER A 447 64.49 -64.39 -65.09
N SER A 448 65.39 -63.42 -64.82
CA SER A 448 65.28 -61.92 -64.85
C SER A 448 66.39 -61.11 -65.59
N GLU A 449 66.21 -59.79 -65.86
CA GLU A 449 67.24 -58.75 -66.18
C GLU A 449 66.93 -57.37 -65.50
N ILE A 450 67.93 -56.49 -65.24
CA ILE A 450 67.87 -55.25 -64.37
C ILE A 450 68.14 -53.92 -65.14
N LEU A 451 67.34 -52.86 -64.89
CA LEU A 451 67.45 -51.45 -65.38
C LEU A 451 67.68 -50.45 -64.22
N GLU A 452 68.23 -49.24 -64.45
CA GLU A 452 68.33 -48.16 -63.43
C GLU A 452 66.93 -47.72 -62.95
N PRO A 453 66.73 -47.43 -61.65
CA PRO A 453 65.41 -47.17 -61.10
C PRO A 453 64.87 -45.78 -61.50
N GLU A 454 63.60 -45.73 -61.93
CA GLU A 454 62.87 -44.47 -62.10
C GLU A 454 62.69 -43.75 -60.75
N LEU A 455 62.95 -42.45 -60.73
CA LEU A 455 62.68 -41.60 -59.57
C LEU A 455 61.20 -41.20 -59.56
N PHE A 456 60.46 -41.57 -58.52
CA PHE A 456 59.04 -41.24 -58.37
C PHE A 456 58.71 -40.84 -56.93
N PHE A 457 57.57 -40.18 -56.76
CA PHE A 457 56.86 -40.15 -55.48
C PHE A 457 55.34 -40.16 -55.71
N THR A 458 54.59 -40.69 -54.75
CA THR A 458 53.14 -40.56 -54.64
C THR A 458 52.81 -39.67 -53.44
N ALA A 459 51.67 -38.99 -53.50
CA ALA A 459 51.15 -38.18 -52.42
C ALA A 459 49.63 -38.30 -52.37
N SER A 460 49.11 -38.51 -51.16
CA SER A 460 47.68 -38.56 -50.87
C SER A 460 47.42 -37.87 -49.53
N ALA A 461 46.21 -37.33 -49.38
CA ALA A 461 45.71 -36.79 -48.12
C ALA A 461 44.64 -37.74 -47.54
N SER A 462 44.41 -37.64 -46.23
CA SER A 462 43.29 -38.33 -45.57
C SER A 462 41.92 -37.93 -46.14
N SER A 463 41.77 -36.65 -46.54
CA SER A 463 40.61 -36.17 -47.30
C SER A 463 41.01 -35.03 -48.25
N THR A 464 40.31 -34.92 -49.39
CA THR A 464 40.50 -33.82 -50.36
C THR A 464 39.65 -32.58 -50.05
N LEU A 465 38.71 -32.72 -49.12
CA LEU A 465 37.80 -31.70 -48.60
C LEU A 465 37.72 -31.90 -47.07
N THR A 466 37.92 -30.84 -46.28
CA THR A 466 38.03 -30.93 -44.81
C THR A 466 37.64 -29.62 -44.14
N ASN A 467 37.24 -29.67 -42.86
CA ASN A 467 37.07 -28.50 -41.99
C ASN A 467 38.20 -28.33 -40.95
N ILE A 468 39.24 -29.16 -41.02
CA ILE A 468 40.35 -29.14 -40.07
C ILE A 468 41.52 -28.37 -40.70
N VAL A 469 41.97 -27.32 -40.01
CA VAL A 469 43.05 -26.42 -40.45
C VAL A 469 44.43 -27.08 -40.56
N THR A 470 44.57 -28.32 -40.06
CA THR A 470 45.77 -29.14 -40.19
C THR A 470 45.40 -30.51 -40.74
N THR A 471 46.15 -31.00 -41.72
CA THR A 471 45.96 -32.35 -42.25
C THR A 471 47.31 -33.02 -42.48
N THR A 472 47.34 -34.34 -42.33
CA THR A 472 48.53 -35.14 -42.63
C THR A 472 48.44 -35.63 -44.07
N ILE A 473 49.44 -35.27 -44.86
CA ILE A 473 49.66 -35.84 -46.19
C ILE A 473 50.71 -36.94 -46.10
N PHE A 474 50.58 -37.97 -46.92
CA PHE A 474 51.47 -39.12 -46.89
C PHE A 474 51.64 -39.73 -48.28
N GLY A 475 52.67 -40.53 -48.46
CA GLY A 475 52.88 -41.26 -49.70
C GLY A 475 54.17 -42.05 -49.74
N GLU A 476 54.56 -42.48 -50.93
CA GLU A 476 55.78 -43.26 -51.18
C GLU A 476 56.76 -42.50 -52.08
N LYS A 477 58.05 -42.82 -52.02
CA LYS A 477 59.12 -42.22 -52.84
C LYS A 477 60.21 -43.22 -53.19
N SER A 478 60.94 -42.99 -54.28
CA SER A 478 62.18 -43.71 -54.58
C SER A 478 63.23 -43.49 -53.49
N ALA A 479 64.09 -44.49 -53.26
CA ALA A 479 65.05 -44.48 -52.14
C ALA A 479 66.11 -43.37 -52.26
N GLU A 480 66.39 -42.87 -53.47
CA GLU A 480 67.36 -41.79 -53.70
C GLU A 480 66.85 -40.39 -53.30
N LEU A 481 65.54 -40.20 -53.12
CA LEU A 481 64.93 -38.92 -52.74
C LEU A 481 64.82 -38.82 -51.21
N VAL A 482 65.28 -37.72 -50.60
CA VAL A 482 65.35 -37.61 -49.12
C VAL A 482 64.83 -36.28 -48.56
N ASN A 483 64.90 -35.19 -49.32
CA ASN A 483 64.45 -33.87 -48.85
C ASN A 483 63.09 -33.51 -49.46
N LEU A 484 62.06 -33.38 -48.63
CA LEU A 484 60.73 -32.92 -49.03
C LEU A 484 60.58 -31.43 -48.76
N LYS A 485 60.30 -30.69 -49.83
CA LYS A 485 59.85 -29.31 -49.74
C LYS A 485 58.37 -29.25 -50.08
N ILE A 486 57.59 -28.64 -49.19
CA ILE A 486 56.16 -28.40 -49.39
C ILE A 486 55.99 -26.89 -49.54
N ASN A 487 55.62 -26.45 -50.74
CA ASN A 487 55.63 -25.04 -51.13
C ASN A 487 57.00 -24.39 -50.88
N ASN A 488 57.09 -23.42 -49.95
CA ASN A 488 58.33 -22.72 -49.58
C ASN A 488 58.97 -23.23 -48.28
N LEU A 489 58.35 -24.19 -47.60
CA LEU A 489 58.84 -24.75 -46.33
C LEU A 489 59.62 -26.04 -46.60
N GLU A 490 60.87 -26.06 -46.18
CA GLU A 490 61.78 -27.19 -46.34
C GLU A 490 61.74 -28.02 -45.05
N ASN A 491 61.23 -29.25 -45.13
CA ASN A 491 61.25 -30.17 -43.99
C ASN A 491 62.39 -31.17 -44.19
N ILE A 492 63.37 -31.16 -43.28
CA ILE A 492 64.52 -32.08 -43.32
C ILE A 492 64.08 -33.43 -42.75
N PHE A 493 63.82 -34.41 -43.63
CA PHE A 493 63.55 -35.79 -43.24
C PHE A 493 64.84 -36.62 -43.33
N SER A 494 65.37 -37.08 -42.21
CA SER A 494 66.50 -38.02 -42.18
C SER A 494 65.98 -39.46 -41.99
N SER A 495 65.47 -40.09 -43.05
CA SER A 495 65.30 -41.55 -43.04
C SER A 495 65.45 -42.16 -44.44
N SER A 496 66.13 -43.32 -44.50
CA SER A 496 66.34 -44.13 -45.72
C SER A 496 65.08 -44.90 -46.16
N GLY A 497 63.90 -44.55 -45.65
CA GLY A 497 62.63 -45.24 -45.91
C GLY A 497 61.96 -44.80 -47.22
N LYS A 498 61.09 -45.66 -47.77
CA LYS A 498 60.29 -45.36 -48.98
C LYS A 498 58.98 -44.64 -48.68
N SER A 499 58.45 -44.69 -47.47
CA SER A 499 57.20 -43.99 -47.10
C SER A 499 57.50 -42.70 -46.35
N TRP A 500 56.63 -41.71 -46.50
CA TRP A 500 56.74 -40.41 -45.84
C TRP A 500 55.36 -39.90 -45.41
N SER A 501 55.34 -39.07 -44.37
CA SER A 501 54.18 -38.28 -43.97
C SER A 501 54.61 -36.90 -43.50
N ALA A 502 53.75 -35.91 -43.70
CA ALA A 502 53.99 -34.54 -43.27
C ALA A 502 52.66 -33.88 -42.89
N ASP A 503 52.67 -33.16 -41.77
CA ASP A 503 51.54 -32.32 -41.39
C ASP A 503 51.65 -30.98 -42.10
N VAL A 504 50.54 -30.54 -42.68
CA VAL A 504 50.43 -29.28 -43.40
C VAL A 504 49.30 -28.44 -42.81
N ASN A 505 49.59 -27.16 -42.61
CA ASN A 505 48.58 -26.18 -42.25
C ASN A 505 47.89 -25.70 -43.54
N LEU A 506 46.56 -25.73 -43.53
CA LEU A 506 45.72 -25.27 -44.63
C LEU A 506 45.22 -23.85 -44.36
N VAL A 507 45.01 -23.09 -45.42
CA VAL A 507 44.34 -21.79 -45.41
C VAL A 507 42.95 -21.96 -45.99
N GLU A 508 41.98 -21.17 -45.55
CA GLU A 508 40.60 -21.27 -46.01
C GLU A 508 40.49 -21.28 -47.55
N GLY A 509 39.68 -22.20 -48.08
CA GLY A 509 39.53 -22.42 -49.52
C GLY A 509 40.55 -23.41 -50.09
N LYS A 510 40.87 -23.24 -51.38
CA LYS A 510 41.69 -24.20 -52.14
C LYS A 510 43.18 -24.06 -51.80
N ASN A 511 43.78 -25.12 -51.28
CA ASN A 511 45.21 -25.26 -51.05
C ASN A 511 45.82 -26.17 -52.11
N ASP A 512 46.62 -25.61 -53.02
CA ASP A 512 47.41 -26.39 -53.98
C ASP A 512 48.81 -26.65 -53.39
N LEU A 513 49.01 -27.81 -52.75
CA LEU A 513 50.29 -28.15 -52.13
C LEU A 513 51.28 -28.62 -53.19
N LEU A 514 52.30 -27.82 -53.47
CA LEU A 514 53.40 -28.19 -54.35
C LEU A 514 54.45 -28.96 -53.56
N LEU A 515 54.62 -30.23 -53.89
CA LEU A 515 55.57 -31.16 -53.27
C LEU A 515 56.79 -31.27 -54.19
N SER A 516 57.97 -31.08 -53.62
CA SER A 516 59.24 -31.20 -54.33
C SER A 516 60.18 -32.07 -53.52
N PHE A 517 60.51 -33.25 -54.06
CA PHE A 517 61.50 -34.16 -53.48
C PHE A 517 62.84 -34.01 -54.18
N SER A 518 63.93 -33.86 -53.43
CA SER A 518 65.29 -33.86 -53.98
C SER A 518 66.16 -34.97 -53.40
N ASN A 519 67.16 -35.40 -54.16
CA ASN A 519 68.20 -36.31 -53.69
C ASN A 519 69.21 -35.58 -52.77
N PHE A 520 70.09 -36.34 -52.10
CA PHE A 520 70.96 -35.82 -51.03
C PHE A 520 71.88 -34.66 -51.46
N ASP A 521 72.33 -34.64 -52.72
CA ASP A 521 73.16 -33.56 -53.28
C ASP A 521 72.35 -32.45 -54.00
N GLN A 522 71.02 -32.52 -53.96
CA GLN A 522 70.06 -31.61 -54.60
C GLN A 522 70.17 -31.49 -56.14
N THR A 523 70.81 -32.46 -56.82
CA THR A 523 70.99 -32.42 -58.28
C THR A 523 69.82 -33.00 -59.09
N LYS A 524 68.98 -33.85 -58.48
CA LYS A 524 67.78 -34.45 -59.09
C LYS A 524 66.55 -34.13 -58.24
N ILE A 525 65.54 -33.50 -58.84
CA ILE A 525 64.31 -33.04 -58.17
C ILE A 525 63.08 -33.59 -58.91
N VAL A 526 62.12 -34.16 -58.17
CA VAL A 526 60.82 -34.60 -58.68
C VAL A 526 59.73 -33.79 -57.99
N THR A 527 58.79 -33.22 -58.76
CA THR A 527 57.72 -32.36 -58.25
C THR A 527 56.32 -32.91 -58.56
N GLY A 528 55.34 -32.57 -57.73
CA GLY A 528 53.94 -32.93 -57.91
C GLY A 528 53.02 -32.04 -57.07
N THR A 529 51.73 -32.01 -57.38
CA THR A 529 50.77 -31.11 -56.72
C THR A 529 49.63 -31.91 -56.12
N LEU A 530 49.21 -31.55 -54.90
CA LEU A 530 48.07 -32.16 -54.20
C LEU A 530 47.06 -31.06 -53.80
N PRO A 531 45.89 -30.97 -54.44
CA PRO A 531 44.86 -30.01 -54.07
C PRO A 531 44.04 -30.51 -52.86
N ILE A 532 43.84 -29.63 -51.87
CA ILE A 532 42.97 -29.88 -50.70
C ILE A 532 42.14 -28.62 -50.47
N ILE A 533 40.82 -28.75 -50.31
CA ILE A 533 39.94 -27.62 -49.96
C ILE A 533 39.67 -27.66 -48.46
N LEU A 534 40.02 -26.58 -47.76
CA LEU A 534 39.59 -26.32 -46.39
C LEU A 534 38.31 -25.50 -46.44
N ASP A 535 37.29 -25.97 -45.73
CA ASP A 535 36.07 -25.23 -45.42
C ASP A 535 35.85 -25.28 -43.90
N SER A 536 36.29 -24.24 -43.20
CA SER A 536 36.10 -24.12 -41.74
C SER A 536 34.94 -23.21 -41.37
N ILE A 537 34.23 -22.67 -42.36
CA ILE A 537 33.17 -21.69 -42.17
C ILE A 537 31.84 -22.43 -42.11
N SER A 538 31.08 -22.24 -41.02
CA SER A 538 29.72 -22.76 -40.96
C SER A 538 28.82 -22.11 -42.02
N PRO A 539 27.81 -22.84 -42.55
CA PRO A 539 26.79 -22.26 -43.39
C PRO A 539 26.09 -21.05 -42.77
N ASP A 540 25.55 -20.18 -43.63
CA ASP A 540 24.71 -19.08 -43.19
C ASP A 540 23.51 -19.62 -42.39
N LYS A 541 23.14 -18.86 -41.35
CA LYS A 541 21.94 -19.13 -40.56
C LYS A 541 20.71 -19.20 -41.49
N PRO A 542 19.91 -20.28 -41.44
CA PRO A 542 18.73 -20.37 -42.27
C PRO A 542 17.68 -19.31 -41.95
N ILE A 543 17.08 -18.74 -43.00
CA ILE A 543 15.91 -17.85 -42.91
C ILE A 543 14.67 -18.73 -42.96
N LEU A 544 13.93 -18.83 -41.85
CA LEU A 544 12.69 -19.61 -41.75
C LEU A 544 11.46 -18.69 -41.88
N ASN A 545 10.59 -19.01 -42.84
CA ASN A 545 9.30 -18.36 -43.03
C ASN A 545 8.16 -19.35 -42.73
N SER A 546 7.09 -18.85 -42.14
CA SER A 546 5.90 -19.62 -41.79
C SER A 546 4.62 -18.89 -42.20
N VAL A 547 3.68 -19.61 -42.81
CA VAL A 547 2.34 -19.09 -43.13
C VAL A 547 1.28 -20.03 -42.55
N LEU A 548 0.43 -19.52 -41.67
CA LEU A 548 -0.73 -20.25 -41.15
C LEU A 548 -1.87 -20.21 -42.17
N ASN A 549 -2.42 -21.37 -42.49
CA ASN A 549 -3.61 -21.50 -43.33
C ASN A 549 -4.68 -22.28 -42.56
N THR A 550 -5.88 -21.70 -42.46
CA THR A 550 -7.03 -22.28 -41.74
C THR A 550 -8.15 -22.78 -42.65
N ASP A 551 -7.92 -22.84 -43.97
CA ASP A 551 -8.92 -23.30 -44.93
C ASP A 551 -9.10 -24.82 -44.83
N ASN A 552 -10.29 -25.28 -44.41
CA ASN A 552 -10.74 -26.69 -44.36
C ASN A 552 -9.90 -27.69 -43.52
N SER A 553 -8.75 -27.28 -42.96
CA SER A 553 -7.97 -27.93 -41.89
C SER A 553 -6.76 -27.03 -41.54
N PRO A 554 -6.56 -26.60 -40.28
CA PRO A 554 -5.43 -25.76 -39.90
C PRO A 554 -4.07 -26.42 -40.19
N HIS A 555 -3.23 -25.74 -40.96
CA HIS A 555 -1.88 -26.20 -41.30
C HIS A 555 -0.90 -25.03 -41.43
N LEU A 556 0.37 -25.29 -41.11
CA LEU A 556 1.49 -24.37 -41.30
C LEU A 556 2.30 -24.74 -42.53
N ASN A 557 2.51 -23.76 -43.40
CA ASN A 557 3.41 -23.84 -44.53
C ASN A 557 4.76 -23.23 -44.13
N LEU A 558 5.75 -24.07 -43.90
CA LEU A 558 7.11 -23.69 -43.53
C LEU A 558 8.00 -23.68 -44.77
N SER A 559 8.87 -22.68 -44.89
CA SER A 559 9.91 -22.64 -45.92
C SER A 559 11.21 -22.07 -45.37
N TRP A 560 12.35 -22.60 -45.81
CA TRP A 560 13.65 -22.13 -45.36
C TRP A 560 14.71 -22.14 -46.46
N GLN A 561 15.71 -21.30 -46.28
CA GLN A 561 16.87 -21.22 -47.17
C GLN A 561 18.11 -20.78 -46.39
N SER A 562 19.27 -21.33 -46.73
CA SER A 562 20.59 -20.85 -46.36
C SER A 562 21.52 -20.86 -47.58
N ALA A 563 22.69 -20.28 -47.42
CA ALA A 563 23.79 -20.39 -48.36
C ALA A 563 25.03 -20.91 -47.62
N ASP A 564 25.97 -21.45 -48.38
CA ASP A 564 27.30 -21.76 -47.89
C ASP A 564 28.33 -21.29 -48.91
N VAL A 565 29.39 -20.65 -48.43
CA VAL A 565 30.44 -20.05 -49.27
C VAL A 565 31.63 -20.99 -49.50
N GLY A 566 31.69 -22.10 -48.76
CA GLY A 566 32.77 -23.08 -48.78
C GLY A 566 32.42 -24.31 -49.61
N SER A 567 32.17 -25.42 -48.93
CA SER A 567 31.97 -26.75 -49.51
C SER A 567 30.58 -26.95 -50.13
N GLY A 568 29.64 -26.07 -49.82
CA GLY A 568 28.24 -26.17 -50.22
C GLY A 568 27.39 -26.91 -49.19
N LEU A 569 26.08 -26.70 -49.26
CA LEU A 569 25.12 -27.28 -48.32
C LEU A 569 24.92 -28.79 -48.56
N ALA A 570 24.98 -29.58 -47.50
CA ALA A 570 24.63 -31.00 -47.52
C ALA A 570 23.15 -31.20 -47.22
N TYR A 571 22.66 -30.69 -46.09
CA TYR A 571 21.29 -30.90 -45.63
C TYR A 571 20.86 -29.92 -44.53
N TYR A 572 19.58 -29.96 -44.17
CA TYR A 572 18.97 -29.23 -43.06
C TYR A 572 18.43 -30.18 -41.99
N ILE A 573 18.27 -29.66 -40.78
CA ILE A 573 17.55 -30.30 -39.68
C ILE A 573 16.45 -29.34 -39.24
N LEU A 574 15.19 -29.78 -39.29
CA LEU A 574 14.01 -29.02 -38.84
C LEU A 574 13.48 -29.64 -37.56
N GLU A 575 13.25 -28.80 -36.55
CA GLU A 575 12.65 -29.21 -35.28
C GLU A 575 11.47 -28.30 -34.93
N ASN A 576 10.55 -28.85 -34.15
CA ASN A 576 9.48 -28.08 -33.52
C ASN A 576 9.37 -28.39 -32.02
N LYS A 577 8.65 -27.53 -31.33
CA LYS A 577 8.08 -27.81 -30.02
C LYS A 577 6.76 -27.06 -29.88
N ILE A 578 5.92 -27.52 -28.96
CA ILE A 578 4.80 -26.70 -28.46
C ILE A 578 5.42 -25.76 -27.42
N ALA A 579 4.98 -24.50 -27.36
CA ALA A 579 5.58 -23.47 -26.48
C ALA A 579 5.61 -23.84 -24.99
N THR A 580 4.70 -24.74 -24.55
CA THR A 580 4.67 -25.27 -23.18
C THR A 580 5.68 -26.39 -22.92
N SER A 581 6.32 -26.94 -23.96
CA SER A 581 7.34 -27.98 -23.88
C SER A 581 8.75 -27.38 -23.82
N THR A 582 9.64 -27.98 -23.03
CA THR A 582 11.07 -27.66 -23.04
C THR A 582 11.86 -28.49 -24.06
N GLU A 583 11.28 -29.61 -24.51
CA GLU A 583 11.90 -30.56 -25.43
C GLU A 583 11.57 -30.23 -26.88
N TRP A 584 12.62 -30.13 -27.72
CA TRP A 584 12.50 -30.02 -29.17
C TRP A 584 12.37 -31.41 -29.80
N GLN A 585 11.46 -31.54 -30.76
CA GLN A 585 11.24 -32.75 -31.54
C GLN A 585 11.73 -32.54 -32.96
N THR A 586 12.56 -33.47 -33.45
CA THR A 586 13.04 -33.44 -34.83
C THR A 586 11.92 -33.87 -35.78
N LEU A 587 11.52 -32.96 -36.68
CA LEU A 587 10.54 -33.20 -37.73
C LEU A 587 11.18 -33.76 -38.99
N LEU A 588 12.32 -33.20 -39.39
CA LEU A 588 13.10 -33.64 -40.54
C LEU A 588 14.57 -33.72 -40.15
N GLU A 589 15.17 -34.87 -40.39
CA GLU A 589 16.60 -35.12 -40.23
C GLU A 589 17.24 -35.28 -41.61
N ASN A 590 18.43 -34.71 -41.81
CA ASN A 590 19.21 -34.83 -43.04
C ASN A 590 18.41 -34.51 -44.33
N THR A 591 17.53 -33.51 -44.29
CA THR A 591 16.67 -33.17 -45.44
C THR A 591 17.32 -32.21 -46.41
N THR A 592 17.12 -32.42 -47.71
CA THR A 592 17.48 -31.47 -48.77
C THR A 592 16.30 -30.62 -49.23
N THR A 593 15.10 -30.85 -48.69
CA THR A 593 13.93 -30.03 -48.97
C THR A 593 14.03 -28.67 -48.28
N THR A 594 13.36 -27.67 -48.85
CA THR A 594 13.30 -26.30 -48.34
C THR A 594 11.89 -25.87 -47.96
N VAL A 595 10.92 -26.80 -47.99
CA VAL A 595 9.51 -26.58 -47.65
C VAL A 595 8.96 -27.76 -46.86
N PHE A 596 8.03 -27.47 -45.95
CA PHE A 596 7.30 -28.48 -45.19
C PHE A 596 5.90 -28.01 -44.83
N HIS A 597 4.92 -28.91 -44.93
CA HIS A 597 3.53 -28.66 -44.59
C HIS A 597 3.21 -29.46 -43.33
N LEU A 598 2.87 -28.77 -42.24
CA LEU A 598 2.53 -29.40 -40.96
C LEU A 598 1.06 -29.16 -40.62
N ALA A 599 0.30 -30.24 -40.40
CA ALA A 599 -1.02 -30.12 -39.80
C ALA A 599 -0.89 -29.66 -38.34
N VAL A 600 -1.70 -28.69 -37.94
CA VAL A 600 -1.65 -28.10 -36.60
C VAL A 600 -3.02 -28.06 -35.95
N GLU A 601 -3.02 -28.00 -34.62
CA GLU A 601 -4.25 -27.88 -33.84
C GLU A 601 -4.51 -26.42 -33.46
N VAL A 602 -5.76 -25.97 -33.62
CA VAL A 602 -6.18 -24.63 -33.16
C VAL A 602 -6.08 -24.54 -31.64
N GLY A 603 -5.62 -23.39 -31.16
CA GLY A 603 -5.37 -23.13 -29.74
C GLY A 603 -3.97 -23.51 -29.27
N GLN A 604 -3.18 -24.24 -30.08
CA GLN A 604 -1.79 -24.56 -29.76
C GLN A 604 -0.83 -23.48 -30.25
N THR A 605 0.27 -23.32 -29.52
CA THR A 605 1.38 -22.44 -29.91
C THR A 605 2.59 -23.28 -30.28
N TYR A 606 3.06 -23.15 -31.51
CA TYR A 606 4.20 -23.90 -32.02
C TYR A 606 5.42 -23.02 -32.20
N GLU A 607 6.59 -23.55 -31.93
CA GLU A 607 7.87 -22.95 -32.27
C GLU A 607 8.63 -23.87 -33.22
N PHE A 608 9.37 -23.26 -34.15
CA PHE A 608 10.13 -23.97 -35.17
C PHE A 608 11.54 -23.45 -35.23
N ARG A 609 12.49 -24.35 -35.45
CA ARG A 609 13.87 -24.00 -35.73
C ARG A 609 14.45 -24.90 -36.80
N VAL A 610 15.28 -24.32 -37.65
CA VAL A 610 16.01 -25.03 -38.68
C VAL A 610 17.48 -24.62 -38.67
N LYS A 611 18.38 -25.58 -38.86
CA LYS A 611 19.82 -25.35 -39.06
C LYS A 611 20.31 -26.06 -40.31
N ALA A 612 21.36 -25.54 -40.91
CA ALA A 612 22.00 -26.09 -42.10
C ALA A 612 23.32 -26.77 -41.73
N VAL A 613 23.69 -27.79 -42.52
CA VAL A 613 24.96 -28.51 -42.43
C VAL A 613 25.59 -28.55 -43.82
N ASP A 614 26.87 -28.25 -43.93
CA ASP A 614 27.63 -28.32 -45.19
C ASP A 614 28.19 -29.73 -45.49
N LEU A 615 28.89 -29.88 -46.61
CA LEU A 615 29.48 -31.16 -47.05
C LEU A 615 30.66 -31.64 -46.18
N VAL A 616 31.22 -30.80 -45.30
CA VAL A 616 32.32 -31.14 -44.38
C VAL A 616 31.88 -31.28 -42.93
N GLY A 617 30.60 -31.04 -42.64
CA GLY A 617 29.99 -31.20 -41.34
C GLY A 617 30.02 -29.95 -40.45
N ASN A 618 30.33 -28.76 -40.97
CA ASN A 618 30.10 -27.53 -40.20
C ASN A 618 28.59 -27.26 -40.12
N VAL A 619 28.16 -26.76 -38.97
CA VAL A 619 26.74 -26.59 -38.63
C VAL A 619 26.48 -25.11 -38.40
N SER A 620 25.41 -24.59 -39.00
CA SER A 620 24.94 -23.22 -38.77
C SER A 620 24.36 -23.05 -37.36
N SER A 621 24.24 -21.80 -36.90
CA SER A 621 23.30 -21.48 -35.82
C SER A 621 21.84 -21.75 -36.25
N TRP A 622 20.95 -21.94 -35.28
CA TRP A 622 19.52 -22.16 -35.53
C TRP A 622 18.86 -20.90 -36.08
N SER A 623 17.84 -21.05 -36.92
CA SER A 623 17.06 -19.94 -37.50
C SER A 623 16.48 -18.98 -36.45
N ASN A 624 16.27 -19.45 -35.22
CA ASN A 624 15.72 -18.68 -34.11
C ASN A 624 16.73 -18.36 -32.98
N ASP A 625 18.04 -18.45 -33.23
CA ASP A 625 19.12 -18.27 -32.22
C ASP A 625 18.86 -17.15 -31.18
N GLY A 626 18.29 -17.52 -30.03
CA GLY A 626 17.98 -16.64 -28.89
C GLY A 626 16.64 -15.89 -28.92
N GLN A 627 15.83 -16.01 -29.97
CA GLN A 627 14.49 -15.41 -30.07
C GLN A 627 13.47 -16.47 -30.46
N ASP A 628 12.77 -17.01 -29.46
CA ASP A 628 11.61 -17.86 -29.69
C ASP A 628 10.55 -17.05 -30.44
N ASN A 629 10.08 -17.56 -31.59
CA ASN A 629 9.03 -16.94 -32.39
C ASN A 629 7.78 -17.83 -32.35
N PRO A 630 7.02 -17.78 -31.25
CA PRO A 630 5.84 -18.61 -31.08
C PRO A 630 4.77 -18.27 -32.12
N ILE A 631 4.24 -19.29 -32.77
CA ILE A 631 3.13 -19.17 -33.72
C ILE A 631 1.87 -19.72 -33.04
N LEU A 632 0.99 -18.83 -32.62
CA LEU A 632 -0.35 -19.20 -32.14
C LEU A 632 -1.22 -19.61 -33.34
N VAL A 633 -1.79 -20.82 -33.28
CA VAL A 633 -2.70 -21.33 -34.30
C VAL A 633 -4.13 -20.90 -33.93
N ASP A 634 -4.70 -19.95 -34.67
CA ASP A 634 -6.06 -19.45 -34.48
C ASP A 634 -6.73 -19.12 -35.82
N TYR A 635 -8.06 -18.97 -35.82
CA TYR A 635 -8.83 -18.59 -37.01
C TYR A 635 -8.69 -17.09 -37.36
N SER A 636 -9.15 -16.72 -38.56
CA SER A 636 -9.08 -15.35 -39.07
C SER A 636 -9.92 -14.38 -38.22
N LYS A 637 -9.29 -13.37 -37.62
CA LYS A 637 -9.96 -12.39 -36.76
C LYS A 637 -10.66 -11.25 -37.53
N GLU A 638 -11.13 -11.54 -38.74
CA GLU A 638 -11.90 -10.61 -39.59
C GLU A 638 -13.23 -10.18 -38.93
N VAL A 639 -13.90 -11.13 -38.27
CA VAL A 639 -15.10 -10.91 -37.45
C VAL A 639 -15.01 -11.83 -36.24
N ILE A 640 -15.31 -11.31 -35.05
CA ILE A 640 -15.06 -12.02 -33.79
C ILE A 640 -16.36 -12.19 -33.02
N ILE A 641 -16.52 -13.34 -32.36
CA ILE A 641 -17.59 -13.54 -31.37
C ILE A 641 -17.22 -12.72 -30.13
N ASN A 642 -17.97 -11.66 -29.86
CA ASN A 642 -17.59 -10.60 -28.92
C ASN A 642 -18.28 -10.73 -27.56
N GLU A 643 -19.57 -11.06 -27.57
CA GLU A 643 -20.38 -11.13 -26.35
C GLU A 643 -21.51 -12.16 -26.52
N ILE A 644 -21.86 -12.88 -25.46
CA ILE A 644 -22.83 -13.97 -25.47
C ILE A 644 -23.78 -13.80 -24.28
N ALA A 645 -25.08 -13.76 -24.55
CA ALA A 645 -26.12 -13.80 -23.53
C ALA A 645 -26.93 -15.08 -23.69
N TYR A 646 -26.79 -16.00 -22.73
CA TYR A 646 -27.35 -17.35 -22.82
C TYR A 646 -28.41 -17.70 -21.76
N ALA A 647 -28.65 -16.83 -20.76
CA ALA A 647 -29.61 -17.12 -19.68
C ALA A 647 -30.13 -15.84 -18.99
N PRO A 648 -31.04 -15.07 -19.62
CA PRO A 648 -31.50 -13.80 -19.05
C PRO A 648 -32.59 -14.01 -18.00
N THR A 649 -32.26 -14.56 -16.82
CA THR A 649 -33.12 -14.70 -15.63
C THR A 649 -34.43 -15.50 -15.82
N TYR A 650 -34.92 -16.07 -14.71
CA TYR A 650 -36.11 -16.93 -14.60
C TYR A 650 -37.45 -16.27 -15.02
N GLN A 651 -37.43 -15.02 -15.52
CA GLN A 651 -38.58 -14.36 -16.15
C GLN A 651 -38.15 -13.85 -17.53
N GLY A 652 -38.48 -14.61 -18.59
CA GLY A 652 -38.02 -14.42 -19.96
C GLY A 652 -38.45 -13.15 -20.70
N ALA A 653 -38.28 -11.97 -20.10
CA ALA A 653 -38.57 -10.66 -20.69
C ALA A 653 -37.32 -9.75 -20.85
N CYS A 654 -36.12 -10.22 -20.48
CA CYS A 654 -34.89 -9.41 -20.35
C CYS A 654 -33.90 -9.57 -21.52
N GLY A 655 -34.37 -9.37 -22.75
CA GLY A 655 -33.49 -9.26 -23.92
C GLY A 655 -33.24 -10.56 -24.69
N GLY A 656 -33.65 -11.71 -24.15
CA GLY A 656 -33.56 -13.02 -24.79
C GLY A 656 -32.12 -13.53 -24.93
N GLU A 657 -31.96 -14.68 -25.59
CA GLU A 657 -30.64 -15.23 -25.92
C GLU A 657 -30.12 -14.59 -27.21
N TRP A 658 -28.88 -14.11 -27.17
CA TRP A 658 -28.25 -13.39 -28.27
C TRP A 658 -26.71 -13.54 -28.26
N ILE A 659 -26.11 -13.34 -29.43
CA ILE A 659 -24.66 -13.31 -29.63
C ILE A 659 -24.32 -12.03 -30.38
N GLU A 660 -23.31 -11.31 -29.92
CA GLU A 660 -22.77 -10.14 -30.59
C GLU A 660 -21.48 -10.48 -31.35
N LEU A 661 -21.38 -9.94 -32.56
CA LEU A 661 -20.20 -10.01 -33.39
C LEU A 661 -19.50 -8.65 -33.45
N TYR A 662 -18.17 -8.66 -33.28
CA TYR A 662 -17.31 -7.52 -33.52
C TYR A 662 -16.80 -7.56 -34.97
N ASN A 663 -17.14 -6.53 -35.75
CA ASN A 663 -16.89 -6.39 -37.18
C ASN A 663 -15.99 -5.15 -37.43
N PRO A 664 -14.67 -5.25 -37.15
CA PRO A 664 -13.75 -4.10 -37.22
C PRO A 664 -13.67 -3.46 -38.61
N GLU A 665 -13.86 -4.25 -39.67
CA GLU A 665 -13.75 -3.82 -41.07
C GLU A 665 -15.11 -3.42 -41.69
N ASN A 666 -16.19 -3.39 -40.89
CA ASN A 666 -17.55 -3.06 -41.33
C ASN A 666 -18.01 -3.87 -42.56
N LEU A 667 -17.68 -5.18 -42.58
CA LEU A 667 -18.02 -6.09 -43.67
C LEU A 667 -19.54 -6.36 -43.72
N ASP A 668 -20.06 -6.67 -44.91
CA ASP A 668 -21.43 -7.19 -45.06
C ASP A 668 -21.45 -8.67 -44.66
N LEU A 669 -22.15 -8.96 -43.57
CA LEU A 669 -22.24 -10.30 -42.99
C LEU A 669 -23.43 -11.11 -43.54
N SER A 670 -24.14 -10.62 -44.55
CA SER A 670 -25.27 -11.35 -45.15
C SER A 670 -24.84 -12.71 -45.74
N GLY A 671 -25.60 -13.75 -45.40
CA GLY A 671 -25.32 -15.14 -45.81
C GLY A 671 -24.25 -15.87 -44.98
N TRP A 672 -23.66 -15.23 -43.98
CA TRP A 672 -22.82 -15.88 -42.98
C TRP A 672 -23.68 -16.75 -42.04
N ASN A 673 -23.07 -17.75 -41.39
CA ASN A 673 -23.76 -18.70 -40.53
C ASN A 673 -23.13 -18.75 -39.14
N LEU A 674 -23.96 -18.87 -38.11
CA LEU A 674 -23.58 -19.09 -36.73
C LEU A 674 -24.11 -20.47 -36.29
N ASP A 675 -23.21 -21.42 -36.07
CA ASP A 675 -23.56 -22.74 -35.54
C ASP A 675 -23.43 -22.72 -34.01
N ILE A 676 -24.46 -23.17 -33.30
CA ILE A 676 -24.51 -23.30 -31.84
C ILE A 676 -24.73 -24.79 -31.54
N LEU A 677 -23.73 -25.43 -30.95
CA LEU A 677 -23.64 -26.88 -30.77
C LEU A 677 -23.46 -27.23 -29.29
N SER A 678 -24.27 -28.13 -28.74
CA SER A 678 -24.09 -28.72 -27.42
C SER A 678 -24.28 -30.23 -27.46
N ALA A 679 -24.08 -30.91 -26.32
CA ALA A 679 -24.28 -32.36 -26.23
C ALA A 679 -25.72 -32.78 -26.61
N ASP A 680 -26.71 -31.93 -26.31
CA ASP A 680 -28.14 -32.26 -26.42
C ASP A 680 -28.87 -31.48 -27.54
N SER A 681 -28.23 -30.47 -28.16
CA SER A 681 -28.87 -29.62 -29.17
C SER A 681 -27.88 -29.07 -30.20
N SER A 682 -28.37 -28.78 -31.40
CA SER A 682 -27.60 -28.11 -32.46
C SER A 682 -28.54 -27.18 -33.22
N SER A 683 -28.11 -25.93 -33.41
CA SER A 683 -28.82 -24.96 -34.24
C SER A 683 -27.86 -24.20 -35.13
N THR A 684 -28.31 -23.82 -36.32
CA THR A 684 -27.57 -22.96 -37.26
C THR A 684 -28.45 -21.76 -37.57
N VAL A 685 -27.89 -20.56 -37.39
CA VAL A 685 -28.57 -19.31 -37.67
C VAL A 685 -27.85 -18.60 -38.82
N MET A 686 -28.59 -18.33 -39.89
CA MET A 686 -28.08 -17.56 -41.02
C MET A 686 -28.29 -16.07 -40.76
N ILE A 687 -27.23 -15.28 -40.91
CA ILE A 687 -27.28 -13.83 -40.81
C ILE A 687 -27.95 -13.30 -42.08
N SER A 688 -29.17 -12.79 -41.94
CA SER A 688 -30.01 -12.37 -43.07
C SER A 688 -30.00 -10.86 -43.33
N SER A 689 -29.50 -10.06 -42.39
CA SER A 689 -29.37 -8.61 -42.51
C SER A 689 -28.04 -8.22 -43.15
N SER A 690 -28.09 -7.32 -44.13
CA SER A 690 -26.93 -6.65 -44.72
C SER A 690 -26.46 -5.48 -43.83
N SER A 691 -26.17 -5.76 -42.56
CA SER A 691 -25.63 -4.74 -41.64
C SER A 691 -24.11 -4.69 -41.75
N THR A 692 -23.56 -3.48 -41.75
CA THR A 692 -22.13 -3.20 -41.65
C THR A 692 -21.79 -2.60 -40.28
N ASP A 693 -22.66 -2.79 -39.29
CA ASP A 693 -22.45 -2.26 -37.95
C ASP A 693 -21.19 -2.89 -37.35
N LYS A 694 -20.40 -2.06 -36.66
CA LYS A 694 -19.16 -2.48 -36.00
C LYS A 694 -19.42 -3.51 -34.88
N TYR A 695 -20.57 -3.40 -34.22
CA TYR A 695 -21.06 -4.36 -33.22
C TYR A 695 -22.44 -4.83 -33.66
N LEU A 696 -22.53 -6.07 -34.16
CA LEU A 696 -23.76 -6.65 -34.70
C LEU A 696 -24.34 -7.66 -33.72
N VAL A 697 -25.56 -7.40 -33.24
CA VAL A 697 -26.26 -8.29 -32.31
C VAL A 697 -27.21 -9.22 -33.05
N ILE A 698 -27.01 -10.52 -32.89
CA ILE A 698 -27.86 -11.59 -33.43
C ILE A 698 -28.73 -12.13 -32.29
N GLY A 699 -30.02 -11.81 -32.30
CA GLY A 699 -30.97 -12.22 -31.26
C GLY A 699 -31.89 -13.37 -31.66
N SER A 700 -32.80 -13.74 -30.73
CA SER A 700 -33.76 -14.85 -30.90
C SER A 700 -33.09 -16.20 -31.12
N LEU A 701 -31.99 -16.43 -30.40
CA LEU A 701 -31.22 -17.66 -30.44
C LEU A 701 -31.81 -18.70 -29.46
N ASN A 702 -31.30 -19.94 -29.57
CA ASN A 702 -31.55 -21.02 -28.61
C ASN A 702 -30.18 -21.51 -28.11
N ILE A 703 -29.70 -20.92 -27.02
CA ILE A 703 -28.37 -21.12 -26.45
C ILE A 703 -28.51 -21.92 -25.14
N PRO A 704 -27.92 -23.12 -25.03
CA PRO A 704 -27.99 -23.94 -23.82
C PRO A 704 -27.36 -23.31 -22.57
N ASP A 705 -28.08 -23.37 -21.44
CA ASP A 705 -27.61 -22.94 -20.11
C ASP A 705 -26.33 -23.69 -19.65
N THR A 706 -26.12 -24.91 -20.12
CA THR A 706 -25.02 -25.80 -19.71
C THR A 706 -23.70 -25.52 -20.44
N GLY A 707 -23.70 -24.69 -21.48
CA GLY A 707 -22.54 -24.46 -22.34
C GLY A 707 -22.79 -24.88 -23.79
N ALA A 708 -22.15 -24.19 -24.73
CA ALA A 708 -22.20 -24.51 -26.15
C ALA A 708 -20.88 -24.20 -26.86
N LYS A 709 -20.61 -24.93 -27.95
CA LYS A 709 -19.65 -24.56 -28.98
C LYS A 709 -20.33 -23.66 -30.00
N ILE A 710 -19.80 -22.45 -30.18
CA ILE A 710 -20.27 -21.48 -31.15
C ILE A 710 -19.24 -21.36 -32.27
N VAL A 711 -19.67 -21.51 -33.53
CA VAL A 711 -18.81 -21.44 -34.71
C VAL A 711 -19.37 -20.40 -35.68
N LEU A 712 -18.59 -19.37 -35.96
CA LEU A 712 -18.90 -18.36 -36.96
C LEU A 712 -18.28 -18.76 -38.30
N LYS A 713 -19.11 -18.84 -39.35
CA LYS A 713 -18.71 -19.17 -40.71
C LYS A 713 -19.12 -18.07 -41.68
N ASN A 714 -18.25 -17.74 -42.63
CA ASN A 714 -18.60 -16.81 -43.69
C ASN A 714 -19.54 -17.43 -44.74
N ASN A 715 -19.94 -16.64 -45.74
CA ASN A 715 -20.85 -17.05 -46.81
C ASN A 715 -20.37 -18.20 -47.70
N VAL A 716 -19.08 -18.56 -47.67
CA VAL A 716 -18.51 -19.72 -48.37
C VAL A 716 -18.26 -20.92 -47.45
N GLY A 717 -18.65 -20.82 -46.17
CA GLY A 717 -18.53 -21.88 -45.17
C GLY A 717 -17.18 -21.96 -44.45
N LYS A 718 -16.27 -21.00 -44.68
CA LYS A 718 -14.99 -20.90 -43.96
C LYS A 718 -15.23 -20.45 -42.53
N ILE A 719 -14.62 -21.14 -41.56
CA ILE A 719 -14.67 -20.75 -40.14
C ILE A 719 -13.82 -19.50 -39.94
N ILE A 720 -14.43 -18.48 -39.35
CA ILE A 720 -13.81 -17.18 -39.07
C ILE A 720 -13.46 -17.09 -37.59
N ASP A 721 -14.37 -17.48 -36.71
CA ASP A 721 -14.08 -17.54 -35.27
C ASP A 721 -14.85 -18.70 -34.63
N GLU A 722 -14.32 -19.24 -33.54
CA GLU A 722 -15.04 -20.25 -32.76
C GLU A 722 -14.72 -20.12 -31.27
N THR A 723 -15.70 -20.46 -30.44
CA THR A 723 -15.52 -20.64 -29.00
C THR A 723 -16.19 -21.94 -28.59
N ASP A 724 -15.42 -22.89 -28.07
CA ASP A 724 -15.89 -24.17 -27.56
C ASP A 724 -16.04 -24.13 -26.04
N GLN A 725 -17.26 -23.84 -25.59
CA GLN A 725 -17.64 -23.83 -24.17
C GLN A 725 -18.63 -24.95 -23.85
N SER A 726 -18.60 -26.05 -24.62
CA SER A 726 -19.59 -27.13 -24.48
C SER A 726 -19.47 -27.92 -23.18
N LEU A 727 -18.33 -27.83 -22.48
CA LEU A 727 -18.12 -28.43 -21.16
C LEU A 727 -18.61 -27.53 -20.01
N GLY A 728 -19.08 -26.33 -20.31
CA GLY A 728 -19.46 -25.29 -19.36
C GLY A 728 -18.99 -23.92 -19.84
N TRP A 729 -19.81 -22.89 -19.62
CA TRP A 729 -19.45 -21.50 -19.91
C TRP A 729 -18.19 -21.09 -19.11
N PHE A 730 -17.24 -20.45 -19.78
CA PHE A 730 -15.94 -20.06 -19.21
C PHE A 730 -16.06 -19.09 -18.03
N ALA A 731 -17.11 -18.26 -18.01
CA ALA A 731 -17.57 -17.60 -16.81
C ALA A 731 -19.08 -17.80 -16.68
N THR A 732 -19.54 -18.03 -15.45
CA THR A 732 -20.97 -18.18 -15.15
C THR A 732 -21.49 -16.90 -14.51
N PRO A 733 -22.39 -16.17 -15.17
CA PRO A 733 -22.99 -14.97 -14.61
C PRO A 733 -23.77 -15.25 -13.33
N ASN A 734 -23.73 -14.32 -12.36
CA ASN A 734 -24.56 -14.39 -11.17
C ASN A 734 -26.00 -14.02 -11.55
N PHE A 735 -26.88 -15.03 -11.64
CA PHE A 735 -28.28 -14.91 -12.10
C PHE A 735 -29.21 -14.01 -11.25
N SER A 736 -28.70 -13.30 -10.25
CA SER A 736 -29.47 -12.24 -9.58
C SER A 736 -29.66 -11.00 -10.46
N HIS A 737 -28.78 -10.78 -11.44
CA HIS A 737 -28.86 -9.73 -12.46
C HIS A 737 -28.49 -10.35 -13.82
N ALA A 738 -29.28 -10.13 -14.87
CA ALA A 738 -28.98 -10.70 -16.19
C ALA A 738 -27.68 -10.08 -16.74
N ARG A 739 -26.59 -10.86 -16.74
CA ARG A 739 -25.27 -10.48 -17.22
C ARG A 739 -24.85 -11.37 -18.39
N SER A 740 -24.29 -10.74 -19.41
CA SER A 740 -23.69 -11.41 -20.56
C SER A 740 -22.24 -11.85 -20.27
N LEU A 741 -21.74 -12.75 -21.09
CA LEU A 741 -20.34 -13.17 -21.15
C LEU A 741 -19.64 -12.38 -22.25
N GLU A 742 -18.71 -11.50 -21.89
CA GLU A 742 -18.01 -10.62 -22.82
C GLU A 742 -16.53 -10.99 -22.96
N LYS A 743 -15.98 -10.68 -24.14
CA LYS A 743 -14.56 -10.87 -24.44
C LYS A 743 -13.73 -9.73 -23.87
N ILE A 744 -12.59 -10.06 -23.24
CA ILE A 744 -11.67 -9.10 -22.62
C ILE A 744 -10.78 -8.44 -23.68
N ASN A 745 -10.17 -9.26 -24.54
CA ASN A 745 -9.27 -8.80 -25.59
C ASN A 745 -9.60 -9.49 -26.92
N VAL A 746 -9.98 -8.67 -27.90
CA VAL A 746 -10.35 -9.10 -29.26
C VAL A 746 -9.20 -9.79 -30.01
N SER A 747 -7.94 -9.50 -29.65
CA SER A 747 -6.74 -10.08 -30.27
C SER A 747 -6.41 -11.48 -29.75
N LEU A 748 -6.97 -11.88 -28.61
CA LEU A 748 -6.77 -13.21 -28.03
C LEU A 748 -7.82 -14.20 -28.56
N SER A 749 -7.48 -15.49 -28.52
CA SER A 749 -8.36 -16.55 -29.00
C SER A 749 -9.67 -16.59 -28.22
N SER A 750 -10.75 -16.90 -28.94
CA SER A 750 -12.09 -17.09 -28.39
C SER A 750 -12.21 -18.42 -27.61
N ASN A 751 -11.25 -19.34 -27.72
CA ASN A 751 -11.17 -20.58 -26.94
C ASN A 751 -10.40 -20.44 -25.61
N LEU A 752 -9.85 -19.25 -25.30
CA LEU A 752 -9.12 -19.02 -24.06
C LEU A 752 -10.09 -18.63 -22.94
N ALA A 753 -10.28 -19.51 -21.94
CA ALA A 753 -11.21 -19.27 -20.85
C ALA A 753 -10.94 -17.95 -20.08
N ASN A 754 -9.67 -17.58 -19.89
CA ASN A 754 -9.27 -16.34 -19.22
C ASN A 754 -9.44 -15.07 -20.08
N ASN A 755 -9.88 -15.21 -21.34
CA ASN A 755 -10.22 -14.09 -22.22
C ASN A 755 -11.72 -13.76 -22.19
N TRP A 756 -12.50 -14.50 -21.41
CA TRP A 756 -13.92 -14.25 -21.20
C TRP A 756 -14.17 -13.86 -19.75
N ARG A 757 -15.09 -12.92 -19.55
CA ARG A 757 -15.55 -12.52 -18.22
C ARG A 757 -17.05 -12.29 -18.22
N GLU A 758 -17.64 -12.40 -17.05
CA GLU A 758 -18.97 -11.83 -16.82
C GLU A 758 -18.89 -10.31 -17.05
N ASN A 759 -19.86 -9.75 -17.78
CA ASN A 759 -19.93 -8.30 -18.00
C ASN A 759 -19.95 -7.60 -16.64
N ASN A 760 -18.94 -6.77 -16.40
CA ASN A 760 -18.73 -6.09 -15.13
C ASN A 760 -19.21 -4.64 -15.14
N SER A 761 -19.74 -4.17 -16.28
CA SER A 761 -20.12 -2.78 -16.51
C SER A 761 -21.64 -2.59 -16.48
N LEU A 762 -22.07 -1.47 -15.91
CA LEU A 762 -23.40 -0.94 -16.16
C LEU A 762 -23.27 0.02 -17.35
N ARG A 763 -24.02 -0.24 -18.43
CA ARG A 763 -24.07 0.61 -19.62
C ARG A 763 -25.53 0.91 -19.95
N PHE A 764 -25.95 2.15 -19.73
CA PHE A 764 -27.29 2.60 -20.06
C PHE A 764 -27.38 2.91 -21.56
N PRO A 765 -28.40 2.37 -22.28
CA PRO A 765 -29.77 2.84 -22.12
C PRO A 765 -30.88 1.76 -22.11
N LEU A 766 -30.66 0.58 -21.52
CA LEU A 766 -31.64 -0.54 -21.60
C LEU A 766 -32.50 -0.71 -20.33
N PHE A 767 -33.02 0.38 -19.76
CA PHE A 767 -34.04 0.30 -18.72
C PHE A 767 -35.34 -0.27 -19.30
N ASN A 768 -35.54 -1.57 -19.13
CA ASN A 768 -36.82 -2.21 -19.40
C ASN A 768 -37.61 -2.33 -18.09
N SER A 769 -38.82 -1.78 -18.06
CA SER A 769 -39.76 -1.84 -16.92
C SER A 769 -40.05 -3.26 -16.40
N MET A 770 -39.68 -4.30 -17.15
CA MET A 770 -39.85 -5.70 -16.78
C MET A 770 -38.61 -6.33 -16.10
N CYS A 771 -37.43 -5.70 -16.17
CA CYS A 771 -36.13 -6.34 -15.85
C CYS A 771 -35.25 -5.57 -14.87
N ASN A 772 -35.65 -4.36 -14.46
CA ASN A 772 -34.93 -3.44 -13.58
C ASN A 772 -33.56 -2.95 -14.11
N GLN A 773 -32.61 -3.82 -14.49
CA GLN A 773 -31.28 -3.47 -14.99
C GLN A 773 -30.78 -4.48 -16.05
N ASP A 774 -30.26 -3.98 -17.18
CA ASP A 774 -29.56 -4.76 -18.22
C ASP A 774 -28.05 -4.53 -18.07
N CYS A 775 -27.30 -5.59 -17.78
CA CYS A 775 -25.87 -5.55 -17.55
C CYS A 775 -25.12 -6.18 -18.73
N SER A 776 -25.23 -5.54 -19.90
CA SER A 776 -24.57 -5.96 -21.14
C SER A 776 -23.97 -4.77 -21.90
N SER A 777 -23.04 -5.05 -22.81
CA SER A 777 -22.49 -4.07 -23.75
C SER A 777 -23.17 -4.07 -25.11
N ARG A 778 -24.32 -4.74 -25.22
CA ARG A 778 -25.08 -4.97 -26.45
C ARG A 778 -25.14 -3.73 -27.36
N GLY A 779 -24.46 -3.82 -28.49
CA GLY A 779 -24.35 -2.80 -29.55
C GLY A 779 -23.19 -1.82 -29.38
N PHE A 780 -22.33 -1.99 -28.38
CA PHE A 780 -21.27 -1.06 -27.99
C PHE A 780 -19.95 -1.78 -27.68
N ASP A 781 -18.86 -1.01 -27.66
CA ASP A 781 -17.52 -1.53 -27.33
C ASP A 781 -17.44 -2.01 -25.88
N ASN A 782 -17.07 -3.29 -25.64
CA ASN A 782 -16.80 -3.94 -24.33
C ASN A 782 -15.91 -3.13 -23.37
N ASN A 783 -15.18 -2.11 -23.82
CA ASN A 783 -14.34 -1.25 -22.97
C ASN A 783 -14.63 0.26 -23.10
N SER A 784 -15.86 0.67 -23.46
CA SER A 784 -16.27 2.08 -23.50
C SER A 784 -16.43 2.72 -22.10
N TYR A 785 -17.56 3.36 -21.80
CA TYR A 785 -17.80 4.06 -20.54
C TYR A 785 -18.51 3.17 -19.50
N TYR A 786 -18.41 3.57 -18.22
CA TYR A 786 -18.97 2.85 -17.07
C TYR A 786 -19.93 3.77 -16.28
N PHE A 787 -21.16 3.32 -15.99
CA PHE A 787 -22.18 4.13 -15.30
C PHE A 787 -22.29 3.89 -13.79
N LEU A 788 -21.73 4.78 -12.99
CA LEU A 788 -21.93 4.79 -11.55
C LEU A 788 -23.38 5.21 -11.26
N SER A 789 -24.20 4.31 -10.71
CA SER A 789 -25.62 4.57 -10.43
C SER A 789 -26.07 4.05 -9.06
N ASN A 790 -27.05 4.74 -8.48
CA ASN A 790 -27.82 4.36 -7.30
C ASN A 790 -26.96 3.85 -6.13
N ASN A 791 -27.05 2.59 -5.71
CA ASN A 791 -26.30 2.09 -4.56
C ASN A 791 -25.19 1.18 -5.06
N LEU A 792 -23.93 1.63 -4.93
CA LEU A 792 -22.79 0.89 -5.45
C LEU A 792 -22.71 -0.54 -4.87
N ALA A 793 -23.18 -0.81 -3.65
CA ALA A 793 -23.20 -2.17 -3.09
C ALA A 793 -24.29 -3.08 -3.66
N GLN A 794 -25.32 -2.53 -4.28
CA GLN A 794 -26.42 -3.31 -4.87
C GLN A 794 -26.22 -3.48 -6.38
N ASP A 795 -25.78 -2.42 -7.06
CA ASP A 795 -25.79 -2.32 -8.52
C ASP A 795 -24.41 -2.70 -9.12
N TYR A 796 -23.33 -2.54 -8.34
CA TYR A 796 -22.00 -2.99 -8.73
C TYR A 796 -21.61 -4.28 -8.02
N ILE A 797 -21.20 -5.26 -8.81
CA ILE A 797 -20.67 -6.51 -8.29
C ILE A 797 -19.28 -6.23 -7.71
N PHE A 798 -19.21 -6.09 -6.38
CA PHE A 798 -17.99 -6.24 -5.55
C PHE A 798 -17.40 -7.68 -5.63
N SER A 799 -17.77 -8.49 -6.62
CA SER A 799 -17.51 -9.94 -6.68
C SER A 799 -16.78 -10.46 -7.92
N THR A 800 -16.25 -9.61 -8.82
CA THR A 800 -15.39 -10.10 -9.93
C THR A 800 -13.89 -9.97 -9.65
N THR A 801 -13.50 -9.20 -8.62
CA THR A 801 -12.18 -9.33 -7.99
C THR A 801 -12.36 -10.07 -6.67
N SER A 802 -11.47 -11.00 -6.38
CA SER A 802 -11.50 -11.97 -5.28
C SER A 802 -11.42 -11.38 -3.86
N THR A 803 -12.17 -10.34 -3.52
CA THR A 803 -12.03 -9.63 -2.24
C THR A 803 -13.33 -9.62 -1.47
N SER A 804 -13.33 -10.36 -0.36
CA SER A 804 -14.25 -10.25 0.78
C SER A 804 -14.33 -8.85 1.42
N ASP A 805 -13.72 -7.84 0.81
CA ASP A 805 -13.19 -6.66 1.49
C ASP A 805 -14.05 -5.42 1.23
N LYS A 806 -15.12 -5.53 0.43
CA LYS A 806 -16.08 -4.45 0.14
C LYS A 806 -15.40 -3.22 -0.51
N ILE A 807 -14.44 -3.46 -1.41
CA ILE A 807 -13.69 -2.43 -2.14
C ILE A 807 -14.05 -2.48 -3.63
N LEU A 808 -14.42 -1.34 -4.22
CA LEU A 808 -14.62 -1.16 -5.66
C LEU A 808 -13.50 -0.27 -6.17
N ILE A 809 -12.76 -0.73 -7.18
CA ILE A 809 -11.62 -0.01 -7.76
C ILE A 809 -12.00 0.49 -9.16
N LEU A 810 -11.90 1.81 -9.38
CA LEU A 810 -12.02 2.44 -10.69
C LEU A 810 -10.62 2.64 -11.28
N SER A 811 -10.44 2.32 -12.56
CA SER A 811 -9.14 2.33 -13.24
C SER A 811 -9.22 3.08 -14.57
N LYS A 812 -8.09 3.67 -14.99
CA LYS A 812 -7.99 4.57 -16.16
C LYS A 812 -8.41 3.90 -17.47
N GLU A 813 -8.26 2.58 -17.58
CA GLU A 813 -8.57 1.79 -18.78
C GLU A 813 -10.07 1.80 -19.14
N HIS A 814 -10.93 2.15 -18.19
CA HIS A 814 -12.38 2.17 -18.34
C HIS A 814 -12.94 3.60 -18.41
N ASN A 815 -12.07 4.59 -18.58
CA ASN A 815 -12.51 5.97 -18.65
C ASN A 815 -13.36 6.24 -19.91
N PRO A 816 -14.38 7.11 -19.81
CA PRO A 816 -14.78 7.85 -18.61
C PRO A 816 -15.82 7.08 -17.78
N TYR A 817 -15.87 7.39 -16.49
CA TYR A 817 -16.95 6.97 -15.60
C TYR A 817 -18.06 8.03 -15.58
N ILE A 818 -19.29 7.61 -15.84
CA ILE A 818 -20.47 8.47 -15.88
C ILE A 818 -21.18 8.39 -14.51
N LEU A 819 -21.33 9.53 -13.83
CA LEU A 819 -21.99 9.66 -12.54
C LEU A 819 -23.48 9.98 -12.75
N ASP A 820 -24.38 9.06 -12.39
CA ASP A 820 -25.84 9.26 -12.46
C ASP A 820 -26.32 10.36 -11.48
N SER A 821 -27.58 10.76 -11.65
CA SER A 821 -28.37 11.65 -10.80
C SER A 821 -28.29 11.36 -9.30
N ARG A 822 -28.00 10.11 -8.90
CA ARG A 822 -27.77 9.75 -7.49
C ARG A 822 -26.88 8.51 -7.40
N VAL A 823 -25.69 8.67 -6.84
CA VAL A 823 -24.78 7.56 -6.52
C VAL A 823 -24.49 7.54 -5.02
N ILE A 824 -24.52 6.37 -4.40
CA ILE A 824 -24.28 6.17 -2.98
C ILE A 824 -23.15 5.17 -2.82
N LEU A 825 -22.11 5.58 -2.12
CA LEU A 825 -21.15 4.70 -1.50
C LEU A 825 -21.62 4.40 -0.06
N PRO A 826 -22.21 3.22 0.20
CA PRO A 826 -22.80 2.91 1.50
C PRO A 826 -21.75 2.67 2.59
N ALA A 827 -22.17 2.80 3.85
CA ALA A 827 -21.32 2.59 5.01
C ALA A 827 -20.64 1.21 5.03
N GLY A 828 -19.35 1.20 5.35
CA GLY A 828 -18.52 0.00 5.41
C GLY A 828 -18.08 -0.55 4.05
N TYR A 829 -18.26 0.21 2.97
CA TYR A 829 -17.69 -0.06 1.65
C TYR A 829 -16.66 1.02 1.29
N THR A 830 -15.68 0.66 0.46
CA THR A 830 -14.65 1.57 -0.04
C THR A 830 -14.78 1.71 -1.55
N LEU A 831 -14.74 2.95 -2.06
CA LEU A 831 -14.54 3.25 -3.47
C LEU A 831 -13.14 3.81 -3.65
N GLN A 832 -12.27 3.08 -4.36
CA GLN A 832 -10.94 3.52 -4.73
C GLN A 832 -10.94 4.00 -6.18
N ILE A 833 -10.50 5.23 -6.40
CA ILE A 833 -10.40 5.84 -7.71
C ILE A 833 -8.90 5.96 -8.04
N GLY A 834 -8.44 5.13 -8.98
CA GLY A 834 -7.04 5.08 -9.38
C GLY A 834 -6.57 6.31 -10.17
N SER A 835 -5.25 6.45 -10.31
CA SER A 835 -4.63 7.57 -11.03
C SER A 835 -5.10 7.67 -12.49
N GLY A 836 -5.32 8.90 -12.96
CA GLY A 836 -5.76 9.18 -14.33
C GLY A 836 -7.23 8.86 -14.59
N VAL A 837 -8.02 8.44 -13.60
CA VAL A 837 -9.47 8.21 -13.76
C VAL A 837 -10.21 9.54 -14.01
N VAL A 838 -11.20 9.50 -14.88
CA VAL A 838 -12.06 10.65 -15.21
C VAL A 838 -13.52 10.32 -14.92
N ILE A 839 -14.14 11.13 -14.07
CA ILE A 839 -15.54 11.04 -13.68
C ILE A 839 -16.27 12.27 -14.22
N VAL A 840 -17.40 12.04 -14.89
CA VAL A 840 -18.25 13.11 -15.45
C VAL A 840 -19.70 12.93 -15.00
N GLY A 841 -20.39 14.02 -14.69
CA GLY A 841 -21.81 13.98 -14.38
C GLY A 841 -22.64 13.62 -15.61
N GLU A 842 -23.58 12.69 -15.47
CA GLU A 842 -24.60 12.47 -16.50
C GLU A 842 -25.50 13.70 -16.60
N TRP A 843 -26.03 14.15 -15.46
CA TRP A 843 -26.91 15.30 -15.26
C TRP A 843 -26.18 16.41 -14.50
N ASP A 844 -26.71 17.63 -14.63
CA ASP A 844 -26.25 18.76 -13.84
C ASP A 844 -26.51 18.54 -12.34
N ASP A 845 -27.51 17.76 -11.96
CA ASP A 845 -27.77 17.35 -10.57
C ASP A 845 -27.09 16.03 -10.14
N SER A 846 -26.21 15.45 -10.97
CA SER A 846 -25.46 14.23 -10.63
C SER A 846 -24.60 14.41 -9.38
N TYR A 847 -24.70 13.47 -8.45
CA TYR A 847 -23.97 13.56 -7.18
C TYR A 847 -23.54 12.21 -6.61
N LEU A 848 -22.45 12.24 -5.84
CA LEU A 848 -21.92 11.11 -5.09
C LEU A 848 -22.12 11.33 -3.58
N GLN A 849 -22.95 10.50 -2.96
CA GLN A 849 -23.13 10.45 -1.51
C GLN A 849 -22.20 9.40 -0.89
N VAL A 850 -21.35 9.85 0.03
CA VAL A 850 -20.33 9.06 0.70
C VAL A 850 -20.75 8.79 2.14
N GLU A 851 -21.22 7.58 2.41
CA GLU A 851 -21.45 7.03 3.76
C GLU A 851 -20.34 6.04 4.17
N GLY A 852 -19.58 5.52 3.19
CA GLY A 852 -18.41 4.67 3.37
C GLY A 852 -17.08 5.44 3.24
N ASN A 853 -16.07 4.82 2.63
CA ASN A 853 -14.74 5.39 2.47
C ASN A 853 -14.41 5.66 0.99
N LEU A 854 -14.27 6.93 0.61
CA LEU A 854 -13.88 7.35 -0.74
C LEU A 854 -12.38 7.68 -0.77
N GLU A 855 -11.61 6.92 -1.54
CA GLU A 855 -10.17 7.11 -1.73
C GLU A 855 -9.89 7.50 -3.18
N ILE A 856 -9.38 8.71 -3.41
CA ILE A 856 -9.03 9.20 -4.74
C ILE A 856 -7.51 9.34 -4.83
N ASN A 857 -6.89 8.43 -5.58
CA ASN A 857 -5.45 8.19 -5.59
C ASN A 857 -4.81 8.69 -6.89
N GLY A 858 -4.91 10.01 -7.14
CA GLY A 858 -4.24 10.66 -8.27
C GLY A 858 -2.73 10.76 -8.08
N THR A 859 -2.02 11.03 -9.16
CA THR A 859 -0.59 11.38 -9.14
C THR A 859 -0.33 12.69 -9.89
N VAL A 860 0.89 13.23 -9.79
CA VAL A 860 1.28 14.44 -10.52
C VAL A 860 1.21 14.25 -12.05
N ASP A 861 1.60 13.07 -12.53
CA ASP A 861 1.64 12.75 -13.97
C ASP A 861 0.26 12.31 -14.49
N ASP A 862 -0.52 11.63 -13.65
CA ASP A 862 -1.85 11.13 -13.95
C ASP A 862 -2.84 11.52 -12.82
N PRO A 863 -3.30 12.78 -12.79
CA PRO A 863 -4.27 13.24 -11.79
C PRO A 863 -5.66 12.66 -12.07
N VAL A 864 -6.52 12.62 -11.04
CA VAL A 864 -7.93 12.23 -11.18
C VAL A 864 -8.77 13.47 -11.51
N TYR A 865 -9.78 13.32 -12.37
CA TYR A 865 -10.67 14.41 -12.76
C TYR A 865 -12.12 14.13 -12.38
N PHE A 866 -12.75 15.10 -11.71
CA PHE A 866 -14.20 15.29 -11.69
C PHE A 866 -14.50 16.53 -12.55
N THR A 867 -15.06 16.32 -13.74
CA THR A 867 -15.20 17.40 -14.74
C THR A 867 -16.47 17.26 -15.59
N SER A 868 -16.69 18.20 -16.51
CA SER A 868 -17.73 18.14 -17.53
C SER A 868 -17.38 17.11 -18.61
N ALA A 869 -18.37 16.36 -19.10
CA ALA A 869 -18.21 15.53 -20.31
C ALA A 869 -17.81 16.34 -21.56
N ARG A 870 -18.06 17.66 -21.54
CA ARG A 870 -17.70 18.61 -22.60
C ARG A 870 -16.30 19.22 -22.42
N ASP A 871 -15.56 18.82 -21.38
CA ASP A 871 -14.21 19.32 -21.11
C ASP A 871 -13.16 18.62 -22.00
N LYS A 872 -12.99 19.18 -23.20
CA LYS A 872 -12.01 18.70 -24.18
C LYS A 872 -10.55 18.92 -23.77
N THR A 873 -10.29 19.65 -22.69
CA THR A 873 -8.92 19.85 -22.20
C THR A 873 -8.39 18.61 -21.48
N VAL A 874 -9.29 17.77 -20.95
CA VAL A 874 -8.94 16.48 -20.34
C VAL A 874 -8.85 15.40 -21.42
N GLN A 875 -9.94 15.16 -22.16
CA GLN A 875 -9.97 14.23 -23.29
C GLN A 875 -11.26 14.43 -24.11
N ASP A 876 -11.22 14.15 -25.41
CA ASP A 876 -12.40 14.14 -26.27
C ASP A 876 -13.01 12.73 -26.27
N TRP A 877 -14.05 12.54 -25.47
CA TRP A 877 -14.71 11.24 -25.29
C TRP A 877 -15.75 11.00 -26.39
N TYR A 878 -15.62 9.89 -27.13
CA TYR A 878 -16.66 9.47 -28.07
C TYR A 878 -17.81 8.81 -27.30
N LEU A 879 -18.76 9.63 -26.83
CA LEU A 879 -19.86 9.24 -25.94
C LEU A 879 -21.13 8.80 -26.68
N SER A 880 -21.00 8.21 -27.87
CA SER A 880 -22.14 7.93 -28.76
C SER A 880 -23.24 7.10 -28.10
N GLY A 881 -24.47 7.61 -28.15
CA GLY A 881 -25.64 6.93 -27.58
C GLY A 881 -26.08 7.47 -26.22
N LEU A 882 -25.34 8.44 -25.67
CA LEU A 882 -25.70 9.18 -24.47
C LEU A 882 -26.59 10.40 -24.79
N PRO A 883 -27.27 10.99 -23.79
CA PRO A 883 -28.06 12.21 -24.00
C PRO A 883 -27.21 13.30 -24.68
N SER A 884 -27.74 13.92 -25.74
CA SER A 884 -27.02 14.88 -26.59
C SER A 884 -26.32 16.03 -25.86
N ARG A 885 -26.78 16.38 -24.65
CA ARG A 885 -26.14 17.40 -23.82
C ARG A 885 -24.74 17.02 -23.31
N LEU A 886 -24.39 15.74 -23.27
CA LEU A 886 -23.05 15.26 -22.90
C LEU A 886 -22.09 15.33 -24.09
N GLU A 887 -22.63 15.30 -25.31
CA GLU A 887 -21.85 15.27 -26.56
C GLU A 887 -21.69 16.65 -27.22
N VAL A 888 -22.55 17.64 -26.91
CA VAL A 888 -22.64 18.90 -27.66
C VAL A 888 -22.48 20.13 -26.76
N GLY A 889 -21.56 21.02 -27.12
CA GLY A 889 -21.33 22.33 -26.47
C GLY A 889 -19.94 22.49 -25.87
N GLU A 890 -19.73 23.58 -25.14
CA GLU A 890 -18.51 23.85 -24.36
C GLU A 890 -18.75 23.47 -22.89
N ALA A 891 -17.68 23.17 -22.15
CA ALA A 891 -17.75 22.92 -20.70
C ALA A 891 -18.22 24.17 -19.95
N THR A 892 -19.18 24.00 -19.04
CA THR A 892 -19.76 25.09 -18.25
C THR A 892 -19.80 24.76 -16.76
N PRO A 893 -19.57 25.73 -15.86
CA PRO A 893 -19.80 25.55 -14.43
C PRO A 893 -21.20 24.97 -14.16
N GLY A 894 -21.29 23.93 -13.33
CA GLY A 894 -22.55 23.27 -12.98
C GLY A 894 -22.92 22.11 -13.92
N ASP A 895 -21.99 21.65 -14.76
CA ASP A 895 -22.19 20.47 -15.60
C ASP A 895 -22.29 19.17 -14.79
N TRP A 896 -21.91 19.21 -13.52
CA TRP A 896 -22.20 18.17 -12.53
C TRP A 896 -22.49 18.80 -11.16
N GLY A 897 -23.13 18.02 -10.29
CA GLY A 897 -23.60 18.46 -8.98
C GLY A 897 -22.47 18.57 -7.96
N LEU A 898 -22.32 17.52 -7.14
CA LEU A 898 -21.45 17.57 -5.97
C LEU A 898 -21.10 16.20 -5.37
N ILE A 899 -20.16 16.21 -4.44
CA ILE A 899 -19.87 15.10 -3.53
C ILE A 899 -20.39 15.45 -2.14
N ILE A 900 -21.18 14.55 -1.52
CA ILE A 900 -21.76 14.73 -0.19
C ILE A 900 -21.14 13.70 0.75
N VAL A 901 -20.40 14.15 1.76
CA VAL A 901 -19.83 13.27 2.78
C VAL A 901 -20.73 13.27 4.01
N LYS A 902 -21.36 12.14 4.31
CA LYS A 902 -22.30 11.98 5.42
C LYS A 902 -21.56 11.70 6.74
N PRO A 903 -22.22 11.86 7.91
CA PRO A 903 -21.64 11.42 9.18
C PRO A 903 -21.18 9.97 9.15
N GLY A 904 -19.94 9.72 9.57
CA GLY A 904 -19.29 8.41 9.51
C GLY A 904 -18.64 8.04 8.18
N GLY A 905 -18.88 8.83 7.12
CA GLY A 905 -18.18 8.71 5.84
C GLY A 905 -16.83 9.44 5.84
N THR A 906 -15.90 8.93 5.03
CA THR A 906 -14.56 9.51 4.85
C THR A 906 -14.29 9.76 3.37
N MET A 907 -13.60 10.86 3.07
CA MET A 907 -13.11 11.18 1.73
C MET A 907 -11.66 11.61 1.82
N GLN A 908 -10.77 10.90 1.12
CA GLN A 908 -9.39 11.31 0.91
C GLN A 908 -9.17 11.53 -0.59
N ALA A 909 -8.63 12.69 -0.96
CA ALA A 909 -8.32 13.01 -2.34
C ALA A 909 -6.88 13.52 -2.49
N ASP A 910 -6.09 12.81 -3.29
CA ASP A 910 -4.73 13.13 -3.63
C ASP A 910 -4.64 13.45 -5.14
N TYR A 911 -4.01 14.57 -5.51
CA TYR A 911 -3.85 15.02 -6.91
C TYR A 911 -5.15 14.96 -7.73
N THR A 912 -6.20 15.59 -7.21
CA THR A 912 -7.54 15.55 -7.81
C THR A 912 -7.97 16.92 -8.33
N ASN A 913 -8.49 16.95 -9.54
CA ASN A 913 -9.01 18.12 -10.22
C ASN A 913 -10.54 18.12 -10.17
N PHE A 914 -11.12 19.10 -9.48
CA PHE A 914 -12.55 19.33 -9.40
C PHE A 914 -12.94 20.56 -10.22
N PHE A 915 -13.38 20.34 -11.46
CA PHE A 915 -13.70 21.39 -12.42
C PHE A 915 -15.17 21.40 -12.79
N TYR A 916 -15.72 22.57 -13.07
CA TYR A 916 -17.07 22.75 -13.63
C TYR A 916 -18.22 22.17 -12.78
N GLY A 917 -18.00 21.94 -11.48
CA GLY A 917 -19.01 21.39 -10.56
C GLY A 917 -19.80 22.47 -9.80
N GLY A 918 -20.69 22.01 -8.93
CA GLY A 918 -21.38 22.85 -7.94
C GLY A 918 -22.80 23.25 -8.32
N GLN A 919 -23.47 22.53 -9.21
CA GLN A 919 -24.88 22.81 -9.53
C GLN A 919 -25.76 22.78 -8.26
N THR A 920 -26.82 23.60 -8.24
CA THR A 920 -27.74 23.71 -7.11
C THR A 920 -28.36 22.35 -6.74
N TYR A 921 -28.02 21.81 -5.57
CA TYR A 921 -28.55 20.54 -5.06
C TYR A 921 -29.82 20.71 -4.21
N ARG A 922 -30.84 19.85 -4.37
CA ARG A 922 -32.14 19.96 -3.67
C ARG A 922 -32.53 18.67 -2.94
N THR A 923 -32.67 18.72 -1.62
CA THR A 923 -33.33 17.65 -0.84
C THR A 923 -34.43 18.20 0.06
N GLY A 924 -35.68 17.76 -0.14
CA GLY A 924 -36.77 18.00 0.81
C GLY A 924 -37.20 19.48 1.00
N SER A 925 -37.81 19.79 2.16
CA SER A 925 -38.46 21.07 2.49
C SER A 925 -37.63 21.99 3.40
N CYS A 926 -36.30 21.93 3.35
CA CYS A 926 -35.43 22.79 4.15
C CYS A 926 -35.06 24.08 3.40
N PHE A 927 -35.08 25.21 4.12
CA PHE A 927 -34.83 26.54 3.56
C PHE A 927 -33.33 26.84 3.33
N SER A 928 -32.43 26.10 3.99
CA SER A 928 -30.96 26.19 3.86
C SER A 928 -30.35 25.17 2.90
N CYS A 929 -31.17 24.53 2.07
CA CYS A 929 -30.79 23.47 1.14
C CYS A 929 -30.60 23.97 -0.30
N PHE A 930 -30.38 25.27 -0.49
CA PHE A 930 -30.09 25.91 -1.77
C PHE A 930 -28.67 26.47 -1.72
N THR A 931 -27.68 25.60 -1.91
CA THR A 931 -26.26 25.99 -1.86
C THR A 931 -25.50 25.30 -2.98
N GLU A 932 -24.69 26.08 -3.69
CA GLU A 932 -23.80 25.65 -4.76
C GLU A 932 -22.46 25.20 -4.15
N ASN A 933 -22.29 23.89 -3.99
CA ASN A 933 -21.06 23.30 -3.45
C ASN A 933 -20.53 22.16 -4.31
N VAL A 934 -19.22 22.06 -4.44
CA VAL A 934 -18.58 20.90 -5.09
C VAL A 934 -18.40 19.76 -4.09
N ILE A 935 -18.01 20.09 -2.85
CA ILE A 935 -17.93 19.16 -1.74
C ILE A 935 -18.79 19.70 -0.59
N ARG A 936 -19.72 18.88 -0.12
CA ARG A 936 -20.54 19.15 1.06
C ARG A 936 -20.25 18.11 2.13
N ASN A 937 -19.51 18.50 3.16
CA ASN A 937 -19.29 17.66 4.32
C ASN A 937 -20.42 17.89 5.34
N GLU A 938 -21.31 16.92 5.53
CA GLU A 938 -22.44 16.99 6.47
C GLU A 938 -22.12 16.36 7.84
N GLY A 939 -20.85 16.16 8.16
CA GLY A 939 -20.38 15.62 9.44
C GLY A 939 -19.43 14.43 9.36
N GLY A 940 -18.88 14.14 8.17
CA GLY A 940 -17.80 13.17 7.97
C GLY A 940 -16.41 13.80 8.06
N HIS A 941 -15.40 13.10 7.53
CA HIS A 941 -14.00 13.53 7.50
C HIS A 941 -13.49 13.63 6.07
N VAL A 942 -12.99 14.82 5.71
CA VAL A 942 -12.50 15.13 4.36
C VAL A 942 -11.04 15.54 4.43
N ILE A 943 -10.20 14.89 3.63
CA ILE A 943 -8.78 15.18 3.47
C ILE A 943 -8.51 15.44 1.99
N LEU A 944 -7.95 16.60 1.67
CA LEU A 944 -7.58 17.00 0.31
C LEU A 944 -6.10 17.35 0.27
N ASN A 945 -5.33 16.68 -0.58
CA ASN A 945 -3.93 16.98 -0.81
C ASN A 945 -3.67 17.21 -2.30
N ASN A 946 -2.88 18.23 -2.63
CA ASN A 946 -2.45 18.52 -4.00
C ASN A 946 -3.62 18.65 -5.01
N SER A 947 -4.79 19.10 -4.54
CA SER A 947 -6.02 19.13 -5.34
C SER A 947 -6.25 20.51 -5.96
N ASN A 948 -6.93 20.55 -7.10
CA ASN A 948 -7.22 21.79 -7.82
C ASN A 948 -8.72 21.99 -8.00
N PHE A 949 -9.19 23.19 -7.71
CA PHE A 949 -10.58 23.61 -7.87
C PHE A 949 -10.65 24.80 -8.82
N ASP A 950 -11.46 24.68 -9.87
CA ASP A 950 -11.72 25.79 -10.82
C ASP A 950 -13.16 25.74 -11.34
N LYS A 951 -13.67 26.89 -11.78
CA LYS A 951 -14.97 27.03 -12.46
C LYS A 951 -16.17 26.53 -11.64
N LEU A 952 -16.28 26.97 -10.38
CA LEU A 952 -17.47 26.75 -9.55
C LEU A 952 -18.71 27.38 -10.20
N PHE A 953 -19.84 26.67 -10.18
CA PHE A 953 -21.12 27.26 -10.53
C PHE A 953 -21.55 28.31 -9.49
N VAL A 954 -21.85 29.53 -9.94
CA VAL A 954 -22.34 30.62 -9.10
C VAL A 954 -23.50 31.29 -9.83
N LYS A 955 -24.65 31.44 -9.16
CA LYS A 955 -25.88 31.93 -9.77
C LYS A 955 -26.11 33.40 -9.43
N ASP A 956 -26.38 34.24 -10.43
CA ASP A 956 -26.49 35.70 -10.26
C ASP A 956 -27.60 36.14 -9.29
N ASP A 957 -28.70 35.38 -9.20
CA ASP A 957 -29.91 35.75 -8.45
C ASP A 957 -29.95 35.20 -7.00
N TYR A 958 -29.00 34.35 -6.61
CA TYR A 958 -29.08 33.52 -5.40
C TYR A 958 -27.77 33.44 -4.61
N ASN A 959 -27.12 34.58 -4.34
CA ASN A 959 -25.96 34.64 -3.43
C ASN A 959 -26.41 34.46 -1.96
N ASN A 960 -26.95 33.30 -1.61
CA ASN A 960 -27.06 32.89 -0.21
C ASN A 960 -25.62 32.75 0.30
N GLY A 961 -25.28 33.30 1.47
CA GLY A 961 -23.90 33.37 1.96
C GLY A 961 -23.16 32.03 2.18
N THR A 962 -23.70 30.93 1.67
CA THR A 962 -23.33 29.52 1.83
C THR A 962 -22.62 28.89 0.62
N ASP A 963 -22.58 29.56 -0.52
CA ASP A 963 -21.98 29.02 -1.74
C ASP A 963 -20.47 28.93 -1.56
N SER A 964 -19.88 27.81 -1.97
CA SER A 964 -18.45 27.55 -1.72
C SER A 964 -18.02 26.28 -2.44
N TYR A 965 -16.75 26.15 -2.81
CA TYR A 965 -16.23 24.83 -3.22
C TYR A 965 -16.46 23.78 -2.14
N ILE A 966 -16.16 24.12 -0.88
CA ILE A 966 -16.28 23.23 0.26
C ILE A 966 -17.15 23.88 1.35
N LEU A 967 -18.30 23.25 1.61
CA LEU A 967 -19.10 23.52 2.80
C LEU A 967 -18.80 22.46 3.86
N ASN A 968 -18.19 22.86 4.98
CA ASN A 968 -17.75 21.97 6.04
C ASN A 968 -18.69 21.96 7.26
N GLY A 969 -19.25 20.78 7.54
CA GLY A 969 -20.04 20.45 8.74
C GLY A 969 -19.38 19.37 9.62
N GLY A 970 -18.14 18.96 9.34
CA GLY A 970 -17.41 17.90 10.05
C GLY A 970 -15.92 18.22 10.18
N ASN A 971 -15.06 17.23 9.92
CA ASN A 971 -13.61 17.42 9.94
C ASN A 971 -13.09 17.70 8.52
N LEU A 972 -12.27 18.74 8.36
CA LEU A 972 -11.69 19.13 7.08
C LEU A 972 -10.18 19.35 7.20
N GLU A 973 -9.43 18.69 6.33
CA GLU A 973 -7.99 18.90 6.13
C GLU A 973 -7.72 19.24 4.67
N VAL A 974 -7.09 20.38 4.40
CA VAL A 974 -6.76 20.83 3.05
C VAL A 974 -5.30 21.23 2.99
N ASN A 975 -4.53 20.51 2.16
CA ASN A 975 -3.08 20.67 2.06
C ASN A 975 -2.64 20.82 0.60
N ASN A 976 -1.67 21.72 0.35
CA ASN A 976 -0.99 21.86 -0.96
C ASN A 976 -1.95 22.05 -2.15
N SER A 977 -3.15 22.60 -1.92
CA SER A 977 -4.24 22.65 -2.90
C SER A 977 -4.44 24.04 -3.47
N ASN A 978 -4.93 24.12 -4.71
CA ASN A 978 -5.17 25.37 -5.42
C ASN A 978 -6.67 25.60 -5.64
N PHE A 979 -7.16 26.78 -5.26
CA PHE A 979 -8.52 27.22 -5.49
C PHE A 979 -8.50 28.45 -6.38
N ASN A 980 -9.20 28.38 -7.51
CA ASN A 980 -9.21 29.41 -8.52
C ASN A 980 -10.65 29.76 -8.94
N ASN A 981 -10.98 31.05 -8.97
CA ASN A 981 -12.31 31.56 -9.31
C ASN A 981 -13.42 31.06 -8.37
N GLY A 982 -14.65 31.57 -8.53
CA GLY A 982 -15.81 31.17 -7.74
C GLY A 982 -16.20 32.18 -6.65
N TYR A 983 -17.14 31.80 -5.79
CA TYR A 983 -17.68 32.65 -4.74
C TYR A 983 -16.89 32.55 -3.42
N ARG A 984 -16.71 31.33 -2.89
CA ARG A 984 -15.80 31.00 -1.77
C ARG A 984 -15.09 29.68 -2.03
N ALA A 985 -13.91 29.52 -1.46
CA ALA A 985 -13.23 28.24 -1.39
C ALA A 985 -13.77 27.39 -0.25
N ILE A 986 -13.66 27.88 0.99
CA ILE A 986 -13.99 27.11 2.18
C ILE A 986 -14.96 27.91 3.04
N LEU A 987 -16.08 27.28 3.39
CA LEU A 987 -17.00 27.77 4.42
C LEU A 987 -17.21 26.69 5.47
N SER A 988 -16.82 26.98 6.71
CA SER A 988 -16.97 26.03 7.82
C SER A 988 -18.06 26.46 8.78
N ASN A 989 -18.91 25.50 9.16
CA ASN A 989 -19.94 25.68 10.17
C ASN A 989 -19.31 25.77 11.57
N LYS A 990 -20.12 26.26 12.52
CA LYS A 990 -19.72 26.37 13.92
C LYS A 990 -19.30 25.02 14.52
N ASP A 991 -18.28 25.03 15.37
CA ASP A 991 -17.79 23.88 16.14
C ASP A 991 -17.25 22.72 15.28
N THR A 992 -16.92 23.00 14.00
CA THR A 992 -16.29 22.04 13.08
C THR A 992 -14.76 22.12 13.13
N HIS A 993 -14.08 21.02 12.86
CA HIS A 993 -12.61 20.95 12.90
C HIS A 993 -12.01 21.23 11.53
N VAL A 994 -10.99 22.10 11.48
CA VAL A 994 -10.40 22.59 10.24
C VAL A 994 -8.88 22.69 10.34
N SER A 995 -8.18 22.05 9.40
CA SER A 995 -6.75 22.20 9.14
C SER A 995 -6.52 22.68 7.70
N VAL A 996 -5.82 23.79 7.53
CA VAL A 996 -5.57 24.39 6.20
C VAL A 996 -4.09 24.75 6.09
N SER A 997 -3.34 24.05 5.22
CA SER A 997 -1.91 24.33 5.06
C SER A 997 -1.40 24.34 3.61
N ASN A 998 -0.47 25.24 3.30
CA ASN A 998 0.23 25.30 2.01
C ASN A 998 -0.71 25.47 0.79
N ASN A 999 -1.87 26.12 0.96
CA ASN A 999 -2.85 26.27 -0.12
C ASN A 999 -2.74 27.63 -0.81
N LYS A 1000 -3.24 27.69 -2.04
CA LYS A 1000 -3.34 28.92 -2.83
C LYS A 1000 -4.79 29.26 -3.15
N PHE A 1001 -5.23 30.46 -2.79
CA PHE A 1001 -6.56 31.00 -3.07
C PHE A 1001 -6.44 32.20 -4.00
N SER A 1002 -6.99 32.08 -5.22
CA SER A 1002 -6.79 33.10 -6.26
C SER A 1002 -8.02 33.44 -7.10
N ASN A 1003 -8.06 34.68 -7.58
CA ASN A 1003 -9.06 35.19 -8.52
C ASN A 1003 -10.53 35.14 -8.03
N PHE A 1004 -10.76 35.19 -6.72
CA PHE A 1004 -12.11 35.34 -6.15
C PHE A 1004 -12.58 36.81 -6.26
N SER A 1005 -13.71 37.02 -6.94
CA SER A 1005 -14.09 38.35 -7.48
C SER A 1005 -15.13 39.14 -6.67
N PHE A 1006 -15.53 38.69 -5.48
CA PHE A 1006 -16.63 39.29 -4.71
C PHE A 1006 -16.16 40.27 -3.62
N ASP A 1007 -16.68 41.51 -3.62
CA ASP A 1007 -16.15 42.66 -2.87
C ASP A 1007 -16.36 42.61 -1.33
N SER A 1008 -17.07 41.61 -0.79
CA SER A 1008 -17.39 41.49 0.65
C SER A 1008 -17.22 40.07 1.20
N VAL A 1009 -16.60 39.18 0.43
CA VAL A 1009 -16.52 37.76 0.74
C VAL A 1009 -15.07 37.30 0.63
N SER A 1010 -14.46 36.96 1.78
CA SER A 1010 -13.15 36.32 1.78
C SER A 1010 -13.26 34.91 1.22
N PRO A 1011 -12.25 34.42 0.45
CA PRO A 1011 -12.26 33.07 -0.11
C PRO A 1011 -12.42 31.98 0.97
N VAL A 1012 -11.96 32.23 2.19
CA VAL A 1012 -12.06 31.29 3.30
C VAL A 1012 -12.89 31.92 4.43
N ASN A 1013 -13.77 31.15 5.05
CA ASN A 1013 -14.48 31.56 6.26
C ASN A 1013 -14.53 30.39 7.26
N VAL A 1014 -13.76 30.54 8.32
CA VAL A 1014 -13.57 29.54 9.39
C VAL A 1014 -13.72 30.17 10.78
N GLN A 1015 -14.31 31.35 10.88
CA GLN A 1015 -14.31 32.16 12.11
C GLN A 1015 -15.02 31.48 13.30
N ASP A 1016 -15.99 30.63 13.02
CA ASP A 1016 -16.77 29.89 14.02
C ASP A 1016 -16.29 28.43 14.17
N ALA A 1017 -15.26 28.02 13.43
CA ALA A 1017 -14.69 26.68 13.46
C ALA A 1017 -13.61 26.54 14.55
N ILE A 1018 -13.31 25.29 14.91
CA ILE A 1018 -12.15 24.91 15.70
C ILE A 1018 -10.99 24.76 14.72
N LEU A 1019 -10.01 25.66 14.84
CA LEU A 1019 -8.83 25.66 13.99
C LEU A 1019 -7.75 24.76 14.59
N ASP A 1020 -7.56 23.58 14.01
CA ASP A 1020 -6.53 22.63 14.44
C ASP A 1020 -5.16 22.99 13.86
N LYS A 1021 -5.14 23.49 12.61
CA LYS A 1021 -3.92 23.90 11.92
C LYS A 1021 -4.14 25.01 10.90
N TRP A 1022 -3.24 25.99 10.87
CA TRP A 1022 -3.14 27.00 9.82
C TRP A 1022 -1.67 27.27 9.51
N GLU A 1023 -1.24 27.12 8.25
CA GLU A 1023 0.18 27.29 7.88
C GLU A 1023 0.34 27.64 6.38
N ASN A 1024 1.20 28.60 6.03
CA ASN A 1024 1.66 28.89 4.64
C ASN A 1024 0.56 29.01 3.56
N ASN A 1025 -0.57 29.65 3.87
CA ASN A 1025 -1.65 29.84 2.89
C ASN A 1025 -1.49 31.18 2.14
N VAL A 1026 -1.60 31.14 0.81
CA VAL A 1026 -1.39 32.31 -0.07
C VAL A 1026 -2.72 32.80 -0.64
N PHE A 1027 -2.98 34.09 -0.50
CA PHE A 1027 -4.13 34.77 -1.08
C PHE A 1027 -3.64 35.80 -2.11
N GLU A 1028 -3.95 35.60 -3.39
CA GLU A 1028 -3.51 36.50 -4.46
C GLU A 1028 -4.64 36.85 -5.44
N ASN A 1029 -4.62 38.06 -5.98
CA ASN A 1029 -5.56 38.51 -7.02
C ASN A 1029 -7.05 38.38 -6.64
N ASN A 1030 -7.37 38.26 -5.36
CA ASN A 1030 -8.75 38.30 -4.86
C ASN A 1030 -9.18 39.74 -4.58
N LYS A 1031 -10.48 39.98 -4.54
CA LYS A 1031 -11.01 41.25 -3.99
C LYS A 1031 -10.66 41.44 -2.52
N ILE A 1032 -10.58 40.35 -1.77
CA ILE A 1032 -10.15 40.32 -0.38
C ILE A 1032 -9.02 39.28 -0.27
N ASN A 1033 -7.78 39.76 -0.05
CA ASN A 1033 -6.59 38.91 0.15
C ASN A 1033 -6.24 38.71 1.64
N ASN A 1034 -7.13 39.09 2.55
CA ASN A 1034 -6.97 38.83 3.97
C ASN A 1034 -8.03 37.84 4.49
N ILE A 1035 -7.75 37.29 5.67
CA ILE A 1035 -8.59 36.28 6.31
C ILE A 1035 -8.77 36.61 7.79
N SER A 1036 -9.94 36.31 8.32
CA SER A 1036 -10.18 36.33 9.77
C SER A 1036 -10.22 34.90 10.30
N LEU A 1037 -9.35 34.60 11.25
CA LEU A 1037 -9.28 33.33 11.94
C LEU A 1037 -10.02 33.39 13.30
N PRO A 1038 -10.50 32.24 13.80
CA PRO A 1038 -10.99 32.12 15.17
C PRO A 1038 -9.85 32.41 16.17
N THR A 1039 -10.18 32.37 17.47
CA THR A 1039 -9.17 32.49 18.53
C THR A 1039 -8.13 31.39 18.40
N LEU A 1040 -6.85 31.78 18.23
CA LEU A 1040 -5.74 30.84 18.19
C LEU A 1040 -5.35 30.45 19.62
N ASN A 1041 -5.53 29.19 20.00
CA ASN A 1041 -5.12 28.68 21.30
C ASN A 1041 -3.82 27.89 21.17
N ILE A 1042 -2.75 28.40 21.78
CA ILE A 1042 -1.41 27.83 21.77
C ILE A 1042 -1.20 27.10 23.09
N SER A 1043 -1.08 25.77 23.03
CA SER A 1043 -0.83 24.90 24.20
C SER A 1043 0.55 24.23 24.19
N GLU A 1044 1.27 24.35 23.07
CA GLU A 1044 2.63 23.85 22.85
C GLU A 1044 3.47 24.94 22.18
N ASP A 1045 4.78 24.75 22.07
CA ASP A 1045 5.67 25.74 21.45
C ASP A 1045 5.24 26.04 20.01
N TYR A 1046 5.15 27.33 19.66
CA TYR A 1046 4.56 27.77 18.40
C TYR A 1046 5.32 28.97 17.82
N THR A 1047 5.52 28.98 16.51
CA THR A 1047 6.25 30.07 15.82
C THR A 1047 5.35 30.75 14.80
N LEU A 1048 5.21 32.07 14.90
CA LEU A 1048 4.58 32.91 13.87
C LEU A 1048 5.64 33.42 12.89
N THR A 1049 5.38 33.21 11.61
CA THR A 1049 6.18 33.67 10.46
C THR A 1049 5.46 34.80 9.71
N THR A 1050 6.09 35.35 8.68
CA THR A 1050 5.51 36.41 7.83
C THR A 1050 4.27 35.97 7.05
N ASP A 1051 3.96 34.66 7.04
CA ASP A 1051 2.77 34.10 6.38
C ASP A 1051 1.46 34.52 7.06
N TYR A 1052 1.53 35.08 8.28
CA TYR A 1052 0.39 35.61 9.02
C TYR A 1052 0.16 37.11 8.79
N ASN A 1053 0.94 37.77 7.94
CA ASN A 1053 0.88 39.23 7.79
C ASN A 1053 -0.48 39.74 7.28
N ASP A 1054 -1.20 38.91 6.52
CA ASP A 1054 -2.55 39.18 6.01
C ASP A 1054 -3.67 38.47 6.82
N VAL A 1055 -3.32 37.94 7.99
CA VAL A 1055 -4.24 37.23 8.89
C VAL A 1055 -4.71 38.16 10.01
N TYR A 1056 -6.02 38.14 10.26
CA TYR A 1056 -6.68 38.80 11.38
C TYR A 1056 -7.14 37.76 12.41
N PHE A 1057 -6.74 37.92 13.67
CA PHE A 1057 -7.08 36.97 14.73
C PHE A 1057 -8.24 37.50 15.59
N ASN A 1058 -9.20 36.63 15.88
CA ASN A 1058 -10.21 36.85 16.93
C ASN A 1058 -9.66 36.67 18.37
N GLY A 1059 -8.34 36.78 18.52
CA GLY A 1059 -7.60 36.62 19.76
C GLY A 1059 -6.52 35.55 19.62
N ILE A 1060 -5.50 35.64 20.46
CA ILE A 1060 -4.44 34.64 20.59
C ILE A 1060 -4.28 34.36 22.08
N ASN A 1061 -4.31 33.09 22.47
CA ASN A 1061 -4.12 32.66 23.85
C ASN A 1061 -2.90 31.74 23.94
N VAL A 1062 -1.86 32.16 24.65
CA VAL A 1062 -0.67 31.33 24.94
C VAL A 1062 -0.83 30.74 26.34
N SER A 1063 -1.06 29.43 26.40
CA SER A 1063 -1.31 28.70 27.64
C SER A 1063 -0.04 28.59 28.50
N ALA A 1064 -0.22 28.39 29.80
CA ALA A 1064 0.89 28.14 30.71
C ALA A 1064 1.72 26.92 30.25
N GLY A 1065 3.04 27.09 30.18
CA GLY A 1065 3.99 26.06 29.73
C GLY A 1065 4.33 26.09 28.24
N ALA A 1066 3.62 26.88 27.42
CA ALA A 1066 3.92 27.06 25.99
C ALA A 1066 4.80 28.28 25.73
N ILE A 1067 5.68 28.20 24.73
CA ILE A 1067 6.47 29.33 24.24
C ILE A 1067 5.95 29.76 22.86
N MET A 1068 5.48 31.00 22.75
CA MET A 1068 5.17 31.61 21.46
C MET A 1068 6.37 32.41 20.96
N THR A 1069 6.90 32.07 19.78
CA THR A 1069 7.96 32.81 19.10
C THR A 1069 7.39 33.60 17.94
N ILE A 1070 7.81 34.85 17.78
CA ILE A 1070 7.39 35.70 16.67
C ILE A 1070 8.63 36.12 15.89
N MET A 1071 8.67 35.74 14.62
CA MET A 1071 9.82 35.99 13.75
C MET A 1071 9.90 37.47 13.31
N PRO A 1072 11.09 37.97 12.91
CA PRO A 1072 11.24 39.33 12.39
C PRO A 1072 10.31 39.63 11.20
N GLY A 1073 9.74 40.85 11.16
CA GLY A 1073 8.87 41.31 10.07
C GLY A 1073 7.41 40.84 10.12
N VAL A 1074 7.00 40.17 11.20
CA VAL A 1074 5.61 39.70 11.38
C VAL A 1074 4.67 40.82 11.81
N ASN A 1075 3.49 40.87 11.20
CA ASN A 1075 2.37 41.72 11.56
C ASN A 1075 1.30 40.91 12.32
N ILE A 1076 1.08 41.21 13.60
CA ILE A 1076 -0.03 40.64 14.37
C ILE A 1076 -1.24 41.57 14.24
N ASN A 1077 -2.19 41.19 13.39
CA ASN A 1077 -3.46 41.90 13.29
C ASN A 1077 -4.52 41.25 14.20
N LEU A 1078 -4.92 41.94 15.26
CA LEU A 1078 -6.03 41.49 16.12
C LEU A 1078 -7.30 42.24 15.73
N ASN A 1079 -8.43 41.54 15.72
CA ASN A 1079 -9.75 42.14 15.52
C ASN A 1079 -10.17 43.04 16.69
N GLU A 1080 -11.23 43.84 16.49
CA GLU A 1080 -11.68 44.81 17.50
C GLU A 1080 -11.94 44.15 18.87
N ASN A 1081 -11.42 44.76 19.95
CA ASN A 1081 -11.57 44.31 21.33
C ASN A 1081 -11.04 42.89 21.64
N THR A 1082 -10.12 42.34 20.83
CA THR A 1082 -9.45 41.05 21.12
C THR A 1082 -8.01 41.25 21.60
N TRP A 1083 -7.48 40.26 22.32
CA TRP A 1083 -6.17 40.29 22.96
C TRP A 1083 -5.23 39.24 22.38
N LEU A 1084 -3.92 39.52 22.42
CA LEU A 1084 -2.90 38.49 22.56
C LEU A 1084 -2.66 38.28 24.06
N LYS A 1085 -3.20 37.20 24.62
CA LYS A 1085 -3.08 36.84 26.03
C LYS A 1085 -1.96 35.82 26.22
N VAL A 1086 -1.07 36.07 27.18
CA VAL A 1086 0.10 35.23 27.48
C VAL A 1086 0.09 34.79 28.94
N GLU A 1087 -0.10 33.48 29.16
CA GLU A 1087 0.09 32.80 30.44
C GLU A 1087 1.38 31.94 30.45
N GLY A 1088 1.91 31.60 29.28
CA GLY A 1088 3.21 30.95 29.08
C GLY A 1088 4.37 31.96 28.96
N SER A 1089 5.11 31.89 27.85
CA SER A 1089 6.18 32.84 27.52
C SER A 1089 6.06 33.34 26.08
N LEU A 1090 6.38 34.61 25.84
CA LEU A 1090 6.44 35.23 24.51
C LEU A 1090 7.87 35.65 24.16
N GLN A 1091 8.37 35.18 23.01
CA GLN A 1091 9.65 35.55 22.41
C GLN A 1091 9.38 36.33 21.11
N ALA A 1092 9.21 37.65 21.19
CA ALA A 1092 9.07 38.51 20.02
C ALA A 1092 10.39 39.23 19.76
N ILE A 1093 11.21 38.70 18.85
CA ILE A 1093 12.58 39.16 18.62
C ILE A 1093 12.73 39.56 17.14
N GLY A 1094 12.45 40.83 16.86
CA GLY A 1094 12.66 41.46 15.56
C GLY A 1094 14.12 41.88 15.32
N THR A 1095 14.32 42.64 14.25
CA THR A 1095 15.62 43.24 13.90
C THR A 1095 15.43 44.70 13.48
N GLU A 1096 16.50 45.50 13.51
CA GLU A 1096 16.49 46.91 13.09
C GLU A 1096 15.82 47.16 11.73
N ASN A 1097 15.99 46.25 10.76
CA ASN A 1097 15.39 46.38 9.43
C ASN A 1097 14.01 45.71 9.29
N ASN A 1098 13.66 44.82 10.22
CA ASN A 1098 12.42 44.04 10.17
C ASN A 1098 11.81 43.98 11.57
N HIS A 1099 11.19 45.09 11.97
CA HIS A 1099 10.44 45.18 13.22
C HIS A 1099 9.23 44.25 13.18
N ILE A 1100 8.84 43.73 14.33
CA ILE A 1100 7.56 43.04 14.52
C ILE A 1100 6.51 44.10 14.80
N SER A 1101 5.40 44.11 14.06
CA SER A 1101 4.33 45.08 14.29
C SER A 1101 3.12 44.43 14.94
N ILE A 1102 2.64 44.99 16.04
CA ILE A 1102 1.43 44.53 16.74
C ILE A 1102 0.37 45.62 16.64
N CYS A 1103 -0.81 45.22 16.18
CA CYS A 1103 -1.93 46.12 15.85
C CYS A 1103 -1.59 47.21 14.79
N PRO A 1104 -0.82 46.92 13.71
CA PRO A 1104 -0.36 47.96 12.77
C PRO A 1104 -1.50 48.64 12.00
N ASN A 1105 -2.54 47.89 11.62
CA ASN A 1105 -3.49 48.30 10.58
C ASN A 1105 -4.94 48.51 11.09
N GLN A 1106 -5.19 48.41 12.40
CA GLN A 1106 -6.56 48.41 12.96
C GLN A 1106 -6.81 49.56 13.94
N PRO A 1107 -7.82 50.42 13.71
CA PRO A 1107 -8.29 51.34 14.72
C PRO A 1107 -9.11 50.54 15.72
N LYS A 1108 -8.58 50.33 16.94
CA LYS A 1108 -9.22 49.69 18.11
C LYS A 1108 -8.81 48.24 18.44
N CYS A 1109 -7.52 47.96 18.37
CA CYS A 1109 -6.94 46.75 18.95
C CYS A 1109 -6.88 46.82 20.49
N SER A 1110 -7.03 45.70 21.23
CA SER A 1110 -6.81 45.74 22.68
C SER A 1110 -5.33 45.79 23.05
N GLY A 1111 -4.49 45.00 22.35
CA GLY A 1111 -3.06 44.90 22.58
C GLY A 1111 -2.67 43.55 23.19
N LEU A 1112 -1.68 43.54 24.10
CA LEU A 1112 -1.17 42.34 24.73
C LEU A 1112 -1.49 42.29 26.23
N TRP A 1113 -1.73 41.09 26.75
CA TRP A 1113 -2.02 40.84 28.15
C TRP A 1113 -1.20 39.66 28.69
N PHE A 1114 -0.24 39.96 29.55
CA PHE A 1114 0.57 39.00 30.31
C PHE A 1114 -0.07 38.70 31.67
N SER A 1115 -0.21 37.42 32.01
CA SER A 1115 -0.85 36.96 33.24
C SER A 1115 -0.13 35.77 33.85
N ASN A 1116 0.54 35.98 34.99
CA ASN A 1116 1.39 34.98 35.66
C ASN A 1116 2.46 34.38 34.72
N SER A 1117 2.98 35.18 33.79
CA SER A 1117 3.90 34.76 32.73
C SER A 1117 5.33 35.24 33.00
N GLN A 1118 6.33 34.46 32.61
CA GLN A 1118 7.75 34.74 32.90
C GLN A 1118 8.59 34.63 31.63
N ASN A 1119 9.81 35.17 31.65
CA ASN A 1119 10.76 35.13 30.54
C ASN A 1119 10.23 35.73 29.23
N ASN A 1120 9.37 36.76 29.29
CA ASN A 1120 8.85 37.39 28.08
C ASN A 1120 9.83 38.44 27.53
N ILE A 1121 9.99 38.47 26.21
CA ILE A 1121 10.88 39.41 25.51
C ILE A 1121 10.14 40.08 24.36
N LEU A 1122 10.21 41.41 24.31
CA LEU A 1122 9.91 42.23 23.14
C LEU A 1122 11.19 42.94 22.71
N SER A 1123 11.69 42.67 21.51
CA SER A 1123 12.89 43.31 20.96
C SER A 1123 12.65 43.73 19.52
N TYR A 1124 12.86 45.00 19.16
CA TYR A 1124 12.47 45.56 17.85
C TYR A 1124 10.99 45.29 17.52
N VAL A 1125 10.11 45.62 18.48
CA VAL A 1125 8.65 45.45 18.38
C VAL A 1125 7.97 46.82 18.38
N ASP A 1126 7.07 47.05 17.42
CA ASP A 1126 6.25 48.24 17.33
C ASP A 1126 4.79 47.91 17.68
N ILE A 1127 4.32 48.39 18.83
CA ILE A 1127 2.92 48.31 19.25
C ILE A 1127 2.27 49.66 18.97
N ARG A 1128 1.27 49.67 18.07
CA ARG A 1128 0.55 50.87 17.65
C ARG A 1128 -0.95 50.74 17.90
N ASN A 1129 -1.68 51.83 18.13
CA ASN A 1129 -3.16 51.83 18.16
C ASN A 1129 -3.83 50.86 19.17
N GLY A 1130 -3.12 50.45 20.23
CA GLY A 1130 -3.60 49.52 21.26
C GLY A 1130 -4.46 50.19 22.35
N GLY A 1131 -5.00 49.38 23.27
CA GLY A 1131 -5.73 49.85 24.45
C GLY A 1131 -7.24 50.01 24.27
N TYR A 1132 -7.81 49.59 23.15
CA TYR A 1132 -9.25 49.62 22.91
C TYR A 1132 -9.90 48.30 23.28
N HIS A 1133 -10.37 48.24 24.53
CA HIS A 1133 -11.12 47.11 25.06
C HIS A 1133 -12.38 47.57 25.82
N SER A 1134 -13.36 46.67 25.94
CA SER A 1134 -14.59 46.91 26.72
C SER A 1134 -14.33 46.82 28.23
N ASN A 1135 -15.21 47.42 29.04
CA ASN A 1135 -15.06 47.41 30.50
C ASN A 1135 -15.29 46.03 31.15
N HIS A 1136 -15.45 44.94 30.40
CA HIS A 1136 -15.71 43.58 30.94
C HIS A 1136 -14.64 42.55 30.55
N THR A 1137 -13.58 42.95 29.82
CA THR A 1137 -12.63 42.03 29.16
C THR A 1137 -11.16 42.25 29.55
N TYR A 1138 -10.88 42.84 30.72
CA TYR A 1138 -9.51 43.10 31.20
C TYR A 1138 -9.37 42.80 32.70
N PRO A 1139 -8.16 42.47 33.21
CA PRO A 1139 -7.96 41.79 34.50
C PRO A 1139 -8.28 42.62 35.76
N TYR A 1140 -8.43 43.96 35.67
CA TYR A 1140 -8.59 44.83 36.84
C TYR A 1140 -9.64 45.93 36.64
N LEU A 1141 -10.91 45.54 36.72
CA LEU A 1141 -12.08 46.43 36.59
C LEU A 1141 -12.08 47.64 37.55
N TYR A 1142 -11.42 47.52 38.70
CA TYR A 1142 -11.40 48.56 39.73
C TYR A 1142 -10.48 49.74 39.42
N LEU A 1143 -9.51 49.54 38.50
CA LEU A 1143 -8.54 50.58 38.15
C LEU A 1143 -9.08 51.57 37.10
N ASN A 1144 -10.13 51.21 36.33
CA ASN A 1144 -10.78 52.09 35.34
C ASN A 1144 -9.83 52.73 34.30
N TYR A 1145 -8.73 52.05 33.93
CA TYR A 1145 -7.77 52.55 32.93
C TYR A 1145 -7.67 51.61 31.72
N TYR A 1146 -7.40 52.20 30.56
CA TYR A 1146 -7.11 51.49 29.31
C TYR A 1146 -5.59 51.32 29.13
N SER A 1147 -5.14 50.21 28.56
CA SER A 1147 -3.72 50.02 28.26
C SER A 1147 -3.49 49.11 27.06
N SER A 1148 -2.50 49.44 26.24
CA SER A 1148 -2.03 48.59 25.13
C SER A 1148 -1.27 47.36 25.62
N LEU A 1149 -0.68 47.46 26.80
CA LEU A 1149 0.08 46.38 27.43
C LEU A 1149 -0.37 46.20 28.88
N TRP A 1150 -0.87 45.02 29.22
CA TRP A 1150 -1.22 44.64 30.58
C TRP A 1150 -0.28 43.57 31.10
N LEU A 1151 0.23 43.76 32.33
CA LEU A 1151 1.03 42.76 33.03
C LEU A 1151 0.47 42.53 34.43
N VAL A 1152 0.24 41.26 34.77
CA VAL A 1152 -0.19 40.85 36.11
C VAL A 1152 0.70 39.72 36.58
N ASN A 1153 1.40 39.91 37.70
CA ASN A 1153 2.37 38.94 38.26
C ASN A 1153 3.33 38.37 37.21
N SER A 1154 3.83 39.22 36.30
CA SER A 1154 4.59 38.78 35.13
C SER A 1154 5.94 39.49 35.02
N GLN A 1155 6.86 38.90 34.25
CA GLN A 1155 8.14 39.51 33.90
C GLN A 1155 8.19 39.83 32.40
N LEU A 1156 8.68 41.02 32.04
CA LEU A 1156 8.82 41.43 30.64
C LEU A 1156 10.08 42.29 30.43
N ALA A 1157 10.91 41.88 29.47
CA ALA A 1157 12.01 42.67 28.94
C ALA A 1157 11.60 43.33 27.61
N ILE A 1158 11.80 44.64 27.48
CA ILE A 1158 11.50 45.43 26.28
C ILE A 1158 12.78 46.13 25.81
N ASN A 1159 13.20 45.87 24.58
CA ASN A 1159 14.45 46.39 24.03
C ASN A 1159 14.23 47.01 22.63
N ASN A 1160 14.77 48.19 22.36
CA ASN A 1160 14.73 48.82 21.03
C ASN A 1160 13.31 48.82 20.40
N SER A 1161 12.28 49.04 21.21
CA SER A 1161 10.88 48.84 20.82
C SER A 1161 10.07 50.12 20.96
N SER A 1162 8.92 50.19 20.30
CA SER A 1162 8.07 51.38 20.24
C SER A 1162 6.66 51.04 20.71
N ILE A 1163 6.17 51.71 21.76
CA ILE A 1163 4.78 51.60 22.22
C ILE A 1163 4.13 52.96 22.06
N MET A 1164 3.50 53.15 20.90
CA MET A 1164 3.03 54.46 20.47
C MET A 1164 1.54 54.42 20.09
N ASP A 1165 0.91 55.59 20.07
CA ASP A 1165 -0.45 55.79 19.58
C ASP A 1165 -1.50 54.95 20.33
N SER A 1166 -1.27 54.74 21.64
CA SER A 1166 -2.21 54.03 22.52
C SER A 1166 -3.51 54.80 22.70
N ARG A 1167 -4.58 54.11 23.13
CA ARG A 1167 -5.90 54.72 23.35
C ARG A 1167 -5.80 55.96 24.26
N ARG A 1168 -6.29 57.08 23.75
CA ARG A 1168 -6.45 58.36 24.45
C ARG A 1168 -7.83 58.98 24.20
N PRO A 1169 -8.41 59.76 25.13
CA PRO A 1169 -7.90 60.03 26.49
C PRO A 1169 -8.16 58.85 27.45
N SER A 1170 -7.49 58.88 28.61
CA SER A 1170 -7.67 57.98 29.75
C SER A 1170 -7.05 56.58 29.61
N GLY A 1171 -5.80 56.53 29.15
CA GLY A 1171 -5.04 55.29 29.01
C GLY A 1171 -3.56 55.44 29.32
N PHE A 1172 -2.91 54.29 29.54
CA PHE A 1172 -1.46 54.15 29.64
C PHE A 1172 -0.94 53.33 28.44
N GLY A 1173 0.33 53.49 28.08
CA GLY A 1173 1.01 52.54 27.19
C GLY A 1173 1.15 51.16 27.86
N ILE A 1174 1.53 51.17 29.15
CA ILE A 1174 1.72 49.96 29.96
C ILE A 1174 1.02 50.10 31.32
N CYS A 1175 0.35 49.03 31.75
CA CYS A 1175 -0.18 48.85 33.10
C CYS A 1175 0.37 47.55 33.71
N GLY A 1176 1.22 47.66 34.74
CA GLY A 1176 1.79 46.54 35.48
C GLY A 1176 1.23 46.42 36.90
N VAL A 1177 0.89 45.20 37.32
CA VAL A 1177 0.47 44.87 38.70
C VAL A 1177 1.36 43.77 39.23
N ASN A 1178 2.11 44.04 40.30
CA ASN A 1178 3.09 43.13 40.91
C ASN A 1178 4.00 42.46 39.85
N SER A 1179 4.45 43.23 38.87
CA SER A 1179 5.17 42.73 37.70
C SER A 1179 6.54 43.39 37.60
N ASP A 1180 7.49 42.66 37.03
CA ASP A 1180 8.88 43.11 36.87
C ASP A 1180 9.11 43.50 35.40
N LEU A 1181 9.47 44.76 35.17
CA LEU A 1181 9.71 45.32 33.84
C LEU A 1181 11.15 45.79 33.71
N ASP A 1182 11.78 45.39 32.62
CA ASP A 1182 13.11 45.84 32.23
C ASP A 1182 13.02 46.46 30.83
N ILE A 1183 13.21 47.77 30.70
CA ILE A 1183 12.96 48.51 29.47
C ILE A 1183 14.23 49.28 29.10
N ILE A 1184 14.68 49.08 27.87
CA ILE A 1184 15.95 49.60 27.38
C ILE A 1184 15.79 50.14 25.95
N ASN A 1185 16.34 51.33 25.68
CA ASN A 1185 16.38 51.96 24.35
C ASN A 1185 15.02 52.03 23.64
N SER A 1186 13.92 52.20 24.37
CA SER A 1186 12.57 52.10 23.82
C SER A 1186 11.82 53.44 23.87
N GLU A 1187 10.78 53.59 23.04
CA GLU A 1187 9.99 54.82 22.95
C GLU A 1187 8.50 54.62 23.31
N PHE A 1188 7.92 55.64 23.95
CA PHE A 1188 6.53 55.67 24.40
C PHE A 1188 5.88 57.00 24.06
N GLY A 1189 4.62 56.97 23.60
CA GLY A 1189 3.87 58.21 23.39
C GLY A 1189 2.96 58.21 22.18
N TRP A 1190 2.90 59.35 21.50
CA TRP A 1190 2.02 59.55 20.34
C TRP A 1190 2.77 60.20 19.20
N SER A 1191 2.46 59.76 17.98
CA SER A 1191 3.00 60.31 16.74
C SER A 1191 2.53 61.74 16.46
N ALA A 1192 1.41 62.15 17.07
CA ALA A 1192 0.85 63.49 16.94
C ALA A 1192 0.24 63.99 18.25
N ASP A 1193 0.35 65.30 18.50
CA ASP A 1193 -0.25 65.97 19.65
C ASP A 1193 -1.79 65.78 19.67
N TYR A 1194 -2.38 65.72 20.86
CA TYR A 1194 -3.83 65.68 21.02
C TYR A 1194 -4.47 67.04 20.74
N PRO A 1195 -5.48 67.12 19.86
CA PRO A 1195 -6.12 68.40 19.52
C PRO A 1195 -6.86 69.00 20.73
N PRO A 1196 -6.69 70.30 21.04
CA PRO A 1196 -7.32 70.95 22.19
C PRO A 1196 -8.86 70.95 22.11
N PRO A 1197 -9.58 71.02 23.26
CA PRO A 1197 -9.09 71.29 24.61
C PRO A 1197 -8.60 70.04 25.36
N LYS A 1198 -7.42 70.15 25.97
CA LYS A 1198 -6.86 69.16 26.90
C LYS A 1198 -7.37 69.47 28.31
N TYR A 1199 -7.91 68.49 29.02
CA TYR A 1199 -8.41 68.68 30.38
C TYR A 1199 -7.42 68.09 31.39
N SER A 1200 -7.23 68.77 32.53
CA SER A 1200 -6.29 68.36 33.57
C SER A 1200 -6.64 67.02 34.25
N ASN A 1201 -7.84 66.48 34.01
CA ASN A 1201 -8.29 65.19 34.51
C ASN A 1201 -8.10 64.04 33.49
N TRP A 1202 -7.59 64.32 32.29
CA TRP A 1202 -7.25 63.26 31.33
C TRP A 1202 -5.93 62.60 31.71
N ILE A 1203 -5.88 61.30 31.47
CA ILE A 1203 -4.68 60.50 31.70
C ILE A 1203 -4.20 60.03 30.34
N ASP A 1204 -3.15 60.67 29.87
CA ASP A 1204 -2.34 60.22 28.75
C ASP A 1204 -1.01 59.80 29.36
N GLY A 1205 -0.87 58.52 29.69
CA GLY A 1205 0.26 58.01 30.46
C GLY A 1205 1.17 57.07 29.66
N GLY A 1206 2.45 57.02 30.00
CA GLY A 1206 3.41 56.05 29.52
C GLY A 1206 3.25 54.73 30.26
N ILE A 1207 3.74 54.67 31.50
CA ILE A 1207 3.81 53.44 32.30
C ILE A 1207 3.13 53.66 33.66
N LYS A 1208 2.25 52.75 34.05
CA LYS A 1208 1.69 52.67 35.40
C LYS A 1208 2.09 51.37 36.06
N ILE A 1209 2.65 51.43 37.27
CA ILE A 1209 2.97 50.26 38.07
C ILE A 1209 2.26 50.29 39.42
N ASN A 1210 1.82 49.11 39.87
CA ASN A 1210 1.22 48.88 41.17
C ASN A 1210 1.86 47.63 41.79
N GLY A 1211 2.98 47.83 42.48
CA GLY A 1211 3.87 46.76 42.98
C GLY A 1211 4.80 46.20 41.90
N GLY A 1212 5.79 45.40 42.32
CA GLY A 1212 6.85 44.87 41.43
C GLY A 1212 8.01 45.84 41.24
N SER A 1213 8.77 45.68 40.15
CA SER A 1213 9.93 46.51 39.81
C SER A 1213 9.87 47.04 38.36
N LEU A 1214 10.45 48.21 38.15
CA LEU A 1214 10.62 48.84 36.83
C LEU A 1214 12.06 49.35 36.72
N HIS A 1215 12.77 48.89 35.69
CA HIS A 1215 14.04 49.42 35.25
C HIS A 1215 13.87 50.16 33.91
N LEU A 1216 14.44 51.35 33.79
CA LEU A 1216 14.46 52.17 32.59
C LEU A 1216 15.90 52.51 32.21
N ASP A 1217 16.30 52.27 30.97
CA ASP A 1217 17.63 52.63 30.46
C ASP A 1217 17.55 53.27 29.07
N ASN A 1218 17.85 54.57 28.99
CA ASN A 1218 17.84 55.35 27.75
C ASN A 1218 16.50 55.30 26.97
N ASP A 1219 15.37 55.27 27.69
CA ASP A 1219 14.03 55.28 27.10
C ASP A 1219 13.52 56.69 26.81
N THR A 1220 12.61 56.86 25.84
CA THR A 1220 12.05 58.16 25.45
C THR A 1220 10.54 58.20 25.64
N PHE A 1221 10.03 59.29 26.22
CA PHE A 1221 8.61 59.55 26.46
C PHE A 1221 8.18 60.82 25.73
N LEU A 1222 7.16 60.71 24.88
CA LEU A 1222 6.69 61.78 24.02
C LEU A 1222 5.21 62.12 24.28
N MET A 1223 4.88 63.41 24.31
CA MET A 1223 3.51 63.91 24.12
C MET A 1223 2.48 63.35 25.12
N MET A 1224 2.82 63.36 26.42
CA MET A 1224 2.01 62.74 27.48
C MET A 1224 1.96 63.53 28.79
N ASN A 1225 1.05 63.16 29.68
CA ASN A 1225 0.88 63.76 31.01
C ASN A 1225 1.78 63.09 32.07
N TYR A 1226 1.83 61.75 32.06
CA TYR A 1226 2.49 60.95 33.09
C TYR A 1226 3.47 59.99 32.42
N ALA A 1227 4.79 60.16 32.58
CA ALA A 1227 5.74 59.18 32.05
C ALA A 1227 5.70 57.87 32.84
N VAL A 1228 5.81 57.97 34.18
CA VAL A 1228 5.75 56.82 35.10
C VAL A 1228 4.87 57.15 36.32
N ASP A 1229 3.74 56.46 36.46
CA ASP A 1229 2.90 56.49 37.66
C ASP A 1229 3.14 55.24 38.53
N ALA A 1230 3.94 55.42 39.60
CA ALA A 1230 4.20 54.41 40.63
C ALA A 1230 3.53 54.75 41.98
N SER A 1231 2.48 55.59 41.97
CA SER A 1231 1.86 56.13 43.19
C SER A 1231 1.23 55.08 44.12
N GLN A 1232 0.97 53.87 43.61
CA GLN A 1232 0.35 52.76 44.35
C GLN A 1232 1.37 51.71 44.83
N GLY A 1233 2.67 51.94 44.64
CA GLY A 1233 3.76 51.02 45.03
C GLY A 1233 4.52 50.46 43.83
N GLY A 1234 5.73 49.94 44.09
CA GLY A 1234 6.66 49.43 43.07
C GLY A 1234 8.02 50.12 43.13
N GLU A 1235 9.10 49.39 42.86
CA GLU A 1235 10.47 49.92 42.85
C GLU A 1235 10.83 50.42 41.44
N VAL A 1236 11.17 51.70 41.31
CA VAL A 1236 11.61 52.29 40.02
C VAL A 1236 13.11 52.57 40.09
N THR A 1237 13.86 52.00 39.16
CA THR A 1237 15.28 52.28 38.92
C THR A 1237 15.47 52.83 37.52
N SER A 1238 16.51 53.61 37.31
CA SER A 1238 16.79 54.21 36.00
C SER A 1238 18.28 54.41 35.77
N GLU A 1239 18.73 54.12 34.56
CA GLU A 1239 20.08 54.35 34.05
C GLU A 1239 20.00 55.22 32.78
N ASN A 1240 21.00 56.08 32.56
CA ASN A 1240 21.08 56.96 31.37
C ASN A 1240 19.83 57.82 31.06
N MET A 1241 18.96 58.06 32.05
CA MET A 1241 17.77 58.91 31.90
C MET A 1241 18.06 60.37 32.28
N SER A 1242 17.63 61.32 31.45
CA SER A 1242 17.72 62.77 31.71
C SER A 1242 16.49 63.52 31.21
N SER A 1243 16.45 64.85 31.36
CA SER A 1243 15.34 65.66 30.86
C SER A 1243 15.15 65.59 29.34
N THR A 1244 16.18 65.23 28.57
CA THR A 1244 16.08 65.10 27.09
C THR A 1244 15.25 63.90 26.65
N ASN A 1245 15.05 62.92 27.54
CA ASN A 1245 14.23 61.74 27.30
C ASN A 1245 12.72 62.03 27.37
N PHE A 1246 12.31 63.24 27.79
CA PHE A 1246 10.91 63.62 27.97
C PHE A 1246 10.56 64.79 27.05
N ILE A 1247 9.83 64.51 25.96
CA ILE A 1247 9.60 65.43 24.85
C ILE A 1247 8.13 65.85 24.84
N ASP A 1248 7.86 67.16 24.82
CA ASP A 1248 6.51 67.75 24.70
C ASP A 1248 5.47 67.26 25.73
N MET A 1249 5.90 67.10 26.99
CA MET A 1249 5.04 66.70 28.12
C MET A 1249 4.05 67.81 28.52
N TYR A 1250 2.78 67.47 28.84
CA TYR A 1250 1.71 68.48 29.04
C TYR A 1250 1.51 68.99 30.48
N ASP A 1251 1.79 68.20 31.53
CA ASP A 1251 1.70 68.64 32.93
C ASP A 1251 2.69 67.88 33.83
N VAL A 1252 3.84 68.50 34.13
CA VAL A 1252 5.00 67.85 34.78
C VAL A 1252 4.84 67.70 36.32
N LYS A 1253 3.74 68.17 36.91
CA LYS A 1253 3.67 68.39 38.37
C LYS A 1253 3.47 67.15 39.25
N TYR A 1254 3.11 66.00 38.71
CA TYR A 1254 2.84 64.80 39.51
C TYR A 1254 3.14 63.52 38.72
N SER A 1255 4.38 63.01 38.66
CA SER A 1255 4.73 61.61 38.28
C SER A 1255 6.12 61.44 37.64
N LEU A 1256 7.16 61.88 38.33
CA LEU A 1256 8.52 61.49 37.98
C LEU A 1256 9.16 60.88 39.23
N PRO A 1257 10.01 59.85 39.11
CA PRO A 1257 10.86 59.43 40.23
C PRO A 1257 11.59 60.68 40.74
N ASN A 1258 11.48 60.98 42.04
CA ASN A 1258 12.01 62.21 42.68
C ASN A 1258 13.53 62.44 42.45
N ASN A 1259 14.21 61.47 41.83
CA ASN A 1259 15.63 61.34 41.57
C ASN A 1259 16.06 61.64 40.11
N ILE A 1260 15.14 61.78 39.14
CA ILE A 1260 15.51 62.01 37.72
C ILE A 1260 15.55 63.51 37.36
N PHE A 1261 14.78 64.34 38.07
CA PHE A 1261 14.79 65.79 37.92
C PHE A 1261 15.23 66.43 39.24
N SER A 1262 16.39 67.10 39.25
CA SER A 1262 16.69 68.05 40.32
C SER A 1262 15.76 69.24 40.15
N PHE A 1263 14.68 69.32 40.95
CA PHE A 1263 13.95 70.58 41.11
C PHE A 1263 14.78 71.59 41.88
#